data_AF-A0A8J5IYG1-F1
#
_entry.id   AF-A0A8J5IYG1-F1
#
_cell.length_a   1.000
_cell.length_b   1.000
_cell.length_c   1.000
_cell.angle_alpha   90.00
_cell.angle_beta   90.00
_cell.angle_gamma   90.00
#
_symmetry.space_group_name_H-M   'P 1'
#
loop_
_entity.id
_entity.type
_entity.pdbx_description
1 polymer ?
#
loop_
_entity_poly.entity_id
_entity_poly.type
_entity_poly.pdbx_seq_one_letter_code
_entity_poly.pdbx_strand_id
1 'polypeptide(L)'
;MKPANAVAVFAAVIAVIASPIGAYQGHVERELILGGEIVPSGTKTYVANIRLHQDSDSACGGSLISPTHVLTASHCTVNAPHWVAIGEHYRNGTEVGEVIKIVSMVNHPNYSENIPNSDDFMIVELERPSKFKPVKVAAADDSDFKPGTMATMMGWGANAETNGNFSYELQRVDVPLVSGETCAAYATVDSTMVCAGGVANIDSCDGDSGGPLIIESTDGEDVLVGVVSWAKDESCGREGYYGIYSRVSSARNWIDSILGGTLLLTSRSSQLGSALHPFQRAVANDWVRLLFYVDVAKQIAPDETTLETLPHFLLEVEEEIAANVDDEFFAGGFAARASALPVGALFTIEETRQHLHGAVRNYFQLSDVALDSYLVYGNETQLLLPPPLLTVRSDMGEDPVDSLYNITNPSASEQWPAALRMGSEAARQQETRKFFDELDAMELKLVVGMKRKEKVDGDGMEEKLYQWTVVMRYDLLNQGHLEVTMNYDLIHVPLLEGEKRSEGEDMPPVLLDTSAMFNWVTLMVVVLYQAVEFSLKWAEVKTIAAQHPDYSQRVNKHPIALALRKGAAKDFWFWFVLAVNFVTVTCLLATWRHAYRLSLNDILCFTFASCCALQWGSLVRYLQVNTRFHILGLTLRRGLPRVMQFLVGVLPIFVGFVLFGTVMFGAKVPRFQSASSTATTLFSVANGDEIHDTFNDVAYTPWIGQIYVYSYMILFSYVVLMGGQVRLPAGGQSSLIMVDSDAERQVPGIDGIRGRYKKADVASDVESGATSSPSATSTFSSSSAAADDDAYSMLSPPEKEKKAATALSNVQAVIHWFKSMRLQFADGLLLQIFFVYFTQGIRSTLCSLGTSYYLNETLALHPAQSESLRATAAIPWIIKPLYGMLSDSVPIWGTRRKSYLLIFSTISAAAYFALSMPGLITTYESALVALVVASLGIAFCDVVIDGKVVEAARSEREDMAGNLQTLSWISLSVGSVLGSMVSGYALNTFGPLGVFFLSAVGPLCVVLISIKIPEEKYVPQGDIGFLQTVQDQCRALASVVVDPICWRPMLWIFLSNALPPSVGEAMFSFKTAELGFSKSFLGFISTVGSFTLLGTTALYNAYFRDMPFRRMFFRIQLASACVSFAEFVLVSRLNVAFGISDRFFIFGDEILSDVVARLKHMPSLVLCAKICPPGIEGTMFALLMSIYNFSWSVASYGGSWLCNYLQISKTNFAGLATAVTIRSVAKIVPLFLLFMVPATTSISSSSLASKAKSKTAQGRKQSEGGSDSDSAAIDLKVQA
;
A
#
# COMPACT_ATOMS: atom_id res chain seq x y z
N MET A 1 -19.87 7.24 -42.87
CA MET A 1 -19.70 5.78 -42.79
C MET A 1 -21.05 5.18 -42.41
N LYS A 2 -21.53 4.18 -43.14
CA LYS A 2 -22.90 3.63 -43.02
C LYS A 2 -23.07 2.85 -41.68
N PRO A 3 -24.26 2.88 -41.06
CA PRO A 3 -24.53 2.33 -39.72
C PRO A 3 -24.75 0.80 -39.67
N ALA A 4 -24.30 0.05 -40.69
CA ALA A 4 -24.54 -1.39 -40.79
C ALA A 4 -23.44 -2.25 -40.12
N ASN A 5 -22.25 -1.71 -39.90
CA ASN A 5 -21.11 -2.51 -39.40
C ASN A 5 -21.04 -2.61 -37.87
N ALA A 6 -21.81 -1.79 -37.13
CA ALA A 6 -21.85 -1.84 -35.66
C ALA A 6 -22.69 -3.02 -35.13
N VAL A 7 -23.68 -3.49 -35.91
CA VAL A 7 -24.54 -4.61 -35.53
C VAL A 7 -23.81 -5.96 -35.70
N ALA A 8 -22.90 -6.06 -36.66
CA ALA A 8 -22.10 -7.27 -36.89
C ALA A 8 -21.07 -7.52 -35.76
N VAL A 9 -20.51 -6.45 -35.18
CA VAL A 9 -19.62 -6.55 -34.01
C VAL A 9 -20.39 -6.97 -32.76
N PHE A 10 -21.66 -6.53 -32.64
CA PHE A 10 -22.54 -6.88 -31.53
C PHE A 10 -22.98 -8.36 -31.55
N ALA A 11 -23.18 -8.94 -32.74
CA ALA A 11 -23.52 -10.36 -32.89
C ALA A 11 -22.33 -11.30 -32.66
N ALA A 12 -21.12 -10.89 -33.02
CA ALA A 12 -19.91 -11.68 -32.83
C ALA A 12 -19.52 -11.84 -31.35
N VAL A 13 -19.79 -10.84 -30.51
CA VAL A 13 -19.50 -10.90 -29.06
C VAL A 13 -20.50 -11.78 -28.30
N ILE A 14 -21.76 -11.85 -28.76
CA ILE A 14 -22.79 -12.73 -28.17
C ILE A 14 -22.56 -14.20 -28.56
N ALA A 15 -22.04 -14.47 -29.76
CA ALA A 15 -21.76 -15.83 -30.23
C ALA A 15 -20.56 -16.50 -29.53
N VAL A 16 -19.62 -15.72 -28.97
CA VAL A 16 -18.45 -16.26 -28.24
C VAL A 16 -18.80 -16.64 -26.79
N ILE A 17 -19.92 -16.14 -26.24
CA ILE A 17 -20.37 -16.42 -24.87
C ILE A 17 -21.29 -17.67 -24.81
N ALA A 18 -21.69 -18.22 -25.96
CA ALA A 18 -22.54 -19.42 -26.04
C ALA A 18 -21.81 -20.57 -26.76
N SER A 19 -20.95 -21.28 -26.05
CA SER A 19 -20.49 -22.62 -26.44
C SER A 19 -20.51 -23.55 -25.23
N PRO A 20 -21.08 -24.76 -25.32
CA PRO A 20 -21.14 -25.69 -24.18
C PRO A 20 -19.79 -26.34 -23.92
N ILE A 21 -19.57 -26.61 -22.63
CA ILE A 21 -18.50 -27.39 -22.02
C ILE A 21 -18.33 -28.72 -22.78
N GLY A 22 -17.15 -28.90 -23.41
CA GLY A 22 -16.70 -30.18 -23.94
C GLY A 22 -15.75 -30.82 -22.93
N ALA A 23 -16.19 -31.93 -22.34
CA ALA A 23 -15.34 -32.82 -21.56
C ALA A 23 -14.23 -33.39 -22.45
N TYR A 24 -12.97 -33.24 -22.05
CA TYR A 24 -11.84 -33.90 -22.68
C TYR A 24 -11.56 -35.20 -21.90
N GLN A 25 -12.10 -36.32 -22.37
CA GLN A 25 -11.62 -37.66 -22.01
C GLN A 25 -10.46 -38.00 -22.95
N GLY A 26 -9.23 -37.90 -22.46
CA GLY A 26 -8.06 -38.50 -23.08
C GLY A 26 -7.81 -39.86 -22.44
N HIS A 27 -8.01 -40.95 -23.18
CA HIS A 27 -7.42 -42.25 -22.84
C HIS A 27 -5.91 -42.15 -23.08
N VAL A 28 -5.12 -42.36 -22.03
CA VAL A 28 -3.66 -42.52 -22.11
C VAL A 28 -3.35 -44.01 -21.99
N GLU A 29 -2.62 -44.51 -22.98
CA GLU A 29 -2.09 -45.87 -23.08
C GLU A 29 -1.03 -46.07 -21.99
N ARG A 30 -1.04 -47.23 -21.32
CA ARG A 30 -0.27 -47.53 -20.11
C ARG A 30 1.22 -47.69 -20.41
N GLU A 31 2.06 -46.99 -19.65
CA GLU A 31 3.50 -47.18 -19.61
C GLU A 31 3.93 -47.50 -18.15
N LEU A 32 4.75 -48.55 -17.99
CA LEU A 32 5.07 -49.29 -16.75
C LEU A 32 6.45 -48.89 -16.19
N ILE A 33 6.71 -48.95 -14.87
CA ILE A 33 8.06 -48.90 -14.26
C ILE A 33 9.06 -49.73 -15.08
N LEU A 34 10.33 -49.31 -15.13
CA LEU A 34 11.37 -49.96 -15.92
C LEU A 34 11.45 -51.47 -15.60
N GLY A 35 10.88 -52.30 -16.50
CA GLY A 35 10.80 -53.76 -16.37
C GLY A 35 9.71 -54.30 -15.42
N GLY A 36 8.85 -53.44 -14.88
CA GLY A 36 7.82 -53.77 -13.89
C GLY A 36 6.47 -54.21 -14.47
N GLU A 37 5.64 -54.81 -13.61
CA GLU A 37 4.27 -55.22 -13.90
C GLU A 37 3.26 -54.55 -12.95
N ILE A 38 2.01 -54.38 -13.39
CA ILE A 38 0.97 -53.70 -12.61
C ILE A 38 0.63 -54.55 -11.38
N VAL A 39 0.67 -53.94 -10.20
CA VAL A 39 0.20 -54.57 -8.95
C VAL A 39 -1.33 -54.70 -9.00
N PRO A 40 -1.92 -55.88 -8.80
CA PRO A 40 -3.37 -56.01 -8.76
C PRO A 40 -3.97 -55.10 -7.66
N SER A 41 -4.93 -54.25 -8.03
CA SER A 41 -5.56 -53.31 -7.12
C SER A 41 -6.11 -54.00 -5.86
N GLY A 42 -5.82 -53.42 -4.68
CA GLY A 42 -6.26 -53.93 -3.38
C GLY A 42 -5.40 -55.03 -2.75
N THR A 43 -4.28 -55.43 -3.36
CA THR A 43 -3.41 -56.50 -2.81
C THR A 43 -2.30 -56.01 -1.88
N LYS A 44 -1.66 -54.88 -2.22
CA LYS A 44 -0.51 -54.31 -1.48
C LYS A 44 -0.88 -52.96 -0.85
N THR A 45 -1.88 -52.97 0.03
CA THR A 45 -2.51 -51.73 0.54
C THR A 45 -1.67 -50.96 1.56
N TYR A 46 -0.56 -51.51 2.02
CA TYR A 46 0.37 -50.84 2.94
C TYR A 46 1.34 -49.89 2.22
N VAL A 47 1.40 -49.94 0.88
CA VAL A 47 2.19 -49.00 0.09
C VAL A 47 1.55 -47.62 0.22
N ALA A 48 2.39 -46.66 0.56
CA ALA A 48 1.99 -45.29 0.80
C ALA A 48 2.63 -44.37 -0.24
N ASN A 49 1.93 -43.30 -0.55
CA ASN A 49 2.32 -42.27 -1.50
C ASN A 49 2.39 -40.95 -0.73
N ILE A 50 3.59 -40.37 -0.66
CA ILE A 50 3.88 -39.10 -0.02
C ILE A 50 3.56 -37.97 -1.01
N ARG A 51 2.68 -37.04 -0.61
CA ARG A 51 2.14 -35.97 -1.44
C ARG A 51 2.36 -34.60 -0.80
N LEU A 52 2.64 -33.61 -1.64
CA LEU A 52 2.76 -32.20 -1.22
C LEU A 52 1.38 -31.60 -0.87
N HIS A 53 0.39 -31.89 -1.72
CA HIS A 53 -1.01 -31.49 -1.54
C HIS A 53 -1.94 -32.70 -1.64
N GLN A 54 -3.14 -32.61 -1.06
CA GLN A 54 -4.12 -33.70 -1.00
C GLN A 54 -4.37 -34.38 -2.37
N ASP A 55 -4.50 -33.58 -3.43
CA ASP A 55 -4.81 -34.03 -4.80
C ASP A 55 -3.58 -34.04 -5.74
N SER A 56 -2.37 -33.80 -5.21
CA SER A 56 -1.15 -33.78 -6.02
C SER A 56 -0.69 -35.18 -6.44
N ASP A 57 0.11 -35.25 -7.50
CA ASP A 57 0.84 -36.46 -7.90
C ASP A 57 1.78 -36.92 -6.79
N SER A 58 2.13 -38.22 -6.82
CA SER A 58 3.14 -38.78 -5.92
C SER A 58 4.49 -38.08 -6.05
N ALA A 59 5.01 -37.59 -4.92
CA ALA A 59 6.36 -37.05 -4.81
C ALA A 59 7.37 -38.15 -4.44
N CYS A 60 6.99 -39.03 -3.50
CA CYS A 60 7.78 -40.18 -3.06
C CYS A 60 6.89 -41.34 -2.62
N GLY A 61 7.49 -42.52 -2.49
CA GLY A 61 6.88 -43.70 -1.87
C GLY A 61 7.04 -43.74 -0.35
N GLY A 62 6.35 -44.68 0.27
CA GLY A 62 6.40 -44.96 1.71
C GLY A 62 5.76 -46.30 2.04
N SER A 63 5.89 -46.73 3.29
CA SER A 63 5.32 -47.99 3.79
C SER A 63 4.62 -47.79 5.12
N LEU A 64 3.35 -48.18 5.24
CA LEU A 64 2.62 -48.18 6.50
C LEU A 64 3.20 -49.23 7.45
N ILE A 65 3.84 -48.81 8.55
CA ILE A 65 4.51 -49.69 9.53
C ILE A 65 3.73 -49.83 10.85
N SER A 66 2.82 -48.90 11.14
CA SER A 66 1.82 -48.99 12.20
C SER A 66 0.54 -48.27 11.74
N PRO A 67 -0.61 -48.44 12.41
CA PRO A 67 -1.84 -47.76 12.00
C PRO A 67 -1.68 -46.23 11.88
N THR A 68 -0.75 -45.62 12.60
CA THR A 68 -0.52 -44.17 12.59
C THR A 68 0.83 -43.75 12.03
N HIS A 69 1.68 -44.67 11.57
CA HIS A 69 3.05 -44.33 11.15
C HIS A 69 3.43 -44.93 9.80
N VAL A 70 4.04 -44.10 8.95
CA VAL A 70 4.57 -44.46 7.63
C VAL A 70 6.08 -44.26 7.62
N LEU A 71 6.82 -45.29 7.19
CA LEU A 71 8.26 -45.23 7.00
C LEU A 71 8.57 -44.83 5.54
N THR A 72 9.43 -43.83 5.37
CA THR A 72 9.90 -43.32 4.07
C THR A 72 11.38 -42.90 4.18
N ALA A 73 11.95 -42.33 3.14
CA ALA A 73 13.32 -41.81 3.12
C ALA A 73 13.38 -40.36 3.62
N SER A 74 14.46 -39.96 4.29
CA SER A 74 14.67 -38.60 4.79
C SER A 74 14.85 -37.59 3.66
N HIS A 75 15.49 -37.97 2.57
CA HIS A 75 15.64 -37.08 1.41
C HIS A 75 14.31 -36.78 0.69
N CYS A 76 13.26 -37.57 0.92
CA CYS A 76 11.92 -37.33 0.36
C CYS A 76 11.17 -36.15 1.01
N THR A 77 11.66 -35.61 2.13
CA THR A 77 10.98 -34.55 2.87
C THR A 77 11.57 -33.15 2.65
N VAL A 78 12.52 -32.99 1.73
CA VAL A 78 13.15 -31.68 1.39
C VAL A 78 12.12 -30.62 0.98
N ASN A 79 10.97 -31.04 0.43
CA ASN A 79 9.89 -30.16 0.00
C ASN A 79 8.70 -30.08 1.00
N ALA A 80 8.86 -30.55 2.24
CA ALA A 80 7.85 -30.54 3.31
C ALA A 80 6.47 -31.11 2.90
N PRO A 81 6.34 -32.43 2.67
CA PRO A 81 5.05 -33.03 2.31
C PRO A 81 4.03 -32.93 3.45
N HIS A 82 2.76 -32.72 3.10
CA HIS A 82 1.67 -32.55 4.07
C HIS A 82 0.67 -33.72 4.10
N TRP A 83 0.70 -34.62 3.11
CA TRP A 83 -0.32 -35.66 2.95
C TRP A 83 0.30 -37.01 2.61
N VAL A 84 -0.32 -38.08 3.11
CA VAL A 84 -0.01 -39.46 2.70
C VAL A 84 -1.27 -40.12 2.16
N ALA A 85 -1.19 -40.68 0.96
CA ALA A 85 -2.21 -41.56 0.42
C ALA A 85 -1.82 -43.03 0.65
N ILE A 86 -2.64 -43.77 1.38
CA ILE A 86 -2.40 -45.15 1.81
C ILE A 86 -3.41 -46.06 1.12
N GLY A 87 -2.94 -47.18 0.59
CA GLY A 87 -3.79 -48.14 -0.12
C GLY A 87 -4.35 -47.63 -1.45
N GLU A 88 -3.84 -46.51 -1.93
CA GLU A 88 -4.18 -45.96 -3.24
C GLU A 88 -3.48 -46.76 -4.34
N HIS A 89 -4.18 -47.01 -5.44
CA HIS A 89 -3.60 -47.74 -6.58
C HIS A 89 -3.00 -46.78 -7.61
N TYR A 90 -3.54 -45.56 -7.69
CA TYR A 90 -3.18 -44.56 -8.67
C TYR A 90 -2.21 -43.51 -8.13
N ARG A 91 -1.35 -42.97 -8.99
CA ARG A 91 -0.34 -41.96 -8.64
C ARG A 91 -0.97 -40.67 -8.10
N ASN A 92 -2.19 -40.35 -8.56
CA ASN A 92 -3.04 -39.29 -8.05
C ASN A 92 -4.49 -39.80 -7.88
N GLY A 93 -5.31 -39.06 -7.13
CA GLY A 93 -6.71 -39.42 -6.85
C GLY A 93 -6.93 -39.97 -5.42
N THR A 94 -8.21 -40.16 -5.09
CA THR A 94 -8.72 -40.54 -3.75
C THR A 94 -9.79 -41.63 -3.79
N GLU A 95 -9.96 -42.30 -4.94
CA GLU A 95 -11.12 -43.17 -5.18
C GLU A 95 -11.00 -44.55 -4.51
N VAL A 96 -9.79 -45.06 -4.27
CA VAL A 96 -9.57 -46.44 -3.80
C VAL A 96 -8.81 -46.49 -2.46
N GLY A 97 -7.93 -45.52 -2.21
CA GLY A 97 -7.15 -45.41 -0.99
C GLY A 97 -7.79 -44.57 0.12
N GLU A 98 -6.97 -44.14 1.06
CA GLU A 98 -7.29 -43.05 1.97
C GLU A 98 -6.17 -42.02 1.97
N VAL A 99 -6.53 -40.74 1.99
CA VAL A 99 -5.56 -39.65 2.12
C VAL A 99 -5.67 -39.09 3.53
N ILE A 100 -4.55 -39.05 4.24
CA ILE A 100 -4.45 -38.62 5.63
C ILE A 100 -3.38 -37.54 5.75
N LYS A 101 -3.65 -36.49 6.53
CA LYS A 101 -2.68 -35.42 6.77
C LYS A 101 -1.52 -35.94 7.61
N ILE A 102 -0.32 -35.49 7.28
CA ILE A 102 0.88 -35.70 8.08
C ILE A 102 0.80 -34.77 9.28
N VAL A 103 0.97 -35.33 10.48
CA VAL A 103 1.18 -34.56 11.69
C VAL A 103 2.68 -34.45 11.94
N SER A 104 3.37 -35.50 12.36
CA SER A 104 4.79 -35.41 12.70
C SER A 104 5.68 -36.03 11.63
N MET A 105 6.93 -35.56 11.56
CA MET A 105 8.00 -36.16 10.75
C MET A 105 9.26 -36.26 11.61
N VAL A 106 9.79 -37.47 11.78
CA VAL A 106 10.98 -37.74 12.59
C VAL A 106 12.07 -38.39 11.75
N ASN A 107 13.15 -37.64 11.51
CA ASN A 107 14.36 -38.16 10.88
C ASN A 107 15.11 -39.10 11.83
N HIS A 108 15.80 -40.08 11.25
CA HIS A 108 16.75 -40.89 12.01
C HIS A 108 17.86 -39.99 12.60
N PRO A 109 18.25 -40.13 13.88
CA PRO A 109 19.17 -39.21 14.56
C PRO A 109 20.57 -39.09 13.94
N ASN A 110 21.00 -40.12 13.22
CA ASN A 110 22.30 -40.18 12.57
C ASN A 110 22.27 -39.71 11.11
N TYR A 111 21.08 -39.40 10.57
CA TYR A 111 20.96 -38.84 9.24
C TYR A 111 21.55 -37.41 9.23
N SER A 112 22.41 -37.12 8.26
CA SER A 112 23.01 -35.81 8.08
C SER A 112 23.13 -35.50 6.60
N GLU A 113 22.69 -34.31 6.19
CA GLU A 113 22.84 -33.83 4.79
C GLU A 113 24.31 -33.74 4.33
N ASN A 114 25.26 -33.73 5.28
CA ASN A 114 26.69 -33.62 5.01
C ASN A 114 27.41 -34.98 4.89
N ILE A 115 26.73 -36.10 5.15
CA ILE A 115 27.29 -37.46 5.06
C ILE A 115 26.50 -38.20 3.97
N PRO A 116 27.15 -38.87 3.00
CA PRO A 116 26.44 -39.42 1.84
C PRO A 116 25.51 -40.57 2.25
N ASN A 117 24.22 -40.26 2.40
CA ASN A 117 23.05 -41.14 2.36
C ASN A 117 22.95 -42.24 3.44
N SER A 118 23.81 -42.22 4.47
CA SER A 118 23.73 -43.13 5.63
C SER A 118 22.50 -42.87 6.48
N ASP A 119 21.89 -43.95 7.01
CA ASP A 119 20.72 -43.87 7.89
C ASP A 119 19.54 -43.04 7.31
N ASP A 120 19.34 -43.08 5.99
CA ASP A 120 18.28 -42.36 5.26
C ASP A 120 16.89 -42.96 5.53
N PHE A 121 16.34 -42.61 6.70
CA PHE A 121 15.06 -43.05 7.22
C PHE A 121 14.28 -41.91 7.88
N MET A 122 13.01 -41.81 7.51
CA MET A 122 12.05 -40.88 8.07
C MET A 122 10.79 -41.64 8.49
N ILE A 123 10.29 -41.37 9.70
CA ILE A 123 8.97 -41.82 10.13
C ILE A 123 8.02 -40.63 10.11
N VAL A 124 6.90 -40.80 9.42
CA VAL A 124 5.82 -39.84 9.30
C VAL A 124 4.64 -40.32 10.14
N GLU A 125 4.11 -39.47 11.02
CA GLU A 125 2.93 -39.74 11.84
C GLU A 125 1.67 -39.18 11.15
N LEU A 126 0.59 -39.95 11.20
CA LEU A 126 -0.68 -39.66 10.54
C LEU A 126 -1.68 -39.04 11.52
N GLU A 127 -2.46 -38.06 11.07
CA GLU A 127 -3.51 -37.39 11.85
C GLU A 127 -4.55 -38.37 12.45
N ARG A 128 -4.82 -39.46 11.74
CA ARG A 128 -5.73 -40.52 12.19
C ARG A 128 -5.19 -41.90 11.83
N PRO A 129 -5.56 -42.95 12.59
CA PRO A 129 -5.21 -44.32 12.23
C PRO A 129 -5.76 -44.70 10.83
N SER A 130 -4.91 -45.32 10.04
CA SER A 130 -5.24 -45.92 8.75
C SER A 130 -6.14 -47.14 8.93
N LYS A 131 -7.08 -47.33 7.98
CA LYS A 131 -7.93 -48.53 7.88
C LYS A 131 -7.20 -49.74 7.29
N PHE A 132 -6.03 -49.51 6.68
CA PHE A 132 -5.25 -50.55 6.02
C PHE A 132 -4.29 -51.23 6.99
N LYS A 133 -3.98 -52.50 6.72
CA LYS A 133 -3.10 -53.29 7.57
C LYS A 133 -1.63 -52.89 7.32
N PRO A 134 -0.84 -52.58 8.36
CA PRO A 134 0.58 -52.30 8.22
C PRO A 134 1.40 -53.50 7.74
N VAL A 135 2.53 -53.24 7.08
CA VAL A 135 3.51 -54.26 6.68
C VAL A 135 4.36 -54.69 7.86
N LYS A 136 4.81 -55.94 7.86
CA LYS A 136 5.72 -56.44 8.89
C LYS A 136 7.12 -55.87 8.65
N VAL A 137 7.66 -55.15 9.63
CA VAL A 137 9.03 -54.61 9.60
C VAL A 137 10.03 -55.71 9.93
N ALA A 138 11.16 -55.79 9.21
CA ALA A 138 12.22 -56.79 9.41
C ALA A 138 12.72 -56.90 10.86
N ALA A 139 13.20 -58.08 11.23
CA ALA A 139 13.77 -58.35 12.54
C ALA A 139 15.13 -57.64 12.73
N ALA A 140 15.41 -57.21 13.96
CA ALA A 140 16.67 -56.53 14.32
C ALA A 140 17.93 -57.38 14.12
N ASP A 141 17.78 -58.71 14.04
CA ASP A 141 18.88 -59.67 13.84
C ASP A 141 19.24 -59.90 12.37
N ASP A 142 18.60 -59.17 11.46
CA ASP A 142 18.82 -59.22 10.00
C ASP A 142 18.53 -60.61 9.37
N SER A 143 17.83 -61.49 10.09
CA SER A 143 17.53 -62.87 9.66
C SER A 143 16.64 -62.96 8.42
N ASP A 144 15.88 -61.90 8.15
CA ASP A 144 15.01 -61.76 6.98
C ASP A 144 15.82 -61.41 5.70
N PHE A 145 17.04 -60.87 5.83
CA PHE A 145 17.88 -60.50 4.69
C PHE A 145 18.81 -61.64 4.26
N LYS A 146 18.63 -62.17 3.04
CA LYS A 146 19.49 -63.24 2.47
C LYS A 146 19.92 -62.90 1.04
N PRO A 147 21.23 -62.66 0.79
CA PRO A 147 21.74 -62.43 -0.55
C PRO A 147 21.33 -63.53 -1.54
N GLY A 148 20.96 -63.15 -2.75
CA GLY A 148 20.45 -64.03 -3.80
C GLY A 148 18.94 -64.32 -3.72
N THR A 149 18.26 -63.90 -2.67
CA THR A 149 16.79 -63.96 -2.59
C THR A 149 16.17 -62.87 -3.47
N MET A 150 15.09 -63.19 -4.18
CA MET A 150 14.32 -62.18 -4.92
C MET A 150 13.50 -61.35 -3.93
N ALA A 151 13.68 -60.03 -3.98
CA ALA A 151 12.87 -59.06 -3.26
C ALA A 151 12.05 -58.26 -4.27
N THR A 152 10.86 -57.82 -3.87
CA THR A 152 9.96 -57.05 -4.71
C THR A 152 10.00 -55.59 -4.29
N MET A 153 10.26 -54.70 -5.24
CA MET A 153 10.20 -53.26 -5.06
C MET A 153 8.93 -52.72 -5.73
N MET A 154 8.29 -51.71 -5.14
CA MET A 154 7.02 -51.15 -5.62
C MET A 154 7.00 -49.64 -5.57
N GLY A 155 6.36 -49.01 -6.57
CA GLY A 155 6.23 -47.56 -6.64
C GLY A 155 5.49 -47.06 -7.89
N TRP A 156 5.60 -45.75 -8.12
CA TRP A 156 5.00 -45.02 -9.25
C TRP A 156 6.05 -44.27 -10.08
N GLY A 157 7.32 -44.63 -9.93
CA GLY A 157 8.45 -43.97 -10.56
C GLY A 157 8.50 -44.10 -12.07
N ALA A 158 9.53 -43.48 -12.63
CA ALA A 158 9.77 -43.39 -14.06
C ALA A 158 10.01 -44.77 -14.71
N ASN A 159 9.47 -44.94 -15.92
CA ASN A 159 9.62 -46.17 -16.71
C ASN A 159 10.93 -46.31 -17.48
N ALA A 160 11.77 -45.27 -17.52
CA ALA A 160 12.99 -45.22 -18.29
C ALA A 160 13.99 -44.24 -17.67
N GLU A 161 15.29 -44.58 -17.73
CA GLU A 161 16.37 -43.71 -17.25
C GLU A 161 16.43 -42.36 -17.98
N THR A 162 16.09 -42.33 -19.27
CA THR A 162 16.10 -41.09 -20.08
C THR A 162 14.72 -40.83 -20.68
N ASN A 163 14.16 -39.64 -20.39
CA ASN A 163 12.80 -39.23 -20.79
C ASN A 163 11.69 -40.20 -20.34
N GLY A 164 11.86 -40.85 -19.19
CA GLY A 164 10.84 -41.75 -18.65
C GLY A 164 9.59 -41.00 -18.18
N ASN A 165 8.43 -41.60 -18.40
CA ASN A 165 7.16 -41.17 -17.84
C ASN A 165 6.92 -41.88 -16.51
N PHE A 166 6.36 -41.16 -15.53
CA PHE A 166 5.93 -41.74 -14.26
C PHE A 166 4.73 -42.67 -14.44
N SER A 167 4.72 -43.78 -13.72
CA SER A 167 3.66 -44.78 -13.80
C SER A 167 2.38 -44.28 -13.14
N TYR A 168 1.25 -44.34 -13.86
CA TYR A 168 -0.05 -43.93 -13.29
C TYR A 168 -0.62 -44.95 -12.30
N GLU A 169 -0.46 -46.24 -12.58
CA GLU A 169 -0.86 -47.35 -11.71
C GLU A 169 0.35 -47.87 -10.94
N LEU A 170 0.14 -48.33 -9.69
CA LEU A 170 1.20 -48.91 -8.86
C LEU A 170 1.83 -50.11 -9.56
N GLN A 171 3.15 -50.10 -9.68
CA GLN A 171 3.92 -51.17 -10.32
C GLN A 171 4.77 -51.91 -9.30
N ARG A 172 5.15 -53.14 -9.66
CA ARG A 172 6.12 -53.95 -8.93
C ARG A 172 7.21 -54.46 -9.86
N VAL A 173 8.40 -54.64 -9.30
CA VAL A 173 9.53 -55.25 -9.98
C VAL A 173 10.30 -56.16 -9.01
N ASP A 174 10.71 -57.34 -9.47
CA ASP A 174 11.47 -58.29 -8.67
C ASP A 174 12.97 -58.11 -8.92
N VAL A 175 13.71 -57.80 -7.86
CA VAL A 175 15.16 -57.54 -7.87
C VAL A 175 15.89 -58.52 -6.94
N PRO A 176 17.04 -59.10 -7.36
CA PRO A 176 17.81 -59.97 -6.48
C PRO A 176 18.56 -59.16 -5.42
N LEU A 177 18.52 -59.62 -4.17
CA LEU A 177 19.32 -59.04 -3.09
C LEU A 177 20.80 -59.36 -3.25
N VAL A 178 21.68 -58.40 -2.96
CA VAL A 178 23.12 -58.53 -3.20
C VAL A 178 23.89 -58.58 -1.87
N SER A 179 25.00 -59.34 -1.83
CA SER A 179 25.82 -59.42 -0.62
C SER A 179 26.50 -58.07 -0.33
N GLY A 180 26.71 -57.76 0.95
CA GLY A 180 27.38 -56.52 1.38
C GLY A 180 28.77 -56.35 0.77
N GLU A 181 29.53 -57.45 0.58
CA GLU A 181 30.85 -57.42 -0.08
C GLU A 181 30.76 -56.99 -1.54
N THR A 182 29.76 -57.50 -2.27
CA THR A 182 29.54 -57.14 -3.69
C THR A 182 29.03 -55.72 -3.81
N CYS A 183 28.15 -55.30 -2.89
CA CYS A 183 27.62 -53.93 -2.80
C CYS A 183 28.73 -52.90 -2.50
N ALA A 184 29.59 -53.18 -1.52
CA ALA A 184 30.74 -52.35 -1.16
C ALA A 184 31.85 -52.30 -2.22
N ALA A 185 31.95 -53.32 -3.07
CA ALA A 185 32.84 -53.29 -4.23
C ALA A 185 32.33 -52.36 -5.35
N TYR A 186 31.03 -52.07 -5.39
CA TYR A 186 30.37 -51.27 -6.42
C TYR A 186 30.23 -49.79 -6.05
N ALA A 187 29.81 -49.51 -4.80
CA ALA A 187 29.54 -48.16 -4.30
C ALA A 187 30.01 -47.99 -2.84
N THR A 188 30.18 -46.74 -2.41
CA THR A 188 30.50 -46.43 -1.01
C THR A 188 29.26 -46.63 -0.15
N VAL A 189 29.13 -47.81 0.44
CA VAL A 189 28.01 -48.20 1.31
C VAL A 189 28.52 -48.55 2.71
N ASP A 190 27.67 -48.36 3.71
CA ASP A 190 27.95 -48.77 5.09
C ASP A 190 26.99 -49.88 5.56
N SER A 191 27.04 -50.21 6.85
CA SER A 191 26.19 -51.25 7.44
C SER A 191 24.69 -50.92 7.45
N THR A 192 24.31 -49.67 7.21
CA THR A 192 22.93 -49.19 7.18
C THR A 192 22.31 -49.29 5.78
N MET A 193 23.07 -49.77 4.80
CA MET A 193 22.66 -49.88 3.40
C MET A 193 22.64 -51.34 2.90
N VAL A 194 21.87 -51.56 1.85
CA VAL A 194 21.73 -52.83 1.12
C VAL A 194 21.58 -52.53 -0.37
N CYS A 195 22.22 -53.34 -1.22
CA CYS A 195 22.03 -53.29 -2.67
C CYS A 195 21.05 -54.37 -3.14
N ALA A 196 20.24 -54.04 -4.13
CA ALA A 196 19.44 -54.99 -4.90
C ALA A 196 19.46 -54.63 -6.39
N GLY A 197 19.27 -55.61 -7.28
CA GLY A 197 19.21 -55.37 -8.73
C GLY A 197 20.44 -55.85 -9.49
N GLY A 198 20.96 -55.05 -10.42
CA GLY A 198 22.10 -55.43 -11.29
C GLY A 198 21.68 -56.09 -12.60
N VAL A 199 20.37 -56.14 -12.89
CA VAL A 199 19.81 -56.75 -14.10
C VAL A 199 19.39 -55.64 -15.08
N ALA A 200 19.70 -55.82 -16.36
CA ALA A 200 19.35 -54.84 -17.39
C ALA A 200 17.83 -54.59 -17.45
N ASN A 201 17.46 -53.30 -17.49
CA ASN A 201 16.09 -52.79 -17.57
C ASN A 201 15.17 -53.15 -16.40
N ILE A 202 15.72 -53.45 -15.21
CA ILE A 202 14.95 -53.81 -14.00
C ILE A 202 15.56 -53.08 -12.81
N ASP A 203 14.91 -52.01 -12.31
CA ASP A 203 15.38 -51.24 -11.14
C ASP A 203 14.32 -50.26 -10.61
N SER A 204 14.59 -49.67 -9.44
CA SER A 204 13.91 -48.46 -8.96
C SER A 204 14.42 -47.22 -9.69
N CYS A 205 13.56 -46.25 -10.01
CA CYS A 205 13.97 -45.02 -10.71
C CYS A 205 13.37 -43.75 -10.06
N ASP A 206 13.51 -42.59 -10.70
CA ASP A 206 13.00 -41.31 -10.21
C ASP A 206 11.53 -41.41 -9.80
N GLY A 207 11.22 -40.96 -8.58
CA GLY A 207 9.88 -41.01 -7.98
C GLY A 207 9.58 -42.27 -7.16
N ASP A 208 10.45 -43.26 -7.15
CA ASP A 208 10.31 -44.45 -6.30
C ASP A 208 10.97 -44.32 -4.91
N SER A 209 11.73 -43.26 -4.69
CA SER A 209 12.38 -42.95 -3.42
C SER A 209 11.41 -43.05 -2.24
N GLY A 210 11.88 -43.64 -1.13
CA GLY A 210 11.05 -43.93 0.05
C GLY A 210 10.13 -45.15 -0.11
N GLY A 211 10.02 -45.73 -1.30
CA GLY A 211 9.20 -46.90 -1.58
C GLY A 211 9.67 -48.19 -0.90
N PRO A 212 8.78 -49.17 -0.71
CA PRO A 212 9.09 -50.45 -0.07
C PRO A 212 9.94 -51.38 -0.94
N LEU A 213 10.95 -52.01 -0.32
CA LEU A 213 11.57 -53.26 -0.77
C LEU A 213 11.16 -54.38 0.19
N ILE A 214 10.39 -55.35 -0.32
CA ILE A 214 9.81 -56.43 0.47
C ILE A 214 10.32 -57.82 0.08
N ILE A 215 10.20 -58.78 0.98
CA ILE A 215 10.25 -60.20 0.67
C ILE A 215 8.84 -60.76 0.80
N GLU A 216 8.31 -61.32 -0.29
CA GLU A 216 7.00 -61.97 -0.29
C GLU A 216 7.09 -63.31 0.46
N SER A 217 6.20 -63.51 1.44
CA SER A 217 6.15 -64.76 2.23
C SER A 217 5.07 -65.69 1.69
N THR A 218 5.40 -66.98 1.55
CA THR A 218 4.43 -68.03 1.18
C THR A 218 3.40 -68.32 2.28
N ASP A 219 3.69 -67.89 3.52
CA ASP A 219 2.91 -68.22 4.73
C ASP A 219 2.06 -67.04 5.25
N GLY A 220 1.97 -65.94 4.49
CA GLY A 220 0.82 -65.01 4.57
C GLY A 220 1.08 -63.53 4.91
N GLU A 221 2.29 -63.07 5.22
CA GLU A 221 2.60 -61.64 5.43
C GLU A 221 3.94 -61.23 4.82
N ASP A 222 3.92 -60.17 4.01
CA ASP A 222 5.12 -59.57 3.40
C ASP A 222 6.00 -58.89 4.46
N VAL A 223 7.33 -58.99 4.28
CA VAL A 223 8.31 -58.39 5.20
C VAL A 223 9.05 -57.24 4.51
N LEU A 224 9.01 -56.05 5.11
CA LEU A 224 9.74 -54.86 4.67
C LEU A 224 11.21 -54.95 5.10
N VAL A 225 12.11 -55.13 4.14
CA VAL A 225 13.55 -55.32 4.36
C VAL A 225 14.40 -54.12 3.94
N GLY A 226 13.87 -53.26 3.07
CA GLY A 226 14.56 -52.05 2.62
C GLY A 226 13.63 -50.89 2.27
N VAL A 227 14.18 -49.68 2.24
CA VAL A 227 13.53 -48.45 1.77
C VAL A 227 14.37 -47.87 0.62
N VAL A 228 13.76 -47.55 -0.52
CA VAL A 228 14.49 -46.98 -1.69
C VAL A 228 15.18 -45.68 -1.28
N SER A 229 16.50 -45.58 -1.45
CA SER A 229 17.30 -44.44 -0.99
C SER A 229 18.00 -43.71 -2.15
N TRP A 230 18.94 -44.35 -2.84
CA TRP A 230 19.70 -43.70 -3.92
C TRP A 230 20.29 -44.70 -4.91
N ALA A 231 20.80 -44.19 -6.03
CA ALA A 231 21.54 -44.97 -7.02
C ALA A 231 22.82 -44.24 -7.43
N LYS A 232 23.84 -45.01 -7.83
CA LYS A 232 25.11 -44.45 -8.29
C LYS A 232 24.92 -43.71 -9.62
N ASP A 233 25.49 -42.51 -9.70
CA ASP A 233 25.39 -41.60 -10.86
C ASP A 233 23.92 -41.26 -11.25
N GLU A 234 22.97 -41.38 -10.31
CA GLU A 234 21.52 -41.17 -10.55
C GLU A 234 20.96 -42.03 -11.70
N SER A 235 21.60 -43.18 -11.97
CA SER A 235 21.19 -44.08 -13.05
C SER A 235 20.28 -45.20 -12.55
N CYS A 236 19.33 -45.64 -13.38
CA CYS A 236 18.42 -46.74 -13.06
C CYS A 236 18.42 -47.82 -14.16
N GLY A 237 18.48 -49.10 -13.75
CA GLY A 237 18.30 -50.28 -14.61
C GLY A 237 19.34 -50.52 -15.71
N ARG A 238 20.57 -50.06 -15.48
CA ARG A 238 21.72 -50.47 -16.27
C ARG A 238 22.21 -51.84 -15.80
N GLU A 239 22.67 -52.67 -16.73
CA GLU A 239 23.27 -53.97 -16.38
C GLU A 239 24.49 -53.78 -15.47
N GLY A 240 24.53 -54.51 -14.35
CA GLY A 240 25.61 -54.40 -13.36
C GLY A 240 25.55 -53.17 -12.46
N TYR A 241 24.49 -52.34 -12.55
CA TYR A 241 24.22 -51.25 -11.61
C TYR A 241 23.15 -51.69 -10.61
N TYR A 242 23.39 -51.43 -9.32
CA TYR A 242 22.48 -51.81 -8.24
C TYR A 242 21.81 -50.57 -7.66
N GLY A 243 20.52 -50.66 -7.35
CA GLY A 243 19.83 -49.70 -6.50
C GLY A 243 20.27 -49.88 -5.04
N ILE A 244 20.45 -48.77 -4.32
CA ILE A 244 20.83 -48.75 -2.91
C ILE A 244 19.60 -48.40 -2.06
N TYR A 245 19.36 -49.25 -1.06
CA TYR A 245 18.23 -49.19 -0.17
C TYR A 245 18.72 -49.05 1.28
N SER A 246 18.01 -48.30 2.10
CA SER A 246 18.25 -48.22 3.54
C SER A 246 17.83 -49.54 4.20
N ARG A 247 18.71 -50.16 4.98
CA ARG A 247 18.53 -51.47 5.61
C ARG A 247 17.62 -51.38 6.83
N VAL A 248 16.40 -51.89 6.73
CA VAL A 248 15.38 -51.70 7.78
C VAL A 248 15.76 -52.33 9.13
N SER A 249 16.51 -53.44 9.12
CA SER A 249 16.99 -54.10 10.34
C SER A 249 17.95 -53.23 11.16
N SER A 250 18.74 -52.34 10.52
CA SER A 250 19.67 -51.46 11.24
C SER A 250 18.93 -50.35 12.01
N ALA A 251 17.82 -49.87 11.48
CA ALA A 251 16.99 -48.85 12.11
C ALA A 251 15.96 -49.43 13.09
N ARG A 252 15.95 -50.74 13.35
CA ARG A 252 14.86 -51.40 14.09
C ARG A 252 14.66 -50.86 15.50
N ASN A 253 15.76 -50.65 16.24
CA ASN A 253 15.70 -50.10 17.59
C ASN A 253 15.13 -48.67 17.61
N TRP A 254 15.45 -47.87 16.59
CA TRP A 254 14.92 -46.51 16.45
C TRP A 254 13.43 -46.55 16.11
N ILE A 255 13.03 -47.37 15.14
CA ILE A 255 11.62 -47.59 14.78
C ILE A 255 10.80 -47.99 16.02
N ASP A 256 11.27 -48.97 16.79
CA ASP A 256 10.58 -49.42 18.00
C ASP A 256 10.52 -48.34 19.09
N SER A 257 11.54 -47.50 19.21
CA SER A 257 11.56 -46.40 20.18
C SER A 257 10.57 -45.28 19.86
N ILE A 258 10.36 -45.00 18.57
CA ILE A 258 9.34 -44.04 18.11
C ILE A 258 7.95 -44.63 18.32
N LEU A 259 7.74 -45.90 17.96
CA LEU A 259 6.48 -46.60 18.20
C LEU A 259 6.16 -46.79 19.71
N GLY A 260 7.18 -46.70 20.58
CA GLY A 260 7.08 -46.79 22.05
C GLY A 260 6.95 -45.46 22.81
N GLY A 261 6.91 -44.30 22.13
CA GLY A 261 6.48 -43.01 22.68
C GLY A 261 7.33 -42.33 23.78
N THR A 262 8.59 -42.73 24.04
CA THR A 262 9.31 -42.32 25.27
C THR A 262 10.41 -41.22 25.10
N LEU A 263 10.79 -40.77 23.89
CA LEU A 263 12.07 -40.04 23.71
C LEU A 263 12.05 -38.69 22.93
N LEU A 264 10.89 -38.12 22.58
CA LEU A 264 10.84 -36.93 21.71
C LEU A 264 10.94 -35.56 22.42
N LEU A 265 10.81 -35.47 23.75
CA LEU A 265 10.71 -34.18 24.45
C LEU A 265 11.99 -33.70 25.16
N THR A 266 13.01 -34.55 25.35
CA THR A 266 14.17 -34.23 26.20
C THR A 266 15.47 -33.90 25.46
N SER A 267 15.64 -34.26 24.18
CA SER A 267 16.91 -34.02 23.47
C SER A 267 16.97 -32.68 22.71
N ARG A 268 15.82 -32.15 22.25
CA ARG A 268 15.77 -30.83 21.57
C ARG A 268 16.00 -29.65 22.51
N SER A 269 15.70 -29.77 23.80
CA SER A 269 15.80 -28.67 24.78
C SER A 269 17.23 -28.38 25.27
N SER A 270 18.14 -29.36 25.24
CA SER A 270 19.48 -29.18 25.82
C SER A 270 20.50 -28.55 24.87
N GLN A 271 20.30 -28.61 23.55
CA GLN A 271 21.27 -28.09 22.57
C GLN A 271 21.02 -26.63 22.18
N LEU A 272 19.77 -26.14 22.19
CA LEU A 272 19.44 -24.78 21.74
C LEU A 272 19.63 -23.69 22.82
N GLY A 273 19.58 -24.06 24.11
CA GLY A 273 19.55 -23.12 25.23
C GLY A 273 20.86 -22.35 25.51
N SER A 274 21.99 -22.74 24.90
CA SER A 274 23.30 -22.16 25.23
C SER A 274 23.74 -20.98 24.35
N ALA A 275 23.06 -20.72 23.22
CA ALA A 275 23.51 -19.76 22.21
C ALA A 275 22.67 -18.45 22.09
N LEU A 276 21.52 -18.35 22.76
CA LEU A 276 20.53 -17.29 22.47
C LEU A 276 20.52 -16.10 23.45
N HIS A 277 20.12 -14.94 22.91
CA HIS A 277 20.05 -13.61 23.55
C HIS A 277 18.99 -13.53 24.68
N PRO A 278 19.15 -12.68 25.71
CA PRO A 278 18.25 -12.60 26.88
C PRO A 278 16.75 -12.41 26.58
N PHE A 279 16.39 -11.78 25.45
CA PHE A 279 14.99 -11.57 25.05
C PHE A 279 14.36 -12.85 24.47
N GLN A 280 15.10 -13.59 23.63
CA GLN A 280 14.68 -14.90 23.11
C GLN A 280 14.57 -15.93 24.25
N ARG A 281 15.38 -15.80 25.32
CA ARG A 281 15.29 -16.66 26.51
C ARG A 281 14.02 -16.43 27.35
N ALA A 282 13.44 -15.23 27.32
CA ALA A 282 12.21 -14.90 28.05
C ALA A 282 10.95 -15.39 27.32
N VAL A 283 10.99 -15.39 25.97
CA VAL A 283 9.95 -15.97 25.10
C VAL A 283 10.06 -17.50 25.06
N ALA A 284 11.28 -18.04 25.08
CA ALA A 284 11.55 -19.47 25.17
C ALA A 284 11.38 -20.07 26.58
N ASN A 285 11.17 -19.25 27.61
CA ASN A 285 10.84 -19.74 28.96
C ASN A 285 9.37 -20.18 29.00
N ASP A 286 9.12 -21.40 29.47
CA ASP A 286 7.85 -22.16 29.48
C ASP A 286 6.62 -21.49 30.16
N TRP A 287 6.70 -20.23 30.60
CA TRP A 287 5.60 -19.55 31.27
C TRP A 287 4.55 -18.99 30.30
N VAL A 288 4.94 -18.59 29.08
CA VAL A 288 3.99 -18.27 28.00
C VAL A 288 3.21 -19.54 27.63
N ARG A 289 3.90 -20.67 27.53
CA ARG A 289 3.32 -22.00 27.27
C ARG A 289 2.29 -22.37 28.34
N LEU A 290 2.61 -22.12 29.62
CA LEU A 290 1.66 -22.32 30.72
C LEU A 290 0.35 -21.58 30.48
N LEU A 291 0.32 -20.34 30.00
CA LEU A 291 -0.95 -19.62 29.80
C LEU A 291 -1.80 -20.15 28.62
N PHE A 292 -1.24 -20.95 27.71
CA PHE A 292 -1.91 -21.43 26.49
C PHE A 292 -2.35 -22.90 26.54
N TYR A 293 -1.60 -23.78 27.20
CA TYR A 293 -1.94 -25.21 27.22
C TYR A 293 -3.04 -25.49 28.27
N VAL A 294 -4.21 -25.91 27.79
CA VAL A 294 -5.27 -26.45 28.63
C VAL A 294 -4.93 -27.92 28.92
N ASP A 295 -4.74 -28.26 30.19
CA ASP A 295 -4.68 -29.66 30.63
C ASP A 295 -6.01 -30.35 30.31
N VAL A 296 -6.03 -31.20 29.28
CA VAL A 296 -7.14 -32.15 29.08
C VAL A 296 -6.78 -33.41 29.85
N ALA A 297 -7.18 -33.46 31.12
CA ALA A 297 -7.09 -34.68 31.91
C ALA A 297 -8.16 -35.67 31.42
N LYS A 298 -7.74 -36.69 30.67
CA LYS A 298 -8.63 -37.80 30.29
C LYS A 298 -8.49 -38.90 31.33
N GLN A 299 -9.54 -39.12 32.13
CA GLN A 299 -9.60 -40.26 33.05
C GLN A 299 -9.95 -41.52 32.26
N ILE A 300 -8.95 -42.38 32.02
CA ILE A 300 -9.15 -43.67 31.33
C ILE A 300 -9.50 -44.77 32.36
N ALA A 301 -9.11 -44.58 33.64
CA ALA A 301 -9.43 -45.43 34.78
C ALA A 301 -9.47 -44.58 36.09
N PRO A 302 -10.11 -45.04 37.19
CA PRO A 302 -10.26 -44.25 38.42
C PRO A 302 -8.93 -43.83 39.08
N ASP A 303 -7.82 -44.51 38.77
CA ASP A 303 -6.53 -44.31 39.43
C ASP A 303 -5.41 -43.83 38.47
N GLU A 304 -5.71 -43.57 37.19
CA GLU A 304 -4.70 -43.19 36.20
C GLU A 304 -5.17 -41.98 35.36
N THR A 305 -4.53 -40.83 35.59
CA THR A 305 -4.70 -39.60 34.80
C THR A 305 -3.54 -39.47 33.83
N THR A 306 -3.81 -39.67 32.54
CA THR A 306 -2.85 -39.32 31.47
C THR A 306 -3.06 -37.87 31.05
N LEU A 307 -1.97 -37.09 31.04
CA LEU A 307 -1.95 -35.71 30.55
C LEU A 307 -1.89 -35.71 29.01
N GLU A 308 -2.92 -35.19 28.36
CA GLU A 308 -2.89 -34.79 26.95
C GLU A 308 -2.76 -33.26 26.88
N THR A 309 -1.58 -32.75 26.55
CA THR A 309 -1.42 -31.36 26.07
C THR A 309 -1.79 -31.32 24.61
N LEU A 310 -2.71 -30.44 24.19
CA LEU A 310 -3.18 -30.29 22.80
C LEU A 310 -1.98 -30.14 21.83
N PRO A 311 -1.57 -31.19 21.08
CA PRO A 311 -0.39 -31.09 20.24
C PRO A 311 -0.83 -30.83 18.79
N HIS A 312 0.05 -30.13 18.07
CA HIS A 312 0.20 -30.12 16.61
C HIS A 312 -0.15 -28.83 15.85
N PHE A 313 -1.30 -28.20 16.08
CA PHE A 313 -1.65 -26.97 15.34
C PHE A 313 -0.80 -25.74 15.72
N LEU A 314 -0.24 -25.73 16.94
CA LEU A 314 0.58 -24.61 17.46
C LEU A 314 2.08 -24.76 17.16
N LEU A 315 2.55 -25.95 16.76
CA LEU A 315 3.94 -26.19 16.39
C LEU A 315 4.24 -25.65 14.97
N GLU A 316 3.28 -25.74 14.03
CA GLU A 316 3.38 -25.07 12.72
C GLU A 316 3.49 -23.55 12.89
N VAL A 317 2.76 -22.97 13.86
CA VAL A 317 2.82 -21.54 14.18
C VAL A 317 4.11 -21.17 14.92
N GLU A 318 4.66 -22.05 15.78
CA GLU A 318 5.97 -21.84 16.42
C GLU A 318 7.13 -21.85 15.41
N GLU A 319 7.11 -22.71 14.38
CA GLU A 319 8.11 -22.69 13.29
C GLU A 319 7.93 -21.48 12.38
N GLU A 320 6.69 -21.07 12.09
CA GLU A 320 6.41 -19.87 11.28
C GLU A 320 6.77 -18.58 12.03
N ILE A 321 6.60 -18.53 13.35
CA ILE A 321 7.05 -17.42 14.21
C ILE A 321 8.58 -17.44 14.36
N ALA A 322 9.20 -18.61 14.52
CA ALA A 322 10.67 -18.70 14.61
C ALA A 322 11.35 -18.31 13.29
N ALA A 323 10.79 -18.72 12.14
CA ALA A 323 11.27 -18.33 10.82
C ALA A 323 11.06 -16.82 10.55
N ASN A 324 9.90 -16.26 10.93
CA ASN A 324 9.63 -14.83 10.76
C ASN A 324 10.45 -13.94 11.70
N VAL A 325 10.87 -14.44 12.87
CA VAL A 325 11.71 -13.67 13.82
C VAL A 325 13.17 -13.57 13.36
N ASP A 326 13.68 -14.57 12.63
CA ASP A 326 15.04 -14.51 12.08
C ASP A 326 15.13 -13.55 10.86
N ASP A 327 14.05 -13.40 10.08
CA ASP A 327 13.99 -12.46 8.94
C ASP A 327 13.58 -11.02 9.33
N GLU A 328 12.74 -10.82 10.36
CA GLU A 328 12.29 -9.48 10.76
C GLU A 328 13.36 -8.65 11.51
N PHE A 329 14.43 -9.26 12.00
CA PHE A 329 15.44 -8.53 12.79
C PHE A 329 16.28 -7.54 11.93
N PHE A 330 16.38 -7.76 10.61
CA PHE A 330 17.04 -6.81 9.71
C PHE A 330 16.10 -5.79 9.05
N ALA A 331 14.78 -5.99 9.10
CA ALA A 331 13.79 -5.10 8.47
C ALA A 331 12.86 -4.35 9.43
N GLY A 332 12.76 -4.74 10.71
CA GLY A 332 11.61 -4.38 11.55
C GLY A 332 11.89 -4.01 13.00
N GLY A 333 12.88 -3.18 13.30
CA GLY A 333 13.10 -2.62 14.66
C GLY A 333 11.96 -1.74 15.22
N PHE A 334 10.78 -1.72 14.57
CA PHE A 334 9.61 -0.92 14.94
C PHE A 334 8.31 -1.73 15.13
N ALA A 335 8.24 -2.99 14.70
CA ALA A 335 7.02 -3.79 14.81
C ALA A 335 6.93 -4.55 16.14
N ALA A 336 8.06 -4.99 16.70
CA ALA A 336 8.11 -5.95 17.81
C ALA A 336 7.62 -5.46 19.20
N ARG A 337 7.08 -4.24 19.32
CA ARG A 337 6.42 -3.76 20.55
C ARG A 337 4.99 -3.27 20.35
N ALA A 338 4.49 -3.29 19.11
CA ALA A 338 3.12 -2.86 18.80
C ALA A 338 2.21 -3.99 18.31
N SER A 339 2.72 -5.21 18.12
CA SER A 339 1.96 -6.29 17.50
C SER A 339 1.41 -7.23 18.55
N ALA A 340 0.08 -7.24 18.68
CA ALA A 340 -0.63 -8.33 19.30
C ALA A 340 -0.10 -9.65 18.69
N LEU A 341 0.42 -10.56 19.52
CA LEU A 341 0.87 -11.86 19.04
C LEU A 341 -0.38 -12.62 18.58
N PRO A 342 -0.51 -13.01 17.31
CA PRO A 342 -1.59 -13.90 16.90
C PRO A 342 -1.36 -15.24 17.59
N VAL A 343 -2.27 -15.60 18.49
CA VAL A 343 -2.18 -16.82 19.29
C VAL A 343 -2.84 -17.99 18.55
N GLY A 344 -3.90 -17.69 17.80
CA GLY A 344 -4.65 -18.68 17.04
C GLY A 344 -6.12 -18.28 16.89
N ALA A 345 -6.88 -19.12 16.20
CA ALA A 345 -8.32 -18.96 16.05
C ALA A 345 -9.06 -20.07 16.82
N LEU A 346 -10.10 -19.70 17.55
CA LEU A 346 -11.00 -20.61 18.25
C LEU A 346 -12.26 -20.78 17.40
N PHE A 347 -12.56 -22.03 17.04
CA PHE A 347 -13.64 -22.35 16.11
C PHE A 347 -14.89 -22.84 16.83
N THR A 348 -14.75 -23.33 18.07
CA THR A 348 -15.89 -23.80 18.87
C THR A 348 -16.05 -23.06 20.20
N ILE A 349 -17.31 -23.00 20.66
CA ILE A 349 -17.65 -22.42 21.98
C ILE A 349 -16.96 -23.20 23.10
N GLU A 350 -16.80 -24.52 22.94
CA GLU A 350 -16.16 -25.36 23.94
C GLU A 350 -14.65 -25.11 24.01
N GLU A 351 -13.97 -24.98 22.86
CA GLU A 351 -12.58 -24.52 22.79
C GLU A 351 -12.42 -23.15 23.48
N THR A 352 -13.36 -22.23 23.24
CA THR A 352 -13.33 -20.90 23.84
C THR A 352 -13.42 -20.95 25.36
N ARG A 353 -14.30 -21.79 25.90
CA ARG A 353 -14.43 -22.00 27.35
C ARG A 353 -13.17 -22.65 27.92
N GLN A 354 -12.67 -23.69 27.27
CA GLN A 354 -11.47 -24.41 27.72
C GLN A 354 -10.26 -23.49 27.76
N HIS A 355 -10.05 -22.69 26.71
CA HIS A 355 -8.94 -21.74 26.63
C HIS A 355 -9.03 -20.67 27.72
N LEU A 356 -10.18 -20.02 27.89
CA LEU A 356 -10.37 -18.98 28.91
C LEU A 356 -10.17 -19.52 30.34
N HIS A 357 -10.77 -20.67 30.67
CA HIS A 357 -10.62 -21.27 32.00
C HIS A 357 -9.21 -21.81 32.24
N GLY A 358 -8.56 -22.35 31.20
CA GLY A 358 -7.17 -22.80 31.24
C GLY A 358 -6.21 -21.64 31.52
N ALA A 359 -6.31 -20.56 30.75
CA ALA A 359 -5.45 -19.38 30.92
C ALA A 359 -5.51 -18.80 32.34
N VAL A 360 -6.71 -18.72 32.94
CA VAL A 360 -6.87 -18.25 34.33
C VAL A 360 -6.32 -19.25 35.34
N ARG A 361 -6.54 -20.56 35.15
CA ARG A 361 -6.00 -21.60 36.03
C ARG A 361 -4.47 -21.54 36.05
N ASN A 362 -3.87 -21.42 34.87
CA ASN A 362 -2.43 -21.41 34.70
C ASN A 362 -1.81 -20.11 35.24
N TYR A 363 -2.52 -18.98 35.16
CA TYR A 363 -2.14 -17.75 35.87
C TYR A 363 -2.02 -17.96 37.39
N PHE A 364 -2.96 -18.65 38.03
CA PHE A 364 -2.91 -18.91 39.47
C PHE A 364 -1.83 -19.93 39.88
N GLN A 365 -1.45 -20.83 38.98
CA GLN A 365 -0.35 -21.78 39.18
C GLN A 365 1.03 -21.21 38.82
N LEU A 366 1.07 -19.99 38.29
CA LEU A 366 2.29 -19.40 37.73
C LEU A 366 3.42 -19.30 38.76
N SER A 367 3.13 -18.98 40.03
CA SER A 367 4.14 -18.93 41.09
C SER A 367 4.76 -20.28 41.42
N ASP A 368 4.04 -21.36 41.15
CA ASP A 368 4.40 -22.71 41.57
C ASP A 368 5.14 -23.46 40.45
N VAL A 369 4.85 -23.10 39.19
CA VAL A 369 5.37 -23.79 38.00
C VAL A 369 6.49 -23.01 37.30
N ALA A 370 6.53 -21.69 37.43
CA ALA A 370 7.53 -20.88 36.74
C ALA A 370 8.92 -20.95 37.42
N LEU A 371 9.97 -20.88 36.59
CA LEU A 371 11.37 -20.93 37.03
C LEU A 371 11.84 -19.66 37.77
N ASP A 372 11.22 -18.52 37.49
CA ASP A 372 11.52 -17.22 38.11
C ASP A 372 10.49 -16.86 39.20
N SER A 373 10.84 -15.95 40.11
CA SER A 373 9.95 -15.53 41.21
C SER A 373 8.84 -14.59 40.73
N TYR A 374 7.72 -15.17 40.31
CA TYR A 374 6.49 -14.45 39.95
C TYR A 374 5.55 -14.28 41.16
N LEU A 375 4.98 -13.09 41.26
CA LEU A 375 3.93 -12.72 42.20
C LEU A 375 2.61 -12.66 41.45
N VAL A 376 1.63 -13.37 41.98
CA VAL A 376 0.28 -13.46 41.42
C VAL A 376 -0.70 -12.92 42.47
N TYR A 377 -1.89 -12.50 42.03
CA TYR A 377 -2.98 -12.11 42.94
C TYR A 377 -3.21 -13.17 44.03
N GLY A 378 -3.05 -12.78 45.31
CA GLY A 378 -3.35 -13.61 46.48
C GLY A 378 -2.15 -14.26 47.17
N ASN A 379 -0.93 -14.23 46.60
CA ASN A 379 0.19 -15.05 47.12
C ASN A 379 1.18 -14.35 48.09
N GLU A 380 1.17 -13.01 48.27
CA GLU A 380 1.92 -12.32 49.35
C GLU A 380 1.20 -11.02 49.77
N THR A 381 1.19 -10.69 51.07
CA THR A 381 0.42 -9.57 51.66
C THR A 381 1.02 -8.17 51.42
N GLN A 382 2.09 -8.03 50.63
CA GLN A 382 2.81 -6.75 50.46
C GLN A 382 2.56 -6.01 49.13
N LEU A 383 1.93 -6.62 48.11
CA LEU A 383 1.61 -5.94 46.84
C LEU A 383 0.15 -6.19 46.42
N LEU A 384 -0.66 -5.12 46.35
CA LEU A 384 -2.04 -5.16 45.84
C LEU A 384 -2.03 -5.23 44.29
N LEU A 385 -1.70 -6.40 43.74
CA LEU A 385 -1.99 -6.69 42.32
C LEU A 385 -3.51 -6.81 42.12
N PRO A 386 -4.08 -6.36 41.00
CA PRO A 386 -5.50 -6.56 40.70
C PRO A 386 -5.78 -8.03 40.32
N PRO A 387 -6.99 -8.56 40.57
CA PRO A 387 -7.37 -9.90 40.12
C PRO A 387 -7.48 -9.96 38.58
N PRO A 388 -7.41 -11.16 37.97
CA PRO A 388 -7.80 -11.38 36.59
C PRO A 388 -9.17 -10.76 36.27
N LEU A 389 -9.22 -9.99 35.19
CA LEU A 389 -10.42 -9.28 34.75
C LEU A 389 -10.79 -9.73 33.35
N LEU A 390 -12.01 -10.25 33.19
CA LEU A 390 -12.62 -10.51 31.89
C LEU A 390 -13.60 -9.39 31.55
N THR A 391 -13.34 -8.67 30.47
CA THR A 391 -14.25 -7.69 29.89
C THR A 391 -14.95 -8.33 28.71
N VAL A 392 -16.27 -8.30 28.69
CA VAL A 392 -17.09 -8.77 27.57
C VAL A 392 -17.78 -7.58 26.94
N ARG A 393 -17.52 -7.34 25.66
CA ARG A 393 -18.18 -6.30 24.87
C ARG A 393 -19.28 -6.94 24.03
N SER A 394 -20.52 -6.50 24.25
CA SER A 394 -21.67 -6.95 23.46
C SER A 394 -22.24 -5.80 22.62
N ASP A 395 -22.55 -6.07 21.35
CA ASP A 395 -23.22 -5.14 20.45
C ASP A 395 -24.75 -5.22 20.65
N MET A 396 -25.25 -4.38 21.56
CA MET A 396 -26.67 -4.26 21.89
C MET A 396 -27.25 -2.90 21.44
N GLY A 397 -26.73 -2.30 20.36
CA GLY A 397 -27.22 -1.05 19.79
C GLY A 397 -26.33 0.18 20.03
N GLU A 398 -26.93 1.38 20.13
CA GLU A 398 -26.25 2.69 19.99
C GLU A 398 -25.07 2.99 20.96
N ASP A 399 -24.90 2.21 22.04
CA ASP A 399 -23.75 2.31 22.94
C ASP A 399 -23.22 0.89 23.31
N PRO A 400 -21.94 0.56 23.09
CA PRO A 400 -21.36 -0.71 23.54
C PRO A 400 -21.33 -0.77 25.07
N VAL A 401 -21.91 -1.81 25.65
CA VAL A 401 -21.89 -2.03 27.10
C VAL A 401 -20.78 -3.01 27.44
N ASP A 402 -19.70 -2.52 28.04
CA ASP A 402 -18.60 -3.35 28.54
C ASP A 402 -19.01 -3.97 29.90
N SER A 403 -19.20 -5.29 29.93
CA SER A 403 -19.49 -6.05 31.15
C SER A 403 -18.20 -6.57 31.76
N LEU A 404 -17.95 -6.26 33.04
CA LEU A 404 -16.72 -6.58 33.76
C LEU A 404 -16.91 -7.75 34.74
N TYR A 405 -16.07 -8.77 34.63
CA TYR A 405 -16.09 -9.97 35.47
C TYR A 405 -14.73 -10.13 36.18
N ASN A 406 -14.72 -9.92 37.50
CA ASN A 406 -13.53 -10.09 38.32
C ASN A 406 -13.42 -11.54 38.80
N ILE A 407 -12.34 -12.23 38.42
CA ILE A 407 -12.15 -13.63 38.75
C ILE A 407 -11.15 -13.72 39.90
N THR A 408 -11.62 -14.06 41.10
CA THR A 408 -10.78 -14.15 42.30
C THR A 408 -10.39 -15.58 42.63
N ASN A 409 -11.09 -16.58 42.11
CA ASN A 409 -10.80 -17.99 42.34
C ASN A 409 -11.01 -18.80 41.04
N PRO A 410 -10.02 -19.62 40.60
CA PRO A 410 -10.14 -20.41 39.38
C PRO A 410 -11.25 -21.48 39.42
N SER A 411 -11.71 -21.89 40.61
CA SER A 411 -12.75 -22.91 40.77
C SER A 411 -14.17 -22.34 40.95
N ALA A 412 -14.33 -21.02 41.00
CA ALA A 412 -15.63 -20.38 41.24
C ALA A 412 -16.35 -20.08 39.91
N SER A 413 -17.14 -21.05 39.43
CA SER A 413 -17.98 -20.97 38.23
C SER A 413 -18.96 -19.78 38.22
N GLU A 414 -19.45 -19.34 39.38
CA GLU A 414 -20.39 -18.22 39.50
C GLU A 414 -19.83 -16.87 39.02
N GLN A 415 -18.50 -16.71 39.03
CA GLN A 415 -17.78 -15.49 38.64
C GLN A 415 -17.70 -15.29 37.11
N TRP A 416 -17.99 -16.34 36.35
CA TRP A 416 -18.00 -16.33 34.89
C TRP A 416 -19.39 -15.99 34.33
N PRO A 417 -19.47 -15.35 33.14
CA PRO A 417 -20.73 -15.20 32.40
C PRO A 417 -21.40 -16.56 32.21
N ALA A 418 -22.73 -16.63 32.33
CA ALA A 418 -23.46 -17.91 32.29
C ALA A 418 -23.17 -18.74 31.04
N ALA A 419 -22.95 -18.10 29.89
CA ALA A 419 -22.57 -18.71 28.62
C ALA A 419 -21.16 -19.32 28.60
N LEU A 420 -20.26 -18.87 29.49
CA LEU A 420 -18.86 -19.31 29.59
C LEU A 420 -18.59 -20.23 30.79
N ARG A 421 -19.63 -20.66 31.53
CA ARG A 421 -19.48 -21.61 32.65
C ARG A 421 -19.26 -23.04 32.15
N MET A 422 -18.47 -23.81 32.89
CA MET A 422 -18.17 -25.23 32.61
C MET A 422 -19.07 -26.18 33.44
N GLY A 423 -19.31 -27.39 32.94
CA GLY A 423 -19.99 -28.46 33.68
C GLY A 423 -21.52 -28.29 33.84
N SER A 424 -22.08 -28.79 34.95
CA SER A 424 -23.54 -28.80 35.21
C SER A 424 -24.16 -27.42 35.42
N GLU A 425 -23.34 -26.37 35.51
CA GLU A 425 -23.75 -24.97 35.69
C GLU A 425 -23.67 -24.15 34.40
N ALA A 426 -23.35 -24.78 33.26
CA ALA A 426 -23.36 -24.15 31.95
C ALA A 426 -24.78 -23.68 31.57
N ALA A 427 -24.89 -22.48 30.98
CA ALA A 427 -26.16 -21.97 30.49
C ALA A 427 -26.79 -22.88 29.42
N ARG A 428 -28.11 -22.76 29.25
CA ARG A 428 -28.81 -23.50 28.20
C ARG A 428 -28.25 -23.11 26.82
N GLN A 429 -28.28 -24.05 25.89
CA GLN A 429 -27.75 -23.85 24.53
C GLN A 429 -28.32 -22.59 23.84
N GLN A 430 -29.58 -22.25 24.09
CA GLN A 430 -30.23 -21.06 23.52
C GLN A 430 -29.68 -19.75 24.10
N GLU A 431 -29.35 -19.70 25.39
CA GLU A 431 -28.76 -18.53 26.06
C GLU A 431 -27.29 -18.37 25.65
N THR A 432 -26.58 -19.48 25.47
CA THR A 432 -25.18 -19.47 24.97
C THR A 432 -25.11 -18.95 23.54
N ARG A 433 -26.01 -19.39 22.64
CA ARG A 433 -26.07 -18.87 21.27
C ARG A 433 -26.34 -17.36 21.26
N LYS A 434 -27.35 -16.92 22.02
CA LYS A 434 -27.67 -15.49 22.14
C LYS A 434 -26.47 -14.66 22.60
N PHE A 435 -25.70 -15.17 23.57
CA PHE A 435 -24.49 -14.50 24.04
C PHE A 435 -23.43 -14.32 22.95
N PHE A 436 -23.12 -15.36 22.16
CA PHE A 436 -22.14 -15.27 21.08
C PHE A 436 -22.65 -14.53 19.84
N ASP A 437 -23.97 -14.52 19.60
CA ASP A 437 -24.58 -13.72 18.53
C ASP A 437 -24.52 -12.21 18.84
N GLU A 438 -24.54 -11.84 20.12
CA GLU A 438 -24.43 -10.45 20.61
C GLU A 438 -22.97 -10.06 20.92
N LEU A 439 -22.00 -10.97 20.79
CA LEU A 439 -20.60 -10.76 21.19
C LEU A 439 -19.81 -10.03 20.10
N ASP A 440 -19.18 -8.92 20.47
CA ASP A 440 -18.25 -8.17 19.60
C ASP A 440 -16.79 -8.59 19.89
N ALA A 441 -16.38 -8.46 21.15
CA ALA A 441 -15.04 -8.85 21.59
C ALA A 441 -15.01 -9.24 23.09
N MET A 442 -14.04 -10.06 23.47
CA MET A 442 -13.70 -10.30 24.88
C MET A 442 -12.24 -9.93 25.15
N GLU A 443 -11.97 -9.39 26.33
CA GLU A 443 -10.61 -9.08 26.77
C GLU A 443 -10.35 -9.69 28.15
N LEU A 444 -9.41 -10.63 28.24
CA LEU A 444 -8.92 -11.20 29.49
C LEU A 444 -7.61 -10.52 29.88
N LYS A 445 -7.65 -9.72 30.95
CA LYS A 445 -6.51 -9.00 31.50
C LYS A 445 -5.96 -9.71 32.73
N LEU A 446 -4.68 -10.07 32.68
CA LEU A 446 -3.91 -10.72 33.73
C LEU A 446 -2.76 -9.79 34.14
N VAL A 447 -2.54 -9.61 35.44
CA VAL A 447 -1.46 -8.74 35.94
C VAL A 447 -0.54 -9.55 36.85
N VAL A 448 0.71 -9.71 36.45
CA VAL A 448 1.72 -10.52 37.12
C VAL A 448 2.85 -9.61 37.63
N GLY A 449 3.30 -9.79 38.87
CA GLY A 449 4.55 -9.21 39.35
C GLY A 449 5.72 -10.16 39.10
N MET A 450 6.90 -9.66 38.76
CA MET A 450 8.11 -10.47 38.61
C MET A 450 9.24 -9.83 39.41
N LYS A 451 9.74 -10.55 40.42
CA LYS A 451 10.94 -10.17 41.17
C LYS A 451 12.14 -10.71 40.40
N ARG A 452 13.11 -9.85 40.05
CA ARG A 452 14.33 -10.24 39.34
C ARG A 452 15.56 -9.74 40.09
N LYS A 453 16.52 -10.63 40.31
CA LYS A 453 17.87 -10.29 40.80
C LYS A 453 18.73 -9.89 39.62
N GLU A 454 19.08 -8.62 39.52
CA GLU A 454 20.01 -8.12 38.52
C GLU A 454 21.39 -7.88 39.16
N LYS A 455 22.45 -8.26 38.44
CA LYS A 455 23.81 -7.88 38.83
C LYS A 455 23.96 -6.37 38.65
N VAL A 456 24.33 -5.68 39.72
CA VAL A 456 24.81 -4.30 39.66
C VAL A 456 26.31 -4.34 39.35
N ASP A 457 26.88 -3.27 38.78
CA ASP A 457 28.34 -3.20 38.58
C ASP A 457 29.07 -3.22 39.94
N GLY A 458 29.73 -4.35 40.24
CA GLY A 458 30.26 -4.73 41.55
C GLY A 458 29.61 -6.04 42.03
N ASP A 459 30.20 -6.81 42.95
CA ASP A 459 29.67 -8.14 43.36
C ASP A 459 28.26 -8.13 44.05
N GLY A 460 27.50 -7.03 43.96
CA GLY A 460 26.16 -6.88 44.51
C GLY A 460 25.04 -7.29 43.55
N MET A 461 24.03 -7.96 44.08
CA MET A 461 22.76 -8.26 43.40
C MET A 461 21.68 -7.30 43.92
N GLU A 462 20.99 -6.58 43.03
CA GLU A 462 19.84 -5.74 43.36
C GLU A 462 18.55 -6.44 42.92
N GLU A 463 17.55 -6.49 43.80
CA GLU A 463 16.23 -7.02 43.48
C GLU A 463 15.35 -5.92 42.89
N LYS A 464 14.93 -6.08 41.63
CA LYS A 464 13.98 -5.20 40.95
C LYS A 464 12.64 -5.87 40.76
N LEU A 465 11.57 -5.09 40.84
CA LEU A 465 10.21 -5.55 40.64
C LEU A 465 9.63 -5.00 39.33
N TYR A 466 9.17 -5.90 38.49
CA TYR A 466 8.46 -5.57 37.25
C TYR A 466 7.00 -5.98 37.38
N GLN A 467 6.10 -5.12 36.96
CA GLN A 467 4.69 -5.44 36.76
C GLN A 467 4.47 -5.71 35.28
N TRP A 468 3.95 -6.89 34.99
CA TRP A 468 3.56 -7.32 33.67
C TRP A 468 2.05 -7.32 33.57
N THR A 469 1.52 -6.64 32.56
CA THR A 469 0.10 -6.69 32.20
C THR A 469 -0.02 -7.46 30.90
N VAL A 470 -0.68 -8.62 30.94
CA VAL A 470 -1.01 -9.43 29.77
C VAL A 470 -2.50 -9.23 29.47
N VAL A 471 -2.84 -8.91 28.23
CA VAL A 471 -4.21 -8.74 27.75
C VAL A 471 -4.42 -9.68 26.57
N MET A 472 -5.16 -10.76 26.79
CA MET A 472 -5.63 -11.63 25.71
C MET A 472 -6.95 -11.08 25.17
N ARG A 473 -6.99 -10.76 23.89
CA ARG A 473 -8.16 -10.22 23.21
C ARG A 473 -8.72 -11.28 22.26
N TYR A 474 -10.02 -11.47 22.31
CA TYR A 474 -10.78 -12.44 21.53
C TYR A 474 -11.73 -11.64 20.65
N ASP A 475 -11.37 -11.42 19.38
CA ASP A 475 -12.16 -10.63 18.44
C ASP A 475 -13.01 -11.56 17.56
N LEU A 476 -14.33 -11.31 17.51
CA LEU A 476 -15.23 -12.04 16.62
C LEU A 476 -15.19 -11.39 15.24
N LEU A 477 -14.42 -11.96 14.31
CA LEU A 477 -14.43 -11.52 12.93
C LEU A 477 -15.66 -12.09 12.19
N ASN A 478 -16.06 -11.43 11.09
CA ASN A 478 -17.17 -11.83 10.19
C ASN A 478 -17.06 -13.26 9.58
N GLN A 479 -16.07 -14.05 9.99
CA GLN A 479 -15.75 -15.38 9.47
C GLN A 479 -16.15 -16.52 10.43
N GLY A 480 -16.84 -16.24 11.54
CA GLY A 480 -17.44 -17.26 12.40
C GLY A 480 -16.46 -17.99 13.34
N HIS A 481 -15.28 -17.41 13.58
CA HIS A 481 -14.30 -17.87 14.57
C HIS A 481 -13.83 -16.67 15.41
N LEU A 482 -13.31 -16.95 16.61
CA LEU A 482 -12.71 -15.95 17.49
C LEU A 482 -11.20 -15.92 17.27
N GLU A 483 -10.68 -14.80 16.78
CA GLU A 483 -9.24 -14.58 16.68
C GLU A 483 -8.70 -14.18 18.06
N VAL A 484 -7.71 -14.92 18.55
CA VAL A 484 -7.07 -14.66 19.83
C VAL A 484 -5.76 -13.93 19.60
N THR A 485 -5.63 -12.77 20.21
CA THR A 485 -4.41 -11.97 20.16
C THR A 485 -3.91 -11.65 21.56
N MET A 486 -2.61 -11.75 21.79
CA MET A 486 -2.00 -11.45 23.09
C MET A 486 -1.23 -10.14 23.01
N ASN A 487 -1.71 -9.16 23.75
CA ASN A 487 -1.00 -7.91 24.01
C ASN A 487 -0.33 -7.98 25.38
N TYR A 488 0.84 -7.36 25.53
CA TYR A 488 1.51 -7.30 26.81
C TYR A 488 2.18 -5.95 27.03
N ASP A 489 2.24 -5.52 28.29
CA ASP A 489 2.88 -4.28 28.71
C ASP A 489 3.69 -4.51 29.99
N LEU A 490 4.95 -4.08 29.99
CA LEU A 490 5.89 -4.29 31.07
C LEU A 490 6.27 -2.96 31.71
N ILE A 491 5.98 -2.81 33.01
CA ILE A 491 6.20 -1.58 33.75
C ILE A 491 7.13 -1.88 34.93
N HIS A 492 8.25 -1.16 35.06
CA HIS A 492 9.06 -1.22 36.27
C HIS A 492 8.35 -0.51 37.43
N VAL A 493 8.17 -1.21 38.55
CA VAL A 493 7.51 -0.66 39.75
C VAL A 493 8.58 -0.48 40.83
N PRO A 494 8.81 0.76 41.32
CA PRO A 494 9.73 0.96 42.44
C PRO A 494 9.18 0.25 43.68
N LEU A 495 10.00 -0.59 44.31
CA LEU A 495 9.68 -1.24 45.58
C LEU A 495 9.45 -0.14 46.63
N LEU A 496 8.21 0.07 47.05
CA LEU A 496 7.91 0.89 48.23
C LEU A 496 8.35 0.09 49.45
N GLU A 497 9.52 0.42 50.00
CA GLU A 497 10.10 -0.19 51.21
C GLU A 497 9.07 -0.27 52.35
N GLY A 498 8.58 -1.48 52.58
CA GLY A 498 7.70 -1.84 53.66
C GLY A 498 8.37 -2.75 54.68
N GLU A 499 9.66 -2.58 55.02
CA GLU A 499 10.23 -3.09 56.29
C GLU A 499 11.62 -2.51 56.59
N LYS A 500 11.72 -1.81 57.74
CA LYS A 500 12.92 -1.40 58.49
C LYS A 500 14.16 -0.94 57.69
N ARG A 501 14.21 0.36 57.40
CA ARG A 501 15.47 1.11 57.27
C ARG A 501 16.36 0.89 58.49
N SER A 502 17.55 0.33 58.29
CA SER A 502 18.64 0.49 59.24
C SER A 502 19.04 1.97 59.27
N GLU A 503 19.02 2.58 60.46
CA GLU A 503 19.55 3.93 60.69
C GLU A 503 21.02 3.98 60.19
N GLY A 504 21.28 4.70 59.09
CA GLY A 504 22.67 4.95 58.66
C GLY A 504 22.94 5.28 57.19
N GLU A 505 22.01 5.08 56.25
CA GLU A 505 22.25 5.41 54.84
C GLU A 505 21.39 6.58 54.36
N ASP A 506 22.05 7.73 54.22
CA ASP A 506 21.54 8.96 53.62
C ASP A 506 21.13 8.74 52.15
N MET A 507 19.98 9.30 51.76
CA MET A 507 19.43 9.55 50.41
C MET A 507 19.98 8.72 49.22
N PRO A 508 19.12 8.13 48.35
CA PRO A 508 19.60 7.52 47.11
C PRO A 508 20.30 8.60 46.25
N PRO A 509 21.58 8.42 45.90
CA PRO A 509 22.34 9.47 45.25
C PRO A 509 22.00 9.47 43.76
N VAL A 510 21.00 10.28 43.38
CA VAL A 510 20.73 10.65 41.97
C VAL A 510 21.98 11.24 41.28
N LEU A 511 22.99 11.63 42.06
CA LEU A 511 24.27 12.17 41.62
C LEU A 511 25.38 11.12 41.36
N LEU A 512 25.19 9.84 41.67
CA LEU A 512 26.20 8.77 41.48
C LEU A 512 25.83 7.75 40.39
N ASP A 513 24.68 7.91 39.74
CA ASP A 513 24.33 7.08 38.58
C ASP A 513 25.25 7.44 37.39
N THR A 514 26.15 6.53 37.05
CA THR A 514 27.14 6.68 35.97
C THR A 514 26.46 6.97 34.63
N SER A 515 25.23 6.45 34.42
CA SER A 515 24.46 6.66 33.20
C SER A 515 23.91 8.09 33.09
N ALA A 516 23.43 8.66 34.20
CA ALA A 516 22.96 10.03 34.26
C ALA A 516 24.13 11.00 34.07
N MET A 517 25.28 10.73 34.69
CA MET A 517 26.51 11.52 34.49
C MET A 517 26.97 11.46 33.02
N PHE A 518 26.96 10.28 32.39
CA PHE A 518 27.32 10.13 30.98
C PHE A 518 26.40 10.95 30.05
N ASN A 519 25.09 10.95 30.29
CA ASN A 519 24.13 11.76 29.52
C ASN A 519 24.39 13.27 29.67
N TRP A 520 24.68 13.74 30.89
CA TRP A 520 25.02 15.14 31.15
C TRP A 520 26.32 15.56 30.49
N VAL A 521 27.36 14.73 30.59
CA VAL A 521 28.65 14.98 29.91
C VAL A 521 28.45 15.03 28.40
N THR A 522 27.68 14.10 27.84
CA THR A 522 27.37 14.06 26.40
C THR A 522 26.61 15.32 25.98
N LEU A 523 25.59 15.74 26.73
CA LEU A 523 24.85 16.97 26.48
C LEU A 523 25.78 18.19 26.48
N MET A 524 26.67 18.30 27.47
CA MET A 524 27.64 19.40 27.53
C MET A 524 28.57 19.39 26.32
N VAL A 525 29.09 18.23 25.92
CA VAL A 525 29.97 18.10 24.75
C VAL A 525 29.26 18.54 23.47
N VAL A 526 28.02 18.12 23.24
CA VAL A 526 27.25 18.51 22.04
C VAL A 526 26.97 20.02 22.01
N VAL A 527 26.57 20.60 23.14
CA VAL A 527 26.30 22.05 23.23
C VAL A 527 27.58 22.86 23.03
N LEU A 528 28.69 22.47 23.65
CA LEU A 528 29.98 23.12 23.47
C LEU A 528 30.46 23.04 22.01
N TYR A 529 30.37 21.86 21.41
CA TYR A 529 30.69 21.65 19.99
C TYR A 529 29.87 22.59 19.09
N GLN A 530 28.55 22.67 19.32
CA GLN A 530 27.68 23.51 18.51
C GLN A 530 27.95 25.00 18.69
N ALA A 531 28.29 25.44 19.91
CA ALA A 531 28.67 26.82 20.18
C ALA A 531 29.97 27.20 19.46
N VAL A 532 30.96 26.30 19.43
CA VAL A 532 32.21 26.51 18.69
C VAL A 532 31.95 26.63 17.19
N GLU A 533 31.21 25.70 16.59
CA GLU A 533 30.82 25.75 15.17
C GLU A 533 30.09 27.05 14.80
N PHE A 534 29.13 27.46 15.64
CA PHE A 534 28.40 28.71 15.43
C PHE A 534 29.33 29.93 15.51
N SER A 535 30.29 29.93 16.45
CA SER A 535 31.26 31.02 16.58
C SER A 535 32.17 31.15 15.35
N LEU A 536 32.63 30.01 14.80
CA LEU A 536 33.44 29.95 13.59
C LEU A 536 32.66 30.46 12.38
N LYS A 537 31.42 29.99 12.19
CA LYS A 537 30.55 30.47 11.10
C LYS A 537 30.17 31.93 11.24
N TRP A 538 29.96 32.41 12.46
CA TRP A 538 29.69 33.82 12.70
C TRP A 538 30.88 34.71 12.37
N ALA A 539 32.11 34.27 12.67
CA ALA A 539 33.32 34.94 12.25
C ALA A 539 33.46 34.97 10.72
N GLU A 540 33.19 33.86 10.03
CA GLU A 540 33.19 33.76 8.57
C GLU A 540 32.20 34.74 7.93
N VAL A 541 30.95 34.79 8.41
CA VAL A 541 29.92 35.72 7.93
C VAL A 541 30.34 37.19 8.09
N LYS A 542 30.97 37.53 9.22
CA LYS A 542 31.51 38.89 9.46
C LYS A 542 32.61 39.24 8.46
N THR A 543 33.53 38.32 8.15
CA THR A 543 34.59 38.56 7.18
C THR A 543 34.04 38.77 5.76
N ILE A 544 33.05 37.98 5.33
CA ILE A 544 32.40 38.13 4.01
C ILE A 544 31.62 39.45 3.93
N ALA A 545 30.91 39.83 5.00
CA ALA A 545 30.20 41.10 5.07
C ALA A 545 31.15 42.30 4.97
N ALA A 546 32.36 42.19 5.53
CA ALA A 546 33.40 43.21 5.44
C ALA A 546 34.01 43.34 4.03
N GLN A 547 34.00 42.27 3.23
CA GLN A 547 34.55 42.25 1.86
C GLN A 547 33.61 42.83 0.78
N HIS A 548 32.31 43.05 1.08
CA HIS A 548 31.32 43.52 0.10
C HIS A 548 30.50 44.77 0.53
N PRO A 549 31.14 45.88 0.92
CA PRO A 549 30.42 47.10 1.33
C PRO A 549 29.63 47.76 0.18
N ASP A 550 30.19 47.81 -1.03
CA ASP A 550 29.60 48.54 -2.17
C ASP A 550 28.32 47.87 -2.74
N TYR A 551 28.18 46.57 -2.53
CA TYR A 551 27.02 45.81 -3.00
C TYR A 551 25.80 45.97 -2.07
N SER A 552 26.01 46.23 -0.78
CA SER A 552 24.92 46.44 0.18
C SER A 552 24.22 47.78 -0.03
N GLN A 553 24.98 48.81 -0.43
CA GLN A 553 24.44 50.14 -0.77
C GLN A 553 23.56 50.12 -2.02
N ARG A 554 23.88 49.31 -3.05
CA ARG A 554 23.06 49.21 -4.27
C ARG A 554 21.73 48.48 -4.09
N VAL A 555 21.62 47.59 -3.09
CA VAL A 555 20.47 46.68 -2.93
C VAL A 555 19.59 47.04 -1.72
N ASN A 556 19.93 48.09 -0.97
CA ASN A 556 19.19 48.53 0.23
C ASN A 556 18.88 47.38 1.21
N LYS A 557 19.83 46.47 1.39
CA LYS A 557 19.74 45.34 2.34
C LYS A 557 20.96 45.32 3.25
N HIS A 558 20.73 45.00 4.52
CA HIS A 558 21.77 44.94 5.53
C HIS A 558 22.90 43.99 5.08
N PRO A 559 24.20 44.36 5.21
CA PRO A 559 25.32 43.56 4.71
C PRO A 559 25.37 42.14 5.28
N ILE A 560 24.91 41.94 6.52
CA ILE A 560 24.75 40.62 7.15
C ILE A 560 23.66 39.78 6.44
N ALA A 561 22.53 40.38 6.06
CA ALA A 561 21.47 39.71 5.32
C ALA A 561 21.93 39.33 3.88
N LEU A 562 22.87 40.09 3.32
CA LEU A 562 23.49 39.78 2.03
C LEU A 562 24.52 38.64 2.16
N ALA A 563 25.35 38.64 3.21
CA ALA A 563 26.34 37.60 3.50
C ALA A 563 25.66 36.23 3.77
N LEU A 564 24.55 36.21 4.53
CA LEU A 564 23.71 35.03 4.74
C LEU A 564 23.05 34.52 3.44
N ARG A 565 22.89 35.38 2.42
CA ARG A 565 22.23 35.01 1.15
C ARG A 565 23.23 34.55 0.06
N LYS A 566 24.49 35.01 0.12
CA LYS A 566 25.49 34.77 -0.94
C LYS A 566 26.63 33.79 -0.56
N GLY A 567 26.96 33.58 0.72
CA GLY A 567 28.17 32.85 1.15
C GLY A 567 27.95 31.70 2.15
N ALA A 568 28.82 31.65 3.18
CA ALA A 568 29.00 30.62 4.24
C ALA A 568 27.75 29.95 4.84
N ALA A 569 26.59 30.62 4.78
CA ALA A 569 25.30 30.07 5.19
C ALA A 569 24.73 29.00 4.21
N LYS A 570 25.43 28.67 3.12
CA LYS A 570 25.07 27.56 2.23
C LYS A 570 25.83 26.25 2.52
N ASP A 571 26.60 26.21 3.61
CA ASP A 571 27.29 25.00 4.02
C ASP A 571 26.27 23.95 4.49
N PHE A 572 26.09 22.91 3.68
CA PHE A 572 25.14 21.82 3.95
C PHE A 572 25.45 21.11 5.27
N TRP A 573 26.72 20.83 5.54
CA TRP A 573 27.12 20.04 6.71
C TRP A 573 26.88 20.79 8.01
N PHE A 574 27.05 22.12 8.01
CA PHE A 574 26.74 22.94 9.18
C PHE A 574 25.26 22.85 9.57
N TRP A 575 24.35 23.05 8.62
CA TRP A 575 22.91 22.99 8.89
C TRP A 575 22.42 21.58 9.20
N PHE A 576 22.98 20.57 8.53
CA PHE A 576 22.68 19.17 8.78
C PHE A 576 23.07 18.78 10.22
N VAL A 577 24.30 19.06 10.64
CA VAL A 577 24.77 18.74 12.00
C VAL A 577 24.04 19.56 13.07
N LEU A 578 23.71 20.83 12.80
CA LEU A 578 22.90 21.64 13.71
C LEU A 578 21.51 21.04 13.94
N ALA A 579 20.85 20.58 12.87
CA ALA A 579 19.53 19.95 12.98
C ALA A 579 19.60 18.63 13.77
N VAL A 580 20.58 17.77 13.45
CA VAL A 580 20.78 16.50 14.17
C VAL A 580 21.08 16.76 15.65
N ASN A 581 22.01 17.66 15.97
CA ASN A 581 22.37 18.00 17.36
C ASN A 581 21.19 18.58 18.14
N PHE A 582 20.34 19.40 17.52
CA PHE A 582 19.15 19.93 18.18
C PHE A 582 18.19 18.81 18.60
N VAL A 583 17.96 17.84 17.72
CA VAL A 583 17.13 16.66 18.00
C VAL A 583 17.79 15.76 19.05
N THR A 584 19.11 15.56 18.99
CA THR A 584 19.87 14.81 20.01
C THR A 584 19.76 15.46 21.40
N VAL A 585 19.88 16.79 21.47
CA VAL A 585 19.73 17.55 22.73
C VAL A 585 18.32 17.40 23.29
N THR A 586 17.28 17.49 22.45
CA THR A 586 15.90 17.28 22.90
C THR A 586 15.67 15.85 23.38
N CYS A 587 16.27 14.85 22.73
CA CYS A 587 16.25 13.47 23.22
C CYS A 587 16.92 13.35 24.60
N LEU A 588 18.14 13.85 24.76
CA LEU A 588 18.90 13.82 26.03
C LEU A 588 18.23 14.61 27.16
N LEU A 589 17.47 15.66 26.86
CA LEU A 589 16.66 16.36 27.86
C LEU A 589 15.38 15.58 28.22
N ALA A 590 14.79 14.88 27.24
CA ALA A 590 13.65 13.99 27.50
C ALA A 590 14.05 12.75 28.30
N THR A 591 15.28 12.24 28.14
CA THR A 591 15.80 11.13 28.96
C THR A 591 15.87 11.51 30.45
N TRP A 592 16.24 12.75 30.76
CA TRP A 592 16.28 13.25 32.14
C TRP A 592 14.90 13.25 32.82
N ARG A 593 13.83 13.58 32.08
CA ARG A 593 12.45 13.55 32.60
C ARG A 593 11.94 12.13 32.87
N HIS A 594 12.56 11.12 32.26
CA HIS A 594 12.16 9.72 32.30
C HIS A 594 13.33 8.80 32.65
N ALA A 595 14.20 9.20 33.58
CA ALA A 595 15.46 8.52 33.90
C ALA A 595 15.30 7.02 34.24
N TYR A 596 14.15 6.61 34.80
CA TYR A 596 13.84 5.22 35.15
C TYR A 596 12.95 4.48 34.14
N ARG A 597 12.68 5.06 32.95
CA ARG A 597 11.77 4.50 31.93
C ARG A 597 12.35 4.52 30.50
N LEU A 598 13.67 4.63 30.38
CA LEU A 598 14.31 4.84 29.06
C LEU A 598 14.21 3.63 28.13
N SER A 599 14.34 2.43 28.65
CA SER A 599 14.23 1.18 27.88
C SER A 599 12.80 0.89 27.38
N LEU A 600 11.82 1.73 27.73
CA LEU A 600 10.39 1.54 27.47
C LEU A 600 9.82 2.55 26.46
N ASN A 601 10.58 3.55 25.99
CA ASN A 601 10.06 4.56 25.06
C ASN A 601 10.69 4.44 23.67
N ASP A 602 10.04 3.66 22.80
CA ASP A 602 10.52 3.29 21.46
C ASP A 602 10.77 4.52 20.56
N ILE A 603 9.91 5.53 20.65
CA ILE A 603 10.04 6.77 19.88
C ILE A 603 11.34 7.49 20.24
N LEU A 604 11.65 7.57 21.54
CA LEU A 604 12.84 8.23 22.03
C LEU A 604 14.12 7.46 21.64
N CYS A 605 14.10 6.13 21.80
CA CYS A 605 15.20 5.25 21.41
C CYS A 605 15.47 5.31 19.90
N PHE A 606 14.44 5.17 19.07
CA PHE A 606 14.59 5.25 17.62
C PHE A 606 15.09 6.63 17.17
N THR A 607 14.54 7.70 17.73
CA THR A 607 14.95 9.06 17.39
C THR A 607 16.42 9.28 17.76
N PHE A 608 16.84 8.83 18.94
CA PHE A 608 18.23 8.91 19.38
C PHE A 608 19.17 8.07 18.49
N ALA A 609 18.81 6.82 18.19
CA ALA A 609 19.58 5.95 17.32
C ALA A 609 19.72 6.51 15.89
N SER A 610 18.62 7.06 15.35
CA SER A 610 18.62 7.74 14.04
C SER A 610 19.53 8.95 14.03
N CYS A 611 19.49 9.78 15.09
CA CYS A 611 20.40 10.91 15.25
C CYS A 611 21.86 10.44 15.30
N CYS A 612 22.16 9.37 16.04
CA CYS A 612 23.50 8.78 16.07
C CYS A 612 23.94 8.31 14.67
N ALA A 613 23.09 7.58 13.94
CA ALA A 613 23.39 7.12 12.58
C ALA A 613 23.66 8.28 11.61
N LEU A 614 22.84 9.33 11.67
CA LEU A 614 23.04 10.55 10.88
C LEU A 614 24.33 11.27 11.29
N GLN A 615 24.67 11.27 12.57
CA GLN A 615 25.92 11.84 13.08
C GLN A 615 27.14 11.04 12.58
N TRP A 616 27.08 9.72 12.49
CA TRP A 616 28.09 8.89 11.82
C TRP A 616 28.24 9.27 10.34
N GLY A 617 27.13 9.54 9.65
CA GLY A 617 27.14 10.06 8.28
C GLY A 617 27.90 11.39 8.14
N SER A 618 27.94 12.22 9.18
CA SER A 618 28.72 13.47 9.17
C SER A 618 30.23 13.24 9.08
N LEU A 619 30.74 12.04 9.39
CA LEU A 619 32.17 11.71 9.25
C LEU A 619 32.69 11.85 7.82
N VAL A 620 31.79 11.73 6.83
CA VAL A 620 32.13 11.93 5.42
C VAL A 620 32.82 13.29 5.20
N ARG A 621 32.46 14.34 5.96
CA ARG A 621 33.11 15.66 5.83
C ARG A 621 34.58 15.64 6.23
N TYR A 622 34.97 14.79 7.18
CA TYR A 622 36.36 14.64 7.62
C TYR A 622 37.14 13.70 6.70
N LEU A 623 36.49 12.68 6.14
CA LEU A 623 37.09 11.78 5.14
C LEU A 623 37.42 12.52 3.84
N GLN A 624 36.65 13.57 3.49
CA GLN A 624 36.89 14.42 2.32
C GLN A 624 38.20 15.23 2.37
N VAL A 625 38.92 15.24 3.49
CA VAL A 625 40.30 15.76 3.55
C VAL A 625 41.23 14.94 2.67
N ASN A 626 40.96 13.64 2.50
CA ASN A 626 41.66 12.80 1.54
C ASN A 626 41.02 12.89 0.16
N THR A 627 41.84 13.15 -0.85
CA THR A 627 41.42 13.37 -2.25
C THR A 627 40.62 12.19 -2.83
N ARG A 628 40.88 10.95 -2.41
CA ARG A 628 40.13 9.76 -2.87
C ARG A 628 38.66 9.79 -2.45
N PHE A 629 38.38 10.13 -1.19
CA PHE A 629 37.00 10.24 -0.68
C PHE A 629 36.32 11.55 -1.10
N HIS A 630 37.11 12.60 -1.35
CA HIS A 630 36.60 13.85 -1.91
C HIS A 630 35.90 13.64 -3.27
N ILE A 631 36.49 12.81 -4.14
CA ILE A 631 35.92 12.46 -5.45
C ILE A 631 34.59 11.70 -5.28
N LEU A 632 34.51 10.74 -4.35
CA LEU A 632 33.27 10.00 -4.06
C LEU A 632 32.14 10.94 -3.62
N GLY A 633 32.43 11.87 -2.70
CA GLY A 633 31.47 12.87 -2.24
C GLY A 633 31.03 13.84 -3.33
N LEU A 634 31.95 14.26 -4.22
CA LEU A 634 31.63 15.07 -5.39
C LEU A 634 30.73 14.34 -6.39
N THR A 635 30.98 13.05 -6.63
CA THR A 635 30.18 12.21 -7.52
C THR A 635 28.75 12.06 -6.99
N LEU A 636 28.58 11.76 -5.69
CA LEU A 636 27.27 11.70 -5.06
C LEU A 636 26.54 13.05 -5.15
N ARG A 637 27.20 14.16 -4.81
CA ARG A 637 26.58 15.50 -4.85
C ARG A 637 26.17 15.93 -6.26
N ARG A 638 26.96 15.59 -7.28
CA ARG A 638 26.64 15.91 -8.69
C ARG A 638 25.65 14.92 -9.32
N GLY A 639 25.66 13.66 -8.88
CA GLY A 639 24.78 12.59 -9.34
C GLY A 639 23.39 12.65 -8.73
N LEU A 640 23.27 13.02 -7.44
CA LEU A 640 22.02 13.01 -6.69
C LEU A 640 20.87 13.78 -7.37
N PRO A 641 21.07 15.00 -7.94
CA PRO A 641 19.98 15.68 -8.65
C PRO A 641 19.47 14.90 -9.86
N ARG A 642 20.34 14.19 -10.58
CA ARG A 642 19.95 13.36 -11.74
C ARG A 642 19.24 12.09 -11.28
N VAL A 643 19.73 11.44 -10.22
CA VAL A 643 19.08 10.27 -9.61
C VAL A 643 17.70 10.65 -9.08
N MET A 644 17.56 11.79 -8.40
CA MET A 644 16.27 12.27 -7.91
C MET A 644 15.30 12.58 -9.05
N GLN A 645 15.75 13.17 -10.15
CA GLN A 645 14.92 13.36 -11.35
C GLN A 645 14.46 12.04 -11.95
N PHE A 646 15.34 11.04 -12.02
CA PHE A 646 15.00 9.71 -12.48
C PHE A 646 13.98 9.02 -11.55
N LEU A 647 14.21 9.03 -10.24
CA LEU A 647 13.30 8.47 -9.24
C LEU A 647 11.91 9.14 -9.31
N VAL A 648 11.84 10.46 -9.42
CA VAL A 648 10.56 11.19 -9.59
C VAL A 648 9.85 10.78 -10.88
N GLY A 649 10.59 10.43 -11.94
CA GLY A 649 10.02 9.93 -13.19
C GLY A 649 9.50 8.49 -13.11
N VAL A 650 10.15 7.64 -12.32
CA VAL A 650 9.80 6.21 -12.17
C VAL A 650 8.74 5.98 -11.09
N LEU A 651 8.68 6.84 -10.08
CA LEU A 651 7.78 6.72 -8.93
C LEU A 651 6.30 6.54 -9.32
N PRO A 652 5.73 7.28 -10.29
CA PRO A 652 4.33 7.06 -10.70
C PRO A 652 4.07 5.67 -11.25
N ILE A 653 5.05 5.07 -11.92
CA ILE A 653 4.96 3.72 -12.47
C ILE A 653 5.00 2.71 -11.32
N PHE A 654 5.94 2.87 -10.38
CA PHE A 654 6.06 2.00 -9.22
C PHE A 654 4.79 2.02 -8.38
N VAL A 655 4.29 3.22 -8.06
CA VAL A 655 3.01 3.39 -7.37
C VAL A 655 1.88 2.74 -8.16
N GLY A 656 1.83 2.89 -9.49
CA GLY A 656 0.84 2.21 -10.33
C GLY A 656 0.81 0.69 -10.15
N PHE A 657 1.99 0.04 -10.10
CA PHE A 657 2.10 -1.39 -9.81
C PHE A 657 1.66 -1.72 -8.39
N VAL A 658 2.13 -0.97 -7.38
CA VAL A 658 1.74 -1.17 -5.98
C VAL A 658 0.22 -1.17 -5.84
N LEU A 659 -0.40 -0.13 -6.41
CA LEU A 659 -1.85 0.05 -6.37
C LEU A 659 -2.59 -1.09 -7.08
N PHE A 660 -2.12 -1.51 -8.24
CA PHE A 660 -2.71 -2.62 -8.97
C PHE A 660 -2.61 -3.93 -8.17
N GLY A 661 -1.44 -4.25 -7.62
CA GLY A 661 -1.22 -5.45 -6.82
C GLY A 661 -2.12 -5.50 -5.59
N THR A 662 -2.23 -4.39 -4.85
CA THR A 662 -3.09 -4.32 -3.66
C THR A 662 -4.57 -4.55 -3.99
N VAL A 663 -5.06 -3.96 -5.09
CA VAL A 663 -6.47 -4.10 -5.50
C VAL A 663 -6.77 -5.51 -6.00
N MET A 664 -5.85 -6.11 -6.76
CA MET A 664 -6.06 -7.40 -7.42
C MET A 664 -5.87 -8.59 -6.48
N PHE A 665 -4.78 -8.59 -5.73
CA PHE A 665 -4.34 -9.76 -4.98
C PHE A 665 -4.56 -9.61 -3.47
N GLY A 666 -4.70 -8.38 -2.95
CA GLY A 666 -4.78 -8.11 -1.51
C GLY A 666 -6.00 -8.63 -0.77
N ALA A 667 -7.01 -9.18 -1.46
CA ALA A 667 -8.13 -9.85 -0.79
C ALA A 667 -7.80 -11.29 -0.37
N LYS A 668 -6.85 -11.92 -1.07
CA LYS A 668 -6.56 -13.36 -0.93
C LYS A 668 -5.11 -13.64 -0.59
N VAL A 669 -4.20 -12.73 -0.94
CA VAL A 669 -2.76 -12.88 -0.75
C VAL A 669 -2.27 -11.90 0.31
N PRO A 670 -1.70 -12.39 1.44
CA PRO A 670 -1.18 -11.54 2.51
C PRO A 670 -0.15 -10.51 2.03
N ARG A 671 0.78 -10.91 1.16
CA ARG A 671 1.82 -10.04 0.56
C ARG A 671 1.26 -8.82 -0.18
N PHE A 672 0.01 -8.88 -0.61
CA PHE A 672 -0.65 -7.78 -1.32
C PHE A 672 -1.76 -7.11 -0.51
N GLN A 673 -1.93 -7.46 0.77
CA GLN A 673 -3.08 -7.03 1.58
C GLN A 673 -3.16 -5.51 1.74
N SER A 674 -2.01 -4.85 1.87
CA SER A 674 -1.90 -3.40 1.99
C SER A 674 -0.95 -2.82 0.96
N ALA A 675 -1.09 -1.51 0.68
CA ALA A 675 -0.17 -0.81 -0.20
C ALA A 675 1.28 -0.80 0.34
N SER A 676 1.45 -0.84 1.66
CA SER A 676 2.77 -0.95 2.28
C SER A 676 3.38 -2.32 2.04
N SER A 677 2.65 -3.39 2.35
CA SER A 677 3.09 -4.78 2.13
C SER A 677 3.34 -5.06 0.65
N THR A 678 2.46 -4.55 -0.22
CA THR A 678 2.67 -4.65 -1.68
C THR A 678 3.94 -3.90 -2.11
N ALA A 679 4.18 -2.71 -1.57
CA ALA A 679 5.38 -1.94 -1.92
C ALA A 679 6.66 -2.62 -1.44
N THR A 680 6.65 -3.26 -0.27
CA THR A 680 7.80 -4.05 0.21
C THR A 680 8.00 -5.27 -0.66
N THR A 681 6.96 -6.07 -0.94
CA THR A 681 7.07 -7.24 -1.83
C THR A 681 7.57 -6.87 -3.22
N LEU A 682 7.03 -5.82 -3.84
CA LEU A 682 7.53 -5.36 -5.14
C LEU A 682 8.96 -4.82 -5.06
N PHE A 683 9.35 -4.19 -3.95
CA PHE A 683 10.72 -3.76 -3.75
C PHE A 683 11.66 -4.98 -3.59
N SER A 684 11.26 -6.02 -2.87
CA SER A 684 11.97 -7.30 -2.76
C SER A 684 12.15 -7.94 -4.14
N VAL A 685 11.06 -8.08 -4.90
CA VAL A 685 11.06 -8.62 -6.27
C VAL A 685 11.95 -7.81 -7.21
N ALA A 686 11.98 -6.48 -7.08
CA ALA A 686 12.88 -5.64 -7.89
C ALA A 686 14.36 -5.88 -7.59
N ASN A 687 14.69 -6.19 -6.34
CA ASN A 687 16.05 -6.52 -5.90
C ASN A 687 16.43 -8.00 -6.13
N GLY A 688 15.49 -8.85 -6.51
CA GLY A 688 15.74 -10.26 -6.80
C GLY A 688 15.35 -11.22 -5.69
N ASP A 689 14.56 -10.77 -4.71
CA ASP A 689 14.19 -11.53 -3.51
C ASP A 689 12.70 -11.93 -3.53
N GLU A 690 12.36 -13.06 -2.90
CA GLU A 690 11.00 -13.63 -2.79
C GLU A 690 10.23 -13.77 -4.12
N ILE A 691 10.94 -13.88 -5.25
CA ILE A 691 10.31 -13.90 -6.58
C ILE A 691 9.41 -15.13 -6.74
N HIS A 692 9.92 -16.31 -6.36
CA HIS A 692 9.20 -17.57 -6.55
C HIS A 692 7.92 -17.63 -5.71
N ASP A 693 8.01 -17.24 -4.44
CA ASP A 693 6.86 -17.22 -3.53
C ASP A 693 5.81 -16.24 -4.02
N THR A 694 6.23 -15.07 -4.51
CA THR A 694 5.30 -14.10 -5.10
C THR A 694 4.58 -14.67 -6.33
N PHE A 695 5.24 -15.50 -7.15
CA PHE A 695 4.60 -16.17 -8.28
C PHE A 695 3.59 -17.24 -7.84
N ASN A 696 3.92 -18.02 -6.81
CA ASN A 696 3.06 -19.07 -6.27
C ASN A 696 1.80 -18.46 -5.63
N ASP A 697 1.97 -17.38 -4.87
CA ASP A 697 0.88 -16.70 -4.19
C ASP A 697 -0.17 -16.10 -5.16
N VAL A 698 0.26 -15.61 -6.32
CA VAL A 698 -0.66 -15.05 -7.34
C VAL A 698 -1.21 -16.11 -8.31
N ALA A 699 -0.81 -17.38 -8.17
CA ALA A 699 -1.16 -18.46 -9.10
C ALA A 699 -2.67 -18.78 -9.15
N TYR A 700 -3.45 -18.40 -8.13
CA TYR A 700 -4.91 -18.57 -8.13
C TYR A 700 -5.62 -17.78 -9.25
N THR A 701 -4.97 -16.76 -9.81
CA THR A 701 -5.41 -16.04 -11.03
C THR A 701 -4.30 -16.09 -12.08
N PRO A 702 -4.06 -17.27 -12.68
CA PRO A 702 -2.77 -17.62 -13.26
C PRO A 702 -2.33 -16.66 -14.37
N TRP A 703 -3.24 -16.28 -15.27
CA TRP A 703 -2.91 -15.39 -16.37
C TRP A 703 -2.66 -13.93 -15.94
N ILE A 704 -3.42 -13.39 -14.97
CA ILE A 704 -3.23 -12.01 -14.50
C ILE A 704 -2.02 -11.91 -13.58
N GLY A 705 -1.91 -12.83 -12.62
CA GLY A 705 -0.81 -12.89 -11.66
C GLY A 705 0.54 -13.00 -12.35
N GLN A 706 0.66 -13.91 -13.31
CA GLN A 706 1.90 -14.07 -14.08
C GLN A 706 2.23 -12.82 -14.90
N ILE A 707 1.27 -12.27 -15.66
CA ILE A 707 1.50 -11.05 -16.44
C ILE A 707 1.95 -9.89 -15.53
N TYR A 708 1.33 -9.76 -14.36
CA TYR A 708 1.67 -8.71 -13.39
C TYR A 708 3.12 -8.83 -12.91
N VAL A 709 3.51 -9.99 -12.36
CA VAL A 709 4.86 -10.18 -11.82
C VAL A 709 5.91 -10.12 -12.94
N TYR A 710 5.68 -10.77 -14.09
CA TYR A 710 6.62 -10.70 -15.23
C TYR A 710 6.78 -9.27 -15.77
N SER A 711 5.67 -8.54 -15.96
CA SER A 711 5.75 -7.17 -16.46
C SER A 711 6.47 -6.23 -15.49
N TYR A 712 6.26 -6.42 -14.18
CA TYR A 712 6.99 -5.69 -13.16
C TYR A 712 8.49 -5.99 -13.20
N MET A 713 8.89 -7.27 -13.21
CA MET A 713 10.30 -7.67 -13.26
C MET A 713 11.01 -7.16 -14.53
N ILE A 714 10.38 -7.32 -15.70
CA ILE A 714 10.92 -6.82 -16.96
C ILE A 714 11.15 -5.31 -16.87
N LEU A 715 10.18 -4.58 -16.35
CA LEU A 715 10.27 -3.13 -16.26
C LEU A 715 11.26 -2.66 -15.19
N PHE A 716 11.17 -3.16 -13.97
CA PHE A 716 11.94 -2.65 -12.85
C PHE A 716 13.34 -3.27 -12.76
N SER A 717 13.44 -4.59 -12.85
CA SER A 717 14.72 -5.30 -12.73
C SER A 717 15.59 -5.11 -13.99
N TYR A 718 14.99 -5.13 -15.19
CA TYR A 718 15.78 -5.05 -16.44
C TYR A 718 15.77 -3.66 -17.09
N VAL A 719 14.64 -2.94 -17.14
CA VAL A 719 14.60 -1.64 -17.85
C VAL A 719 15.02 -0.48 -16.95
N VAL A 720 14.54 -0.42 -15.71
CA VAL A 720 14.81 0.68 -14.78
C VAL A 720 16.18 0.49 -14.12
N LEU A 721 16.47 -0.68 -13.55
CA LEU A 721 17.72 -0.94 -12.85
C LEU A 721 18.90 -1.22 -13.79
N MET A 722 18.75 -2.14 -14.75
CA MET A 722 19.84 -2.48 -15.71
C MET A 722 19.90 -1.52 -16.92
N GLY A 723 18.76 -1.06 -17.44
CA GLY A 723 18.70 -0.16 -18.60
C GLY A 723 19.30 1.23 -18.37
N GLY A 724 19.52 1.63 -17.12
CA GLY A 724 20.30 2.82 -16.76
C GLY A 724 21.80 2.73 -17.09
N GLN A 725 22.33 1.52 -17.35
CA GLN A 725 23.74 1.32 -17.74
C GLN A 725 23.98 1.41 -19.25
N VAL A 726 22.94 1.31 -20.08
CA VAL A 726 23.10 1.25 -21.55
C VAL A 726 22.91 2.64 -22.18
N ARG A 727 23.93 3.50 -22.01
CA ARG A 727 24.39 4.57 -22.95
C ARG A 727 25.16 5.65 -22.18
N LEU A 728 26.39 5.35 -21.81
CA LEU A 728 27.45 6.34 -21.94
C LEU A 728 28.02 6.18 -23.36
N PRO A 729 28.02 7.23 -24.21
CA PRO A 729 28.53 7.10 -25.57
C PRO A 729 30.03 6.81 -25.52
N ALA A 730 30.40 5.56 -25.84
CA ALA A 730 31.75 5.21 -26.25
C ALA A 730 32.00 5.86 -27.61
N GLY A 731 32.51 7.10 -27.60
CA GLY A 731 32.67 7.90 -28.81
C GLY A 731 33.06 9.34 -28.53
N GLY A 732 34.00 9.56 -27.62
CA GLY A 732 34.66 10.85 -27.40
C GLY A 732 36.03 10.55 -26.82
N GLN A 733 37.08 10.93 -27.55
CA GLN A 733 38.47 10.68 -27.22
C GLN A 733 38.76 10.87 -25.73
N SER A 734 39.44 9.89 -25.15
CA SER A 734 40.06 9.95 -23.84
C SER A 734 41.01 11.16 -23.78
N SER A 735 40.49 12.33 -23.39
CA SER A 735 41.32 13.31 -22.70
C SER A 735 41.58 12.73 -21.32
N LEU A 736 42.66 11.94 -21.25
CA LEU A 736 43.41 11.72 -20.03
C LEU A 736 43.50 13.10 -19.34
N ILE A 737 42.81 13.27 -18.20
CA ILE A 737 43.12 14.38 -17.31
C ILE A 737 44.49 14.01 -16.75
N MET A 738 45.55 14.43 -17.45
CA MET A 738 46.86 14.58 -16.84
C MET A 738 46.65 15.57 -15.70
N VAL A 739 46.73 15.04 -14.49
CA VAL A 739 46.95 15.84 -13.29
C VAL A 739 48.28 16.53 -13.52
N ASP A 740 48.22 17.81 -13.85
CA ASP A 740 49.37 18.69 -13.92
C ASP A 740 50.03 18.69 -12.54
N SER A 741 51.24 18.14 -12.48
CA SER A 741 52.01 17.88 -11.27
C SER A 741 52.88 19.07 -10.91
N ASP A 742 52.33 20.30 -10.91
CA ASP A 742 53.06 21.52 -10.56
C ASP A 742 52.19 22.51 -9.78
N ALA A 743 51.62 22.05 -8.67
CA ALA A 743 51.03 22.91 -7.64
C ALA A 743 51.48 22.48 -6.23
N GLU A 744 52.79 22.30 -6.05
CA GLU A 744 53.41 22.46 -4.74
C GLU A 744 53.76 23.92 -4.48
N ARG A 745 53.56 24.35 -3.22
CA ARG A 745 53.83 25.66 -2.60
C ARG A 745 52.71 26.70 -2.72
N GLN A 746 51.89 26.77 -1.67
CA GLN A 746 52.12 27.75 -0.59
C GLN A 746 51.11 27.57 0.54
N VAL A 747 51.63 27.11 1.68
CA VAL A 747 51.06 27.32 3.02
C VAL A 747 51.49 28.71 3.48
N PRO A 748 50.62 29.60 3.99
CA PRO A 748 51.07 30.76 4.75
C PRO A 748 51.10 30.41 6.24
N GLY A 749 52.32 30.30 6.77
CA GLY A 749 52.64 30.38 8.18
C GLY A 749 52.99 31.81 8.61
N ILE A 750 52.87 32.01 9.91
CA ILE A 750 52.92 33.23 10.72
C ILE A 750 54.30 33.94 10.73
N ASP A 751 54.21 35.27 10.92
CA ASP A 751 55.18 36.26 11.45
C ASP A 751 56.31 36.88 10.59
N GLY A 752 56.38 38.22 10.67
CA GLY A 752 57.64 38.96 10.52
C GLY A 752 57.60 40.29 9.76
N ILE A 753 57.24 41.37 10.47
CA ILE A 753 57.90 42.70 10.53
C ILE A 753 58.77 43.15 9.31
N ARG A 754 58.57 44.43 8.94
CA ARG A 754 59.39 45.36 8.10
C ARG A 754 59.06 45.45 6.60
N GLY A 755 58.29 46.49 6.28
CA GLY A 755 58.90 47.77 5.89
C GLY A 755 59.22 48.01 4.40
N ARG A 756 58.52 49.03 3.88
CA ARG A 756 59.02 50.13 3.04
C ARG A 756 59.19 49.95 1.51
N TYR A 757 58.39 50.79 0.84
CA TYR A 757 58.68 51.61 -0.35
C TYR A 757 58.71 50.98 -1.75
N LYS A 758 57.59 51.20 -2.47
CA LYS A 758 57.47 51.92 -3.77
C LYS A 758 58.73 51.99 -4.66
N LYS A 759 58.58 51.57 -5.92
CA LYS A 759 58.25 52.38 -7.14
C LYS A 759 59.07 51.92 -8.37
N ALA A 760 58.44 52.12 -9.54
CA ALA A 760 59.05 52.36 -10.87
C ALA A 760 59.66 51.12 -11.57
N ASP A 761 59.69 50.96 -12.89
CA ASP A 761 59.11 51.63 -14.06
C ASP A 761 59.57 50.81 -15.31
N VAL A 762 58.87 50.95 -16.44
CA VAL A 762 59.41 51.02 -17.83
C VAL A 762 59.86 49.73 -18.60
N ALA A 763 59.02 49.38 -19.58
CA ALA A 763 59.21 49.36 -21.05
C ALA A 763 59.99 48.30 -21.86
N SER A 764 59.45 48.14 -23.10
CA SER A 764 60.04 47.84 -24.43
C SER A 764 60.59 46.43 -24.69
N ASP A 765 60.02 45.62 -25.59
CA ASP A 765 59.95 45.65 -27.08
C ASP A 765 61.10 44.87 -27.75
N VAL A 766 60.86 44.44 -29.01
CA VAL A 766 61.80 44.00 -30.08
C VAL A 766 61.89 42.47 -30.28
N GLU A 767 61.16 41.90 -31.27
CA GLU A 767 61.56 41.48 -32.64
C GLU A 767 62.01 39.99 -32.72
N SER A 768 61.94 39.23 -33.81
CA SER A 768 61.48 39.38 -35.21
C SER A 768 61.51 38.01 -35.94
N GLY A 769 60.76 37.92 -37.05
CA GLY A 769 61.10 37.23 -38.31
C GLY A 769 60.97 35.69 -38.39
N ALA A 770 60.64 35.05 -39.53
CA ALA A 770 60.33 35.53 -40.88
C ALA A 770 59.87 34.36 -41.80
N THR A 771 59.05 34.68 -42.81
CA THR A 771 59.04 34.20 -44.23
C THR A 771 58.72 32.72 -44.58
N SER A 772 58.01 32.33 -45.65
CA SER A 772 57.28 33.04 -46.74
C SER A 772 56.69 32.02 -47.77
N SER A 773 55.44 32.27 -48.23
CA SER A 773 54.98 32.31 -49.66
C SER A 773 54.85 31.02 -50.54
N PRO A 774 54.19 31.06 -51.74
CA PRO A 774 52.83 31.56 -52.07
C PRO A 774 52.06 30.78 -53.21
N SER A 775 50.78 31.17 -53.46
CA SER A 775 49.99 31.37 -54.73
C SER A 775 50.24 30.53 -56.02
N ALA A 776 49.35 30.31 -57.01
CA ALA A 776 47.92 30.50 -57.29
C ALA A 776 47.62 30.06 -58.77
N THR A 777 46.35 29.81 -59.09
CA THR A 777 45.57 30.12 -60.33
C THR A 777 45.64 29.33 -61.66
N SER A 778 44.40 28.95 -62.09
CA SER A 778 43.77 28.99 -63.45
C SER A 778 44.00 27.77 -64.38
N THR A 779 43.03 27.18 -65.11
CA THR A 779 42.03 27.78 -66.03
C THR A 779 40.95 26.75 -66.52
N PHE A 780 39.74 27.27 -66.81
CA PHE A 780 38.77 26.98 -67.90
C PHE A 780 37.92 25.69 -68.07
N SER A 781 36.74 25.99 -68.64
CA SER A 781 35.40 25.37 -68.74
C SER A 781 35.14 24.35 -69.87
N SER A 782 34.07 23.54 -69.72
CA SER A 782 32.99 23.40 -70.73
C SER A 782 31.73 22.68 -70.17
N SER A 783 30.56 23.12 -70.66
CA SER A 783 29.16 22.66 -70.47
C SER A 783 28.88 21.28 -71.12
N SER A 784 27.82 20.48 -70.90
CA SER A 784 26.41 20.69 -70.52
C SER A 784 25.70 19.34 -70.17
N ALA A 785 24.81 19.37 -69.17
CA ALA A 785 23.52 18.66 -69.02
C ALA A 785 23.35 17.15 -69.34
N ALA A 786 23.13 16.35 -68.30
CA ALA A 786 22.08 15.32 -68.21
C ALA A 786 21.82 15.00 -66.72
N ALA A 787 20.55 14.87 -66.35
CA ALA A 787 20.08 14.64 -64.99
C ALA A 787 20.28 13.18 -64.55
N ASP A 788 20.75 12.98 -63.33
CA ASP A 788 20.43 11.85 -62.43
C ASP A 788 20.98 12.20 -61.04
N ASP A 789 20.11 12.73 -60.18
CA ASP A 789 20.37 13.01 -58.76
C ASP A 789 19.81 11.84 -57.93
N ASP A 790 20.69 10.94 -57.50
CA ASP A 790 20.45 10.03 -56.38
C ASP A 790 21.79 9.73 -55.69
N ALA A 791 22.00 10.34 -54.52
CA ALA A 791 22.78 9.86 -53.36
C ALA A 791 23.46 11.01 -52.60
N TYR A 792 22.90 11.38 -51.44
CA TYR A 792 23.58 11.53 -50.13
C TYR A 792 22.73 12.40 -49.18
N SER A 793 21.78 11.77 -48.49
CA SER A 793 21.08 12.37 -47.36
C SER A 793 21.96 12.34 -46.11
N MET A 794 22.41 13.52 -45.65
CA MET A 794 23.14 13.71 -44.41
C MET A 794 22.28 13.40 -43.17
N LEU A 795 22.92 12.72 -42.20
CA LEU A 795 22.36 12.19 -40.97
C LEU A 795 21.77 13.25 -40.03
N SER A 796 20.47 13.11 -39.75
CA SER A 796 19.77 13.69 -38.61
C SER A 796 20.13 12.99 -37.28
N PRO A 797 20.15 13.69 -36.13
CA PRO A 797 20.36 13.04 -34.83
C PRO A 797 19.22 12.07 -34.49
N PRO A 798 19.50 10.96 -33.78
CA PRO A 798 18.52 9.91 -33.50
C PRO A 798 17.37 10.41 -32.61
N GLU A 799 16.14 9.98 -32.92
CA GLU A 799 14.87 10.38 -32.26
C GLU A 799 14.86 10.33 -30.71
N LYS A 800 15.73 9.53 -30.09
CA LYS A 800 15.83 9.40 -28.62
C LYS A 800 16.49 10.61 -27.96
N GLU A 801 17.45 11.29 -28.59
CA GLU A 801 18.07 12.52 -28.04
C GLU A 801 17.11 13.71 -28.09
N LYS A 802 16.26 13.79 -29.13
CA LYS A 802 15.17 14.77 -29.19
C LYS A 802 14.22 14.59 -28.00
N LYS A 803 13.81 13.36 -27.65
CA LYS A 803 12.86 13.12 -26.54
C LYS A 803 13.42 13.45 -25.15
N ALA A 804 14.69 13.13 -24.88
CA ALA A 804 15.32 13.47 -23.58
C ALA A 804 15.57 14.99 -23.43
N ALA A 805 15.97 15.68 -24.50
CA ALA A 805 16.07 17.13 -24.52
C ALA A 805 14.70 17.82 -24.33
N THR A 806 13.63 17.19 -24.85
CA THR A 806 12.24 17.68 -24.69
C THR A 806 11.76 17.57 -23.24
N ALA A 807 12.16 16.54 -22.48
CA ALA A 807 11.77 16.40 -21.07
C ALA A 807 12.46 17.46 -20.17
N LEU A 808 13.75 17.73 -20.41
CA LEU A 808 14.51 18.77 -19.70
C LEU A 808 13.97 20.18 -20.03
N SER A 809 13.55 20.42 -21.28
CA SER A 809 12.89 21.67 -21.67
C SER A 809 11.53 21.85 -21.00
N ASN A 810 10.79 20.78 -20.71
CA ASN A 810 9.47 20.85 -20.11
C ASN A 810 9.49 21.29 -18.64
N VAL A 811 10.42 20.79 -17.83
CA VAL A 811 10.56 21.25 -16.41
C VAL A 811 11.03 22.70 -16.36
N GLN A 812 11.99 23.07 -17.22
CA GLN A 812 12.43 24.46 -17.33
C GLN A 812 11.30 25.37 -17.83
N ALA A 813 10.45 24.90 -18.74
CA ALA A 813 9.27 25.64 -19.21
C ALA A 813 8.25 25.86 -18.10
N VAL A 814 7.99 24.88 -17.22
CA VAL A 814 7.10 25.05 -16.06
C VAL A 814 7.66 26.04 -15.05
N ILE A 815 8.96 25.96 -14.74
CA ILE A 815 9.61 26.93 -13.83
C ILE A 815 9.58 28.33 -14.44
N HIS A 816 9.81 28.45 -15.75
CA HIS A 816 9.72 29.71 -16.46
C HIS A 816 8.30 30.26 -16.48
N TRP A 817 7.30 29.42 -16.67
CA TRP A 817 5.87 29.76 -16.61
C TRP A 817 5.48 30.31 -15.23
N PHE A 818 5.87 29.64 -14.15
CA PHE A 818 5.63 30.13 -12.78
C PHE A 818 6.33 31.46 -12.50
N LYS A 819 7.58 31.61 -12.94
CA LYS A 819 8.30 32.90 -12.82
C LYS A 819 7.62 34.01 -13.61
N SER A 820 7.14 33.72 -14.82
CA SER A 820 6.40 34.67 -15.65
C SER A 820 5.13 35.15 -14.96
N MET A 821 4.34 34.21 -14.40
CA MET A 821 3.11 34.57 -13.67
C MET A 821 3.41 35.41 -12.43
N ARG A 822 4.48 35.11 -11.70
CA ARG A 822 4.87 35.86 -10.50
C ARG A 822 5.35 37.29 -10.82
N LEU A 823 5.97 37.48 -11.98
CA LEU A 823 6.45 38.80 -12.42
C LEU A 823 5.31 39.72 -12.86
N GLN A 824 4.20 39.14 -13.35
CA GLN A 824 3.06 39.86 -13.91
C GLN A 824 1.94 40.07 -12.88
N PHE A 825 1.62 39.04 -12.08
CA PHE A 825 0.55 39.10 -11.09
C PHE A 825 1.11 39.20 -9.67
N ALA A 826 0.40 39.93 -8.80
CA ALA A 826 0.76 40.02 -7.39
C ALA A 826 0.73 38.63 -6.71
N ASP A 827 1.76 38.31 -5.93
CA ASP A 827 1.88 37.07 -5.15
C ASP A 827 0.59 36.75 -4.36
N GLY A 828 -0.09 37.77 -3.85
CA GLY A 828 -1.35 37.63 -3.12
C GLY A 828 -2.52 37.09 -3.95
N LEU A 829 -2.70 37.57 -5.19
CA LEU A 829 -3.78 37.10 -6.07
C LEU A 829 -3.58 35.64 -6.44
N LEU A 830 -2.34 35.26 -6.79
CA LEU A 830 -1.99 33.87 -7.12
C LEU A 830 -2.24 32.92 -5.94
N LEU A 831 -1.94 33.36 -4.72
CA LEU A 831 -2.24 32.59 -3.50
C LEU A 831 -3.74 32.47 -3.22
N GLN A 832 -4.53 33.53 -3.47
CA GLN A 832 -5.99 33.47 -3.33
C GLN A 832 -6.60 32.47 -4.31
N ILE A 833 -6.19 32.52 -5.58
CA ILE A 833 -6.61 31.56 -6.61
C ILE A 833 -6.26 30.15 -6.14
N PHE A 834 -5.00 29.93 -5.73
CA PHE A 834 -4.56 28.61 -5.31
C PHE A 834 -5.42 28.03 -4.17
N PHE A 835 -5.59 28.76 -3.06
CA PHE A 835 -6.24 28.20 -1.88
C PHE A 835 -7.77 28.05 -2.01
N VAL A 836 -8.44 28.90 -2.79
CA VAL A 836 -9.89 28.75 -3.03
C VAL A 836 -10.16 27.49 -3.88
N TYR A 837 -9.48 27.32 -5.01
CA TYR A 837 -9.62 26.12 -5.84
C TYR A 837 -9.08 24.86 -5.14
N PHE A 838 -8.00 24.98 -4.36
CA PHE A 838 -7.50 23.88 -3.53
C PHE A 838 -8.55 23.40 -2.52
N THR A 839 -9.23 24.32 -1.83
CA THR A 839 -10.32 24.00 -0.89
C THR A 839 -11.50 23.35 -1.61
N GLN A 840 -11.83 23.80 -2.83
CA GLN A 840 -12.84 23.16 -3.67
C GLN A 840 -12.44 21.72 -4.06
N GLY A 841 -11.15 21.49 -4.31
CA GLY A 841 -10.59 20.17 -4.60
C GLY A 841 -10.77 19.22 -3.42
N ILE A 842 -10.37 19.65 -2.22
CA ILE A 842 -10.59 18.91 -0.97
C ILE A 842 -12.08 18.61 -0.76
N ARG A 843 -12.95 19.60 -0.99
CA ARG A 843 -14.41 19.40 -0.87
C ARG A 843 -14.92 18.30 -1.81
N SER A 844 -14.40 18.27 -3.05
CA SER A 844 -14.87 17.33 -4.07
C SER A 844 -14.56 15.86 -3.75
N THR A 845 -13.53 15.58 -2.95
CA THR A 845 -13.11 14.22 -2.60
C THR A 845 -13.36 13.93 -1.12
N LEU A 846 -12.55 14.53 -0.23
CA LEU A 846 -12.59 14.31 1.22
C LEU A 846 -13.98 14.56 1.82
N CYS A 847 -14.52 15.76 1.62
CA CYS A 847 -15.82 16.14 2.18
C CYS A 847 -16.97 15.37 1.51
N SER A 848 -16.89 15.10 0.21
CA SER A 848 -17.94 14.38 -0.53
C SER A 848 -18.10 12.94 -0.03
N LEU A 849 -16.97 12.22 0.12
CA LEU A 849 -16.97 10.87 0.66
C LEU A 849 -17.43 10.87 2.13
N GLY A 850 -16.94 11.80 2.94
CA GLY A 850 -17.37 11.96 4.33
C GLY A 850 -18.85 12.28 4.48
N THR A 851 -19.42 13.08 3.57
CA THR A 851 -20.87 13.35 3.55
C THR A 851 -21.66 12.10 3.23
N SER A 852 -21.22 11.29 2.27
CA SER A 852 -21.91 10.04 1.89
C SER A 852 -21.95 9.05 3.06
N TYR A 853 -20.84 8.88 3.77
CA TYR A 853 -20.80 8.09 5.01
C TYR A 853 -21.59 8.71 6.16
N TYR A 854 -21.58 10.03 6.33
CA TYR A 854 -22.40 10.69 7.36
C TYR A 854 -23.90 10.49 7.14
N LEU A 855 -24.37 10.65 5.89
CA LEU A 855 -25.78 10.41 5.55
C LEU A 855 -26.16 8.92 5.67
N ASN A 856 -25.25 8.02 5.27
CA ASN A 856 -25.51 6.58 5.24
C ASN A 856 -25.34 5.90 6.62
N GLU A 857 -24.25 6.16 7.34
CA GLU A 857 -23.95 5.52 8.63
C GLU A 857 -24.48 6.33 9.81
N THR A 858 -24.23 7.64 9.87
CA THR A 858 -24.59 8.45 11.06
C THR A 858 -26.06 8.81 11.12
N LEU A 859 -26.66 9.27 10.02
CA LEU A 859 -28.09 9.61 9.97
C LEU A 859 -28.98 8.47 9.49
N ALA A 860 -28.37 7.34 9.11
CA ALA A 860 -29.05 6.15 8.62
C ALA A 860 -30.09 6.39 7.49
N LEU A 861 -29.92 7.43 6.67
CA LEU A 861 -30.92 7.86 5.69
C LEU A 861 -31.08 6.88 4.52
N HIS A 862 -32.31 6.80 3.99
CA HIS A 862 -32.59 6.01 2.79
C HIS A 862 -31.84 6.58 1.56
N PRO A 863 -31.35 5.77 0.60
CA PRO A 863 -30.56 6.27 -0.54
C PRO A 863 -31.27 7.38 -1.34
N ALA A 864 -32.59 7.26 -1.50
CA ALA A 864 -33.41 8.30 -2.14
C ALA A 864 -33.40 9.64 -1.35
N GLN A 865 -33.45 9.60 -0.02
CA GLN A 865 -33.41 10.78 0.84
C GLN A 865 -32.02 11.43 0.84
N SER A 866 -30.96 10.61 0.89
CA SER A 866 -29.58 11.08 0.79
C SER A 866 -29.32 11.80 -0.55
N GLU A 867 -29.81 11.25 -1.66
CA GLU A 867 -29.66 11.87 -2.99
C GLU A 867 -30.40 13.22 -3.08
N SER A 868 -31.63 13.31 -2.56
CA SER A 868 -32.39 14.58 -2.52
C SER A 868 -31.78 15.62 -1.58
N LEU A 869 -31.23 15.20 -0.44
CA LEU A 869 -30.57 16.10 0.50
C LEU A 869 -29.32 16.71 -0.12
N ARG A 870 -28.48 15.91 -0.80
CA ARG A 870 -27.33 16.42 -1.55
C ARG A 870 -27.74 17.39 -2.66
N ALA A 871 -28.82 17.07 -3.40
CA ALA A 871 -29.35 17.95 -4.43
C ALA A 871 -29.79 19.32 -3.88
N THR A 872 -30.39 19.31 -2.68
CA THR A 872 -30.81 20.53 -1.97
C THR A 872 -29.62 21.31 -1.43
N ALA A 873 -28.62 20.63 -0.86
CA ALA A 873 -27.38 21.24 -0.40
C ALA A 873 -26.58 21.93 -1.53
N ALA A 874 -26.81 21.55 -2.79
CA ALA A 874 -26.19 22.16 -3.96
C ALA A 874 -26.87 23.45 -4.45
N ILE A 875 -28.03 23.85 -3.90
CA ILE A 875 -28.78 25.05 -4.34
C ILE A 875 -27.93 26.33 -4.41
N PRO A 876 -27.02 26.63 -3.47
CA PRO A 876 -26.16 27.81 -3.56
C PRO A 876 -25.34 27.88 -4.87
N TRP A 877 -24.98 26.74 -5.46
CA TRP A 877 -24.24 26.67 -6.72
C TRP A 877 -25.10 26.99 -7.96
N ILE A 878 -26.42 27.05 -7.82
CA ILE A 878 -27.39 27.36 -8.89
C ILE A 878 -27.65 28.86 -8.99
N ILE A 879 -27.44 29.62 -7.92
CA ILE A 879 -27.75 31.05 -7.86
C ILE A 879 -26.49 31.94 -7.84
N LYS A 880 -25.36 31.43 -8.35
CA LYS A 880 -24.06 32.12 -8.42
C LYS A 880 -24.14 33.53 -9.03
N PRO A 881 -24.93 33.81 -10.08
CA PRO A 881 -25.04 35.16 -10.64
C PRO A 881 -25.42 36.21 -9.60
N LEU A 882 -26.29 35.87 -8.64
CA LEU A 882 -26.71 36.80 -7.59
C LEU A 882 -25.54 37.21 -6.69
N TYR A 883 -24.63 36.28 -6.40
CA TYR A 883 -23.45 36.55 -5.56
C TYR A 883 -22.47 37.50 -6.26
N GLY A 884 -22.26 37.32 -7.57
CA GLY A 884 -21.38 38.18 -8.36
C GLY A 884 -21.91 39.61 -8.40
N MET A 885 -23.22 39.76 -8.65
CA MET A 885 -23.88 41.07 -8.64
C MET A 885 -23.80 41.74 -7.26
N LEU A 886 -23.95 40.96 -6.18
CA LEU A 886 -23.84 41.46 -4.82
C LEU A 886 -22.41 41.93 -4.50
N SER A 887 -21.40 41.11 -4.80
CA SER A 887 -20.00 41.44 -4.52
C SER A 887 -19.46 42.61 -5.36
N ASP A 888 -20.02 42.82 -6.55
CA ASP A 888 -19.60 43.91 -7.43
C ASP A 888 -20.27 45.25 -7.07
N SER A 889 -21.48 45.20 -6.50
CA SER A 889 -22.31 46.39 -6.29
C SER A 889 -22.30 46.91 -4.84
N VAL A 890 -22.04 46.05 -3.85
CA VAL A 890 -22.13 46.42 -2.42
C VAL A 890 -20.77 46.26 -1.75
N PRO A 891 -20.00 47.34 -1.53
CA PRO A 891 -18.75 47.27 -0.78
C PRO A 891 -19.05 47.06 0.72
N ILE A 892 -18.41 46.07 1.34
CA ILE A 892 -18.48 45.83 2.79
C ILE A 892 -17.13 46.25 3.41
N TRP A 893 -17.16 47.04 4.49
CA TRP A 893 -15.97 47.59 5.15
C TRP A 893 -14.99 48.34 4.20
N GLY A 894 -15.54 48.99 3.17
CA GLY A 894 -14.75 49.79 2.22
C GLY A 894 -13.92 48.97 1.21
N THR A 895 -14.07 47.65 1.19
CA THR A 895 -13.49 46.76 0.17
C THR A 895 -14.59 46.11 -0.65
N ARG A 896 -14.36 45.88 -1.95
CA ARG A 896 -15.38 45.24 -2.81
C ARG A 896 -15.46 43.73 -2.59
N ARG A 897 -14.34 43.00 -2.57
CA ARG A 897 -14.35 41.53 -2.69
C ARG A 897 -13.68 40.81 -1.51
N LYS A 898 -12.68 41.41 -0.88
CA LYS A 898 -11.98 40.86 0.30
C LYS A 898 -12.93 40.56 1.46
N SER A 899 -13.83 41.48 1.80
CA SER A 899 -14.80 41.29 2.89
C SER A 899 -15.69 40.05 2.69
N TYR A 900 -16.12 39.79 1.45
CA TYR A 900 -16.93 38.62 1.13
C TYR A 900 -16.16 37.31 1.30
N LEU A 901 -14.90 37.26 0.84
CA LEU A 901 -14.05 36.07 1.05
C LEU A 901 -13.86 35.77 2.54
N LEU A 902 -13.67 36.80 3.37
CA LEU A 902 -13.51 36.63 4.82
C LEU A 902 -14.80 36.13 5.48
N ILE A 903 -15.94 36.77 5.21
CA ILE A 903 -17.23 36.43 5.83
C ILE A 903 -17.65 35.01 5.44
N PHE A 904 -17.71 34.72 4.14
CA PHE A 904 -18.26 33.46 3.65
C PHE A 904 -17.32 32.26 3.87
N SER A 905 -16.00 32.46 3.90
CA SER A 905 -15.07 31.40 4.33
C SER A 905 -15.20 31.10 5.82
N THR A 906 -15.44 32.12 6.66
CA THR A 906 -15.67 31.92 8.10
C THR A 906 -16.99 31.19 8.35
N ILE A 907 -18.05 31.54 7.62
CA ILE A 907 -19.34 30.85 7.69
C ILE A 907 -19.19 29.38 7.28
N SER A 908 -18.44 29.10 6.21
CA SER A 908 -18.18 27.72 5.78
C SER A 908 -17.37 26.93 6.82
N ALA A 909 -16.31 27.53 7.38
CA ALA A 909 -15.51 26.90 8.45
C ALA A 909 -16.38 26.57 9.67
N ALA A 910 -17.23 27.50 10.10
CA ALA A 910 -18.13 27.31 11.23
C ALA A 910 -19.17 26.22 10.97
N ALA A 911 -19.71 26.13 9.75
CA ALA A 911 -20.65 25.08 9.38
C ALA A 911 -20.01 23.69 9.37
N TYR A 912 -18.79 23.54 8.84
CA TYR A 912 -18.05 22.28 8.93
C TYR A 912 -17.67 21.91 10.36
N PHE A 913 -17.30 22.90 11.17
CA PHE A 913 -17.04 22.68 12.58
C PHE A 913 -18.32 22.23 13.33
N ALA A 914 -19.47 22.82 13.02
CA ALA A 914 -20.76 22.38 13.56
C ALA A 914 -21.11 20.95 13.15
N LEU A 915 -20.83 20.55 11.90
CA LEU A 915 -20.97 19.17 11.41
C LEU A 915 -20.00 18.19 12.07
N SER A 916 -18.86 18.67 12.57
CA SER A 916 -17.89 17.81 13.27
C SER A 916 -18.23 17.57 14.74
N MET A 917 -19.13 18.36 15.33
CA MET A 917 -19.49 18.26 16.74
C MET A 917 -20.46 17.10 16.99
N PRO A 918 -20.09 16.10 17.80
CA PRO A 918 -20.97 14.99 18.14
C PRO A 918 -22.25 15.51 18.81
N GLY A 919 -23.41 14.99 18.39
CA GLY A 919 -24.70 15.30 19.01
C GLY A 919 -25.32 16.66 18.65
N LEU A 920 -24.61 17.57 17.97
CA LEU A 920 -25.17 18.88 17.59
C LEU A 920 -26.13 18.77 16.40
N ILE A 921 -25.82 17.91 15.44
CA ILE A 921 -26.58 17.71 14.21
C ILE A 921 -26.93 16.23 14.07
N THR A 922 -28.13 15.87 14.50
CA THR A 922 -28.63 14.48 14.54
C THR A 922 -29.86 14.24 13.67
N THR A 923 -30.43 15.28 13.08
CA THR A 923 -31.67 15.19 12.29
C THR A 923 -31.44 15.52 10.82
N TYR A 924 -32.30 14.97 9.95
CA TYR A 924 -32.30 15.28 8.52
C TYR A 924 -32.32 16.79 8.24
N GLU A 925 -33.20 17.54 8.94
CA GLU A 925 -33.38 18.97 8.74
C GLU A 925 -32.16 19.78 9.19
N SER A 926 -31.59 19.46 10.37
CA SER A 926 -30.40 20.16 10.86
C SER A 926 -29.18 19.87 9.98
N ALA A 927 -29.03 18.64 9.48
CA ALA A 927 -27.96 18.28 8.55
C ALA A 927 -28.09 19.00 7.21
N LEU A 928 -29.32 19.09 6.69
CA LEU A 928 -29.61 19.84 5.47
C LEU A 928 -29.21 21.31 5.62
N VAL A 929 -29.64 21.98 6.69
CA VAL A 929 -29.31 23.39 6.95
C VAL A 929 -27.79 23.59 7.03
N ALA A 930 -27.09 22.76 7.79
CA ALA A 930 -25.64 22.89 7.94
C ALA A 930 -24.88 22.67 6.62
N LEU A 931 -25.26 21.67 5.83
CA LEU A 931 -24.64 21.42 4.52
C LEU A 931 -24.94 22.53 3.50
N VAL A 932 -26.15 23.10 3.52
CA VAL A 932 -26.50 24.27 2.69
C VAL A 932 -25.64 25.48 3.09
N VAL A 933 -25.46 25.74 4.38
CA VAL A 933 -24.64 26.86 4.87
C VAL A 933 -23.16 26.65 4.53
N ALA A 934 -22.64 25.44 4.70
CA ALA A 934 -21.26 25.10 4.31
C ALA A 934 -21.03 25.31 2.80
N SER A 935 -21.99 24.83 2.00
CA SER A 935 -22.01 24.95 0.53
C SER A 935 -22.11 26.40 0.06
N LEU A 936 -22.95 27.21 0.72
CA LEU A 936 -23.10 28.65 0.45
C LEU A 936 -21.78 29.39 0.60
N GLY A 937 -21.06 29.15 1.69
CA GLY A 937 -19.79 29.83 1.94
C GLY A 937 -18.75 29.57 0.84
N ILE A 938 -18.63 28.31 0.40
CA ILE A 938 -17.69 27.93 -0.67
C ILE A 938 -18.16 28.45 -2.03
N ALA A 939 -19.44 28.31 -2.37
CA ALA A 939 -20.00 28.78 -3.63
C ALA A 939 -19.83 30.30 -3.80
N PHE A 940 -19.97 31.07 -2.71
CA PHE A 940 -19.74 32.51 -2.74
C PHE A 940 -18.27 32.84 -3.00
N CYS A 941 -17.33 32.17 -2.31
CA CYS A 941 -15.90 32.38 -2.50
C CYS A 941 -15.44 32.04 -3.92
N ASP A 942 -16.01 30.99 -4.50
CA ASP A 942 -15.79 30.56 -5.89
C ASP A 942 -16.21 31.66 -6.89
N VAL A 943 -17.37 32.30 -6.68
CA VAL A 943 -17.81 33.43 -7.53
C VAL A 943 -16.88 34.63 -7.42
N VAL A 944 -16.46 34.97 -6.20
CA VAL A 944 -15.58 36.12 -5.97
C VAL A 944 -14.21 35.91 -6.62
N ILE A 945 -13.65 34.69 -6.54
CA ILE A 945 -12.36 34.40 -7.17
C ILE A 945 -12.47 34.30 -8.69
N ASP A 946 -13.55 33.69 -9.23
CA ASP A 946 -13.85 33.67 -10.67
C ASP A 946 -13.90 35.11 -11.21
N GLY A 947 -14.58 36.01 -10.49
CA GLY A 947 -14.63 37.44 -10.83
C GLY A 947 -13.26 38.11 -10.85
N LYS A 948 -12.36 37.74 -9.93
CA LYS A 948 -10.99 38.30 -9.87
C LYS A 948 -10.10 37.75 -10.98
N VAL A 949 -10.23 36.47 -11.32
CA VAL A 949 -9.54 35.84 -12.45
C VAL A 949 -9.93 36.53 -13.76
N VAL A 950 -11.23 36.80 -13.95
CA VAL A 950 -11.74 37.51 -15.13
C VAL A 950 -11.23 38.96 -15.18
N GLU A 951 -11.17 39.67 -14.06
CA GLU A 951 -10.60 41.03 -14.00
C GLU A 951 -9.11 41.07 -14.33
N ALA A 952 -8.32 40.16 -13.74
CA ALA A 952 -6.89 40.05 -14.01
C ALA A 952 -6.60 39.62 -15.46
N ALA A 953 -7.46 38.79 -16.05
CA ALA A 953 -7.41 38.41 -17.45
C ALA A 953 -7.74 39.58 -18.41
N ARG A 954 -8.44 40.63 -17.94
CA ARG A 954 -8.76 41.82 -18.74
C ARG A 954 -7.68 42.89 -18.70
N SER A 955 -6.92 42.99 -17.61
CA SER A 955 -5.88 44.03 -17.45
C SER A 955 -4.62 43.76 -18.27
N GLU A 956 -4.38 42.51 -18.69
CA GLU A 956 -3.18 42.10 -19.44
C GLU A 956 -3.53 41.25 -20.67
N ARG A 957 -2.54 41.00 -21.55
CA ARG A 957 -2.71 40.38 -22.89
C ARG A 957 -3.55 39.08 -22.89
N GLU A 958 -4.29 38.83 -23.98
CA GLU A 958 -5.18 37.65 -24.17
C GLU A 958 -4.49 36.29 -23.98
N ASP A 959 -3.17 36.20 -24.16
CA ASP A 959 -2.37 34.98 -23.97
C ASP A 959 -2.20 34.59 -22.49
N MET A 960 -2.34 35.53 -21.55
CA MET A 960 -2.14 35.30 -20.11
C MET A 960 -3.42 34.88 -19.37
N ALA A 961 -4.61 35.18 -19.91
CA ALA A 961 -5.88 34.71 -19.37
C ALA A 961 -5.94 33.16 -19.28
N GLY A 962 -5.37 32.48 -20.29
CA GLY A 962 -5.25 31.02 -20.30
C GLY A 962 -4.36 30.47 -19.18
N ASN A 963 -3.36 31.23 -18.74
CA ASN A 963 -2.44 30.81 -17.67
C ASN A 963 -3.11 30.86 -16.29
N LEU A 964 -3.89 31.90 -15.98
CA LEU A 964 -4.66 31.97 -14.73
C LEU A 964 -5.72 30.86 -14.64
N GLN A 965 -6.36 30.54 -15.76
CA GLN A 965 -7.29 29.40 -15.80
C GLN A 965 -6.56 28.07 -15.57
N THR A 966 -5.38 27.91 -16.16
CA THR A 966 -4.54 26.72 -15.97
C THR A 966 -4.12 26.55 -14.50
N LEU A 967 -3.75 27.64 -13.82
CA LEU A 967 -3.43 27.62 -12.38
C LEU A 967 -4.63 27.12 -11.55
N SER A 968 -5.83 27.63 -11.84
CA SER A 968 -7.06 27.25 -11.15
C SER A 968 -7.32 25.74 -11.21
N TRP A 969 -7.13 25.14 -12.39
CA TRP A 969 -7.29 23.68 -12.57
C TRP A 969 -6.22 22.85 -11.87
N ILE A 970 -4.97 23.32 -11.89
CA ILE A 970 -3.88 22.65 -11.16
C ILE A 970 -4.18 22.68 -9.66
N SER A 971 -4.58 23.84 -9.13
CA SER A 971 -4.95 24.00 -7.72
C SER A 971 -6.11 23.11 -7.30
N LEU A 972 -7.16 23.04 -8.11
CA LEU A 972 -8.28 22.10 -7.90
C LEU A 972 -7.79 20.65 -7.86
N SER A 973 -6.99 20.25 -8.85
CA SER A 973 -6.50 18.87 -8.97
C SER A 973 -5.60 18.46 -7.80
N VAL A 974 -4.69 19.36 -7.37
CA VAL A 974 -3.83 19.12 -6.20
C VAL A 974 -4.67 18.97 -4.94
N GLY A 975 -5.70 19.80 -4.75
CA GLY A 975 -6.63 19.68 -3.64
C GLY A 975 -7.41 18.35 -3.66
N SER A 976 -7.89 17.92 -4.83
CA SER A 976 -8.59 16.65 -4.99
C SER A 976 -7.70 15.45 -4.66
N VAL A 977 -6.47 15.41 -5.19
CA VAL A 977 -5.50 14.33 -4.93
C VAL A 977 -5.13 14.24 -3.45
N LEU A 978 -4.79 15.36 -2.81
CA LEU A 978 -4.46 15.34 -1.38
C LEU A 978 -5.68 14.98 -0.53
N GLY A 979 -6.86 15.51 -0.88
CA GLY A 979 -8.11 15.20 -0.20
C GLY A 979 -8.47 13.71 -0.29
N SER A 980 -8.31 13.11 -1.47
CA SER A 980 -8.64 11.69 -1.69
C SER A 980 -7.64 10.77 -0.98
N MET A 981 -6.34 11.08 -1.00
CA MET A 981 -5.30 10.28 -0.33
C MET A 981 -5.55 10.16 1.18
N VAL A 982 -6.05 11.23 1.79
CA VAL A 982 -6.33 11.27 3.23
C VAL A 982 -7.73 10.74 3.56
N SER A 983 -8.66 10.76 2.60
CA SER A 983 -10.09 10.51 2.85
C SER A 983 -10.40 9.15 3.48
N GLY A 984 -9.91 8.05 2.89
CA GLY A 984 -10.21 6.70 3.37
C GLY A 984 -9.61 6.43 4.76
N TYR A 985 -8.39 6.90 4.99
CA TYR A 985 -7.72 6.77 6.29
C TYR A 985 -8.43 7.62 7.36
N ALA A 986 -8.71 8.89 7.06
CA ALA A 986 -9.40 9.78 7.99
C ALA A 986 -10.79 9.28 8.37
N LEU A 987 -11.52 8.67 7.43
CA LEU A 987 -12.81 8.04 7.71
C LEU A 987 -12.70 6.81 8.59
N ASN A 988 -11.64 6.02 8.44
CA ASN A 988 -11.42 4.82 9.27
C ASN A 988 -10.99 5.19 10.70
N THR A 989 -10.12 6.19 10.85
CA THR A 989 -9.56 6.58 12.15
C THR A 989 -10.45 7.55 12.92
N PHE A 990 -11.04 8.55 12.26
CA PHE A 990 -11.78 9.63 12.92
C PHE A 990 -13.28 9.63 12.61
N GLY A 991 -13.75 8.70 11.76
CA GLY A 991 -15.14 8.66 11.31
C GLY A 991 -15.56 9.86 10.44
N PRO A 992 -16.84 9.94 10.04
CA PRO A 992 -17.36 11.03 9.23
C PRO A 992 -17.28 12.41 9.90
N LEU A 993 -17.46 12.46 11.23
CA LEU A 993 -17.40 13.71 12.00
C LEU A 993 -15.99 14.32 11.99
N GLY A 994 -14.95 13.50 12.18
CA GLY A 994 -13.56 13.96 12.09
C GLY A 994 -13.16 14.45 10.70
N VAL A 995 -13.77 13.89 9.65
CA VAL A 995 -13.55 14.35 8.26
C VAL A 995 -14.12 15.76 8.04
N PHE A 996 -15.24 16.11 8.67
CA PHE A 996 -15.75 17.48 8.64
C PHE A 996 -14.83 18.46 9.39
N PHE A 997 -14.23 18.03 10.50
CA PHE A 997 -13.22 18.84 11.21
C PHE A 997 -12.02 19.15 10.30
N LEU A 998 -11.47 18.13 9.62
CA LEU A 998 -10.39 18.31 8.66
C LEU A 998 -10.80 19.19 7.47
N SER A 999 -12.05 19.09 7.01
CA SER A 999 -12.58 19.90 5.92
C SER A 999 -12.70 21.39 6.28
N ALA A 1000 -12.82 21.75 7.56
CA ALA A 1000 -12.85 23.14 8.02
C ALA A 1000 -11.51 23.87 7.84
N VAL A 1001 -10.39 23.14 7.71
CA VAL A 1001 -9.04 23.72 7.53
C VAL A 1001 -8.93 24.52 6.24
N GLY A 1002 -9.51 24.06 5.14
CA GLY A 1002 -9.46 24.74 3.84
C GLY A 1002 -10.01 26.16 3.88
N PRO A 1003 -11.29 26.36 4.29
CA PRO A 1003 -11.87 27.69 4.46
C PRO A 1003 -11.09 28.58 5.45
N LEU A 1004 -10.53 28.02 6.53
CA LEU A 1004 -9.67 28.77 7.45
C LEU A 1004 -8.38 29.27 6.79
N CYS A 1005 -7.74 28.48 5.92
CA CYS A 1005 -6.59 28.94 5.14
C CYS A 1005 -6.96 30.11 4.22
N VAL A 1006 -8.14 30.06 3.59
CA VAL A 1006 -8.63 31.18 2.75
C VAL A 1006 -8.81 32.45 3.58
N VAL A 1007 -9.31 32.35 4.82
CA VAL A 1007 -9.40 33.49 5.74
C VAL A 1007 -8.02 34.08 6.04
N LEU A 1008 -7.05 33.25 6.46
CA LEU A 1008 -5.70 33.69 6.85
C LEU A 1008 -4.97 34.42 5.71
N ILE A 1009 -5.12 33.92 4.48
CA ILE A 1009 -4.49 34.50 3.29
C ILE A 1009 -5.20 35.79 2.90
N SER A 1010 -6.53 35.81 2.96
CA SER A 1010 -7.32 37.00 2.62
C SER A 1010 -7.06 38.17 3.56
N ILE A 1011 -6.71 37.94 4.83
CA ILE A 1011 -6.33 39.01 5.77
C ILE A 1011 -5.08 39.75 5.30
N LYS A 1012 -4.03 39.02 4.89
CA LYS A 1012 -2.68 39.55 4.62
C LYS A 1012 -2.55 40.33 3.32
N ILE A 1013 -3.53 40.25 2.42
CA ILE A 1013 -3.44 40.87 1.10
C ILE A 1013 -4.17 42.24 1.14
N PRO A 1014 -3.48 43.35 0.85
CA PRO A 1014 -4.13 44.65 0.69
C PRO A 1014 -4.97 44.66 -0.58
N GLU A 1015 -6.23 45.12 -0.48
CA GLU A 1015 -7.11 45.38 -1.62
C GLU A 1015 -7.34 46.89 -1.71
N GLU A 1016 -7.38 47.44 -2.92
CA GLU A 1016 -7.60 48.88 -3.13
C GLU A 1016 -8.97 49.28 -2.58
N LYS A 1017 -9.02 50.39 -1.83
CA LYS A 1017 -10.27 50.92 -1.29
C LYS A 1017 -11.18 51.36 -2.44
N TYR A 1018 -12.44 50.93 -2.39
CA TYR A 1018 -13.42 51.30 -3.41
C TYR A 1018 -13.70 52.80 -3.40
N VAL A 1019 -13.46 53.47 -4.54
CA VAL A 1019 -13.89 54.86 -4.78
C VAL A 1019 -15.23 54.80 -5.54
N PRO A 1020 -16.33 55.36 -4.99
CA PRO A 1020 -17.63 55.37 -5.68
C PRO A 1020 -17.55 56.14 -7.00
N GLN A 1021 -17.87 55.49 -8.12
CA GLN A 1021 -18.08 56.16 -9.41
C GLN A 1021 -19.57 56.53 -9.56
N GLY A 1022 -19.94 57.68 -9.00
CA GLY A 1022 -21.27 58.32 -9.18
C GLY A 1022 -22.45 57.69 -8.44
N ASP A 1023 -23.51 58.47 -8.23
CA ASP A 1023 -24.77 58.11 -7.56
C ASP A 1023 -25.68 57.19 -8.40
N ILE A 1024 -25.11 56.19 -9.06
CA ILE A 1024 -25.93 55.18 -9.75
C ILE A 1024 -26.40 54.19 -8.68
N GLY A 1025 -27.69 54.22 -8.34
CA GLY A 1025 -28.28 53.39 -7.30
C GLY A 1025 -28.10 51.89 -7.59
N PHE A 1026 -27.85 51.09 -6.54
CA PHE A 1026 -27.72 49.62 -6.59
C PHE A 1026 -28.77 48.94 -7.48
N LEU A 1027 -30.04 49.34 -7.33
CA LEU A 1027 -31.16 48.80 -8.10
C LEU A 1027 -31.01 49.05 -9.61
N GLN A 1028 -30.42 50.17 -10.00
CA GLN A 1028 -30.24 50.53 -11.40
C GLN A 1028 -29.09 49.74 -12.04
N THR A 1029 -27.97 49.57 -11.32
CA THR A 1029 -26.86 48.70 -11.73
C THR A 1029 -27.31 47.24 -11.89
N VAL A 1030 -28.08 46.73 -10.92
CA VAL A 1030 -28.68 45.38 -10.97
C VAL A 1030 -29.64 45.26 -12.16
N GLN A 1031 -30.51 46.25 -12.36
CA GLN A 1031 -31.48 46.24 -13.46
C GLN A 1031 -30.79 46.26 -14.83
N ASP A 1032 -29.74 47.05 -14.99
CA ASP A 1032 -28.98 47.13 -16.24
C ASP A 1032 -28.18 45.85 -16.52
N GLN A 1033 -27.58 45.23 -15.48
CA GLN A 1033 -26.95 43.91 -15.60
C GLN A 1033 -27.96 42.81 -15.97
N CYS A 1034 -29.14 42.80 -15.35
CA CYS A 1034 -30.20 41.85 -15.69
C CYS A 1034 -30.71 42.03 -17.12
N ARG A 1035 -30.90 43.28 -17.60
CA ARG A 1035 -31.31 43.54 -18.99
C ARG A 1035 -30.23 43.10 -19.98
N ALA A 1036 -28.96 43.39 -19.69
CA ALA A 1036 -27.84 42.97 -20.52
C ALA A 1036 -27.78 41.43 -20.62
N LEU A 1037 -27.90 40.72 -19.50
CA LEU A 1037 -27.92 39.25 -19.46
C LEU A 1037 -29.12 38.68 -20.23
N ALA A 1038 -30.33 39.21 -20.02
CA ALA A 1038 -31.53 38.77 -20.71
C ALA A 1038 -31.41 38.91 -22.24
N SER A 1039 -30.79 39.99 -22.72
CA SER A 1039 -30.60 40.21 -24.16
C SER A 1039 -29.68 39.18 -24.83
N VAL A 1040 -28.74 38.61 -24.07
CA VAL A 1040 -27.73 37.64 -24.55
C VAL A 1040 -28.24 36.21 -24.43
N VAL A 1041 -28.95 35.88 -23.35
CA VAL A 1041 -29.51 34.54 -23.12
C VAL A 1041 -30.57 34.19 -24.17
N VAL A 1042 -31.31 35.17 -24.71
CA VAL A 1042 -32.33 34.94 -25.75
C VAL A 1042 -31.72 34.64 -27.13
N ASP A 1043 -30.44 34.92 -27.36
CA ASP A 1043 -29.80 34.62 -28.66
C ASP A 1043 -29.69 33.10 -28.90
N PRO A 1044 -30.17 32.57 -30.04
CA PRO A 1044 -30.05 31.16 -30.41
C PRO A 1044 -28.63 30.60 -30.39
N ILE A 1045 -27.62 31.44 -30.60
CA ILE A 1045 -26.20 31.05 -30.52
C ILE A 1045 -25.82 30.69 -29.08
N CYS A 1046 -26.48 31.32 -28.10
CA CYS A 1046 -26.22 31.15 -26.68
C CYS A 1046 -27.11 30.06 -26.06
N TRP A 1047 -28.44 30.13 -26.20
CA TRP A 1047 -29.31 29.20 -25.45
C TRP A 1047 -29.36 27.78 -26.01
N ARG A 1048 -29.14 27.57 -27.32
CA ARG A 1048 -29.17 26.21 -27.89
C ARG A 1048 -28.06 25.32 -27.30
N PRO A 1049 -26.79 25.76 -27.25
CA PRO A 1049 -25.74 24.97 -26.59
C PRO A 1049 -25.96 24.84 -25.09
N MET A 1050 -26.43 25.89 -24.41
CA MET A 1050 -26.76 25.84 -22.98
C MET A 1050 -27.82 24.80 -22.66
N LEU A 1051 -28.91 24.79 -23.43
CA LEU A 1051 -29.99 23.83 -23.25
C LEU A 1051 -29.54 22.40 -23.55
N TRP A 1052 -28.68 22.21 -24.56
CA TRP A 1052 -28.09 20.89 -24.80
C TRP A 1052 -27.21 20.43 -23.62
N ILE A 1053 -26.33 21.28 -23.09
CA ILE A 1053 -25.51 20.96 -21.92
C ILE A 1053 -26.40 20.60 -20.73
N PHE A 1054 -27.44 21.39 -20.47
CA PHE A 1054 -28.41 21.13 -19.41
C PHE A 1054 -29.10 19.77 -19.60
N LEU A 1055 -29.75 19.55 -20.74
CA LEU A 1055 -30.47 18.29 -21.02
C LEU A 1055 -29.53 17.08 -21.02
N SER A 1056 -28.29 17.24 -21.48
CA SER A 1056 -27.32 16.15 -21.53
C SER A 1056 -26.90 15.61 -20.16
N ASN A 1057 -27.09 16.41 -19.10
CA ASN A 1057 -26.76 16.04 -17.72
C ASN A 1057 -28.02 15.84 -16.86
N ALA A 1058 -29.11 16.56 -17.15
CA ALA A 1058 -30.36 16.49 -16.38
C ALA A 1058 -31.24 15.27 -16.74
N LEU A 1059 -31.23 14.82 -18.00
CA LEU A 1059 -32.07 13.69 -18.43
C LEU A 1059 -31.67 12.34 -17.81
N PRO A 1060 -30.37 12.00 -17.67
CA PRO A 1060 -29.98 10.77 -17.00
C PRO A 1060 -30.15 10.89 -15.47
N PRO A 1061 -31.05 10.13 -14.83
CA PRO A 1061 -31.22 10.18 -13.37
C PRO A 1061 -29.94 9.71 -12.65
N SER A 1062 -29.56 10.41 -11.57
CA SER A 1062 -28.41 10.04 -10.73
C SER A 1062 -28.76 8.89 -9.79
N VAL A 1063 -27.98 7.82 -9.80
CA VAL A 1063 -28.14 6.68 -8.85
C VAL A 1063 -26.94 6.59 -7.90
N GLY A 1064 -26.27 7.71 -7.66
CA GLY A 1064 -25.00 7.78 -6.91
C GLY A 1064 -25.11 7.22 -5.50
N GLU A 1065 -26.05 7.71 -4.68
CA GLU A 1065 -26.21 7.19 -3.30
C GLU A 1065 -26.65 5.73 -3.26
N ALA A 1066 -27.51 5.30 -4.18
CA ALA A 1066 -27.95 3.90 -4.24
C ALA A 1066 -26.78 2.97 -4.57
N MET A 1067 -25.90 3.39 -5.49
CA MET A 1067 -24.69 2.66 -5.82
C MET A 1067 -23.65 2.71 -4.70
N PHE A 1068 -23.53 3.84 -3.98
CA PHE A 1068 -22.70 3.92 -2.79
C PHE A 1068 -23.17 2.93 -1.71
N SER A 1069 -24.47 2.89 -1.39
CA SER A 1069 -25.02 1.92 -0.44
C SER A 1069 -24.83 0.48 -0.90
N PHE A 1070 -24.93 0.18 -2.20
CA PHE A 1070 -24.63 -1.16 -2.74
C PHE A 1070 -23.15 -1.54 -2.55
N LYS A 1071 -22.22 -0.62 -2.85
CA LYS A 1071 -20.77 -0.83 -2.65
C LYS A 1071 -20.41 -1.09 -1.18
N THR A 1072 -21.08 -0.44 -0.24
CA THR A 1072 -20.77 -0.62 1.19
C THR A 1072 -21.54 -1.78 1.83
N ALA A 1073 -22.83 -1.95 1.53
CA ALA A 1073 -23.68 -2.95 2.19
C ALA A 1073 -23.60 -4.34 1.55
N GLU A 1074 -23.66 -4.43 0.22
CA GLU A 1074 -23.66 -5.73 -0.49
C GLU A 1074 -22.23 -6.22 -0.78
N LEU A 1075 -21.37 -5.32 -1.27
CA LEU A 1075 -20.00 -5.69 -1.64
C LEU A 1075 -19.01 -5.64 -0.46
N GLY A 1076 -19.41 -5.07 0.68
CA GLY A 1076 -18.60 -5.00 1.90
C GLY A 1076 -17.30 -4.20 1.75
N PHE A 1077 -17.28 -3.16 0.90
CA PHE A 1077 -16.05 -2.41 0.66
C PHE A 1077 -15.66 -1.53 1.84
N SER A 1078 -14.38 -1.61 2.22
CA SER A 1078 -13.82 -0.81 3.31
C SER A 1078 -13.76 0.69 2.95
N LYS A 1079 -13.82 1.54 3.99
CA LYS A 1079 -13.67 2.99 3.86
C LYS A 1079 -12.33 3.38 3.24
N SER A 1080 -11.27 2.64 3.61
CA SER A 1080 -9.92 2.81 3.05
C SER A 1080 -9.88 2.52 1.55
N PHE A 1081 -10.56 1.47 1.09
CA PHE A 1081 -10.62 1.11 -0.32
C PHE A 1081 -11.38 2.14 -1.17
N LEU A 1082 -12.52 2.65 -0.68
CA LEU A 1082 -13.28 3.67 -1.41
C LEU A 1082 -12.55 5.03 -1.47
N GLY A 1083 -11.83 5.41 -0.41
CA GLY A 1083 -10.93 6.57 -0.44
C GLY A 1083 -9.73 6.38 -1.38
N PHE A 1084 -9.22 5.15 -1.45
CA PHE A 1084 -8.16 4.78 -2.36
C PHE A 1084 -8.61 4.88 -3.84
N ILE A 1085 -9.78 4.34 -4.20
CA ILE A 1085 -10.35 4.47 -5.55
C ILE A 1085 -10.51 5.94 -5.96
N SER A 1086 -11.01 6.78 -5.05
CA SER A 1086 -11.13 8.23 -5.28
C SER A 1086 -9.78 8.90 -5.58
N THR A 1087 -8.69 8.36 -5.03
CA THR A 1087 -7.32 8.83 -5.32
C THR A 1087 -6.90 8.52 -6.74
N VAL A 1088 -7.20 7.32 -7.22
CA VAL A 1088 -6.93 6.95 -8.61
C VAL A 1088 -7.75 7.79 -9.59
N GLY A 1089 -9.02 8.05 -9.29
CA GLY A 1089 -9.84 9.00 -10.05
C GLY A 1089 -9.21 10.41 -10.12
N SER A 1090 -8.68 10.88 -9.00
CA SER A 1090 -8.00 12.19 -8.92
C SER A 1090 -6.69 12.26 -9.72
N PHE A 1091 -5.92 11.17 -9.84
CA PHE A 1091 -4.77 11.12 -10.75
C PHE A 1091 -5.20 11.05 -12.22
N THR A 1092 -6.28 10.31 -12.50
CA THR A 1092 -6.87 10.18 -13.83
C THR A 1092 -7.31 11.54 -14.39
N LEU A 1093 -7.73 12.47 -13.52
CA LEU A 1093 -8.03 13.85 -13.88
C LEU A 1093 -6.87 14.57 -14.59
N LEU A 1094 -5.64 14.43 -14.07
CA LEU A 1094 -4.45 15.06 -14.64
C LEU A 1094 -4.11 14.44 -16.01
N GLY A 1095 -4.14 13.10 -16.11
CA GLY A 1095 -3.89 12.39 -17.36
C GLY A 1095 -4.93 12.72 -18.44
N THR A 1096 -6.20 12.82 -18.06
CA THR A 1096 -7.29 13.17 -18.98
C THR A 1096 -7.15 14.58 -19.53
N THR A 1097 -6.70 15.52 -18.71
CA THR A 1097 -6.46 16.90 -19.16
C THR A 1097 -5.34 16.98 -20.19
N ALA A 1098 -4.27 16.20 -20.00
CA ALA A 1098 -3.20 16.06 -21.00
C ALA A 1098 -3.73 15.42 -22.30
N LEU A 1099 -4.54 14.36 -22.19
CA LEU A 1099 -5.16 13.69 -23.33
C LEU A 1099 -6.07 14.64 -24.14
N TYR A 1100 -6.88 15.45 -23.46
CA TYR A 1100 -7.73 16.46 -24.09
C TYR A 1100 -6.90 17.45 -24.92
N ASN A 1101 -5.83 17.98 -24.32
CA ASN A 1101 -4.96 18.95 -24.98
C ASN A 1101 -4.21 18.35 -26.18
N ALA A 1102 -3.84 17.08 -26.13
CA ALA A 1102 -3.13 16.39 -27.19
C ALA A 1102 -4.02 16.02 -28.39
N TYR A 1103 -5.27 15.60 -28.16
CA TYR A 1103 -6.10 14.99 -29.22
C TYR A 1103 -7.47 15.62 -29.47
N PHE A 1104 -8.05 16.31 -28.48
CA PHE A 1104 -9.44 16.77 -28.55
C PHE A 1104 -9.59 18.28 -28.72
N ARG A 1105 -8.56 19.07 -28.38
CA ARG A 1105 -8.56 20.54 -28.43
C ARG A 1105 -9.01 21.11 -29.78
N ASP A 1106 -8.57 20.52 -30.89
CA ASP A 1106 -8.85 21.01 -32.25
C ASP A 1106 -10.08 20.36 -32.89
N MET A 1107 -10.76 19.45 -32.19
CA MET A 1107 -11.92 18.75 -32.72
C MET A 1107 -13.18 19.63 -32.67
N PRO A 1108 -14.02 19.63 -33.74
CA PRO A 1108 -15.31 20.33 -33.71
C PRO A 1108 -16.21 19.85 -32.57
N PHE A 1109 -16.82 20.80 -31.84
CA PHE A 1109 -17.64 20.52 -30.66
C PHE A 1109 -18.69 19.43 -30.91
N ARG A 1110 -19.46 19.52 -32.01
CA ARG A 1110 -20.50 18.52 -32.33
C ARG A 1110 -19.96 17.09 -32.47
N ARG A 1111 -18.78 16.90 -33.10
CA ARG A 1111 -18.16 15.57 -33.24
C ARG A 1111 -17.59 15.06 -31.92
N MET A 1112 -16.99 15.97 -31.16
CA MET A 1112 -16.43 15.67 -29.86
C MET A 1112 -17.52 15.23 -28.87
N PHE A 1113 -18.58 16.03 -28.71
CA PHE A 1113 -19.70 15.68 -27.84
C PHE A 1113 -20.46 14.42 -28.29
N PHE A 1114 -20.56 14.14 -29.59
CA PHE A 1114 -21.10 12.86 -30.08
C PHE A 1114 -20.30 11.66 -29.53
N ARG A 1115 -18.98 11.66 -29.70
CA ARG A 1115 -18.10 10.57 -29.26
C ARG A 1115 -18.12 10.41 -27.74
N ILE A 1116 -18.05 11.53 -27.01
CA ILE A 1116 -18.00 11.52 -25.54
C ILE A 1116 -19.34 11.09 -24.95
N GLN A 1117 -20.46 11.57 -25.49
CA GLN A 1117 -21.77 11.20 -24.97
C GLN A 1117 -22.09 9.72 -25.25
N LEU A 1118 -21.68 9.19 -26.42
CA LEU A 1118 -21.77 7.76 -26.71
C LEU A 1118 -20.90 6.94 -25.74
N ALA A 1119 -19.64 7.36 -25.52
CA ALA A 1119 -18.78 6.71 -24.54
C ALA A 1119 -19.38 6.75 -23.12
N SER A 1120 -20.02 7.85 -22.74
CA SER A 1120 -20.69 7.99 -21.42
C SER A 1120 -21.84 7.02 -21.23
N ALA A 1121 -22.61 6.74 -22.28
CA ALA A 1121 -23.67 5.74 -22.24
C ALA A 1121 -23.11 4.30 -22.18
N CYS A 1122 -21.98 4.02 -22.85
CA CYS A 1122 -21.34 2.71 -22.81
C CYS A 1122 -20.73 2.43 -21.43
N VAL A 1123 -19.95 3.38 -20.90
CA VAL A 1123 -19.31 3.24 -19.58
C VAL A 1123 -20.37 3.15 -18.48
N SER A 1124 -21.44 3.92 -18.55
CA SER A 1124 -22.51 3.83 -17.54
C SER A 1124 -23.23 2.49 -17.51
N PHE A 1125 -23.19 1.74 -18.62
CA PHE A 1125 -23.75 0.40 -18.69
C PHE A 1125 -22.81 -0.64 -18.06
N ALA A 1126 -21.53 -0.34 -17.85
CA ALA A 1126 -20.62 -1.25 -17.14
C ALA A 1126 -21.11 -1.51 -15.70
N GLU A 1127 -21.66 -0.49 -15.01
CA GLU A 1127 -22.29 -0.67 -13.69
C GLU A 1127 -23.41 -1.73 -13.68
N PHE A 1128 -24.09 -1.99 -14.81
CA PHE A 1128 -25.07 -3.07 -14.89
C PHE A 1128 -24.42 -4.44 -14.72
N VAL A 1129 -23.24 -4.66 -15.30
CA VAL A 1129 -22.48 -5.92 -15.19
C VAL A 1129 -22.13 -6.22 -13.74
N LEU A 1130 -21.78 -5.18 -12.98
CA LEU A 1130 -21.48 -5.29 -11.56
C LEU A 1130 -22.72 -5.61 -10.71
N VAL A 1131 -23.81 -4.85 -10.91
CA VAL A 1131 -25.05 -5.03 -10.12
C VAL A 1131 -25.71 -6.37 -10.42
N SER A 1132 -25.63 -6.85 -11.67
CA SER A 1132 -26.12 -8.18 -12.06
C SER A 1132 -25.17 -9.33 -11.68
N ARG A 1133 -24.04 -9.04 -11.02
CA ARG A 1133 -22.99 -10.01 -10.63
C ARG A 1133 -22.39 -10.79 -11.82
N LEU A 1134 -22.57 -10.31 -13.05
CA LEU A 1134 -21.99 -10.91 -14.26
C LEU A 1134 -20.46 -10.85 -14.24
N ASN A 1135 -19.87 -9.85 -13.59
CA ASN A 1135 -18.41 -9.76 -13.44
C ASN A 1135 -17.84 -10.99 -12.73
N VAL A 1136 -18.50 -11.48 -11.68
CA VAL A 1136 -18.10 -12.69 -10.95
C VAL A 1136 -18.25 -13.94 -11.83
N ALA A 1137 -19.31 -14.01 -12.63
CA ALA A 1137 -19.52 -15.10 -13.60
C ALA A 1137 -18.40 -15.17 -14.66
N PHE A 1138 -17.80 -14.03 -15.01
CA PHE A 1138 -16.62 -13.96 -15.89
C PHE A 1138 -15.28 -14.10 -15.16
N GLY A 1139 -15.28 -14.38 -13.85
CA GLY A 1139 -14.06 -14.51 -13.03
C GLY A 1139 -13.37 -13.17 -12.71
N ILE A 1140 -14.06 -12.04 -12.87
CA ILE A 1140 -13.54 -10.70 -12.57
C ILE A 1140 -13.95 -10.29 -11.15
N SER A 1141 -12.96 -10.00 -10.30
CA SER A 1141 -13.22 -9.57 -8.92
C SER A 1141 -13.95 -8.23 -8.85
N ASP A 1142 -14.80 -8.07 -7.82
CA ASP A 1142 -15.58 -6.85 -7.59
C ASP A 1142 -14.69 -5.61 -7.44
N ARG A 1143 -13.57 -5.77 -6.72
CA ARG A 1143 -12.59 -4.71 -6.49
C ARG A 1143 -11.95 -4.22 -7.80
N PHE A 1144 -11.59 -5.14 -8.69
CA PHE A 1144 -11.01 -4.77 -9.98
C PHE A 1144 -12.01 -4.11 -10.92
N PHE A 1145 -13.23 -4.64 -10.96
CA PHE A 1145 -14.27 -4.10 -11.84
C PHE A 1145 -14.58 -2.65 -11.48
N ILE A 1146 -14.80 -2.37 -10.19
CA ILE A 1146 -15.05 -1.00 -9.72
C ILE A 1146 -13.85 -0.09 -9.97
N PHE A 1147 -12.63 -0.60 -9.79
CA PHE A 1147 -11.42 0.16 -10.07
C PHE A 1147 -11.36 0.61 -11.55
N GLY A 1148 -11.64 -0.29 -12.49
CA GLY A 1148 -11.70 0.03 -13.91
C GLY A 1148 -12.85 0.97 -14.28
N ASP A 1149 -14.04 0.74 -13.72
CA ASP A 1149 -15.21 1.59 -13.92
C ASP A 1149 -14.98 3.02 -13.43
N GLU A 1150 -14.37 3.21 -12.25
CA GLU A 1150 -14.08 4.54 -11.72
C GLU A 1150 -13.15 5.33 -12.67
N ILE A 1151 -12.07 4.70 -13.15
CA ILE A 1151 -11.14 5.34 -14.09
C ILE A 1151 -11.89 5.75 -15.37
N LEU A 1152 -12.63 4.83 -15.98
CA LEU A 1152 -13.31 5.09 -17.25
C LEU A 1152 -14.40 6.15 -17.10
N SER A 1153 -15.19 6.08 -16.03
CA SER A 1153 -16.28 7.02 -15.77
C SER A 1153 -15.74 8.42 -15.49
N ASP A 1154 -14.65 8.56 -14.74
CA ASP A 1154 -13.98 9.83 -14.50
C ASP A 1154 -13.39 10.41 -15.78
N VAL A 1155 -12.66 9.62 -16.59
CA VAL A 1155 -12.11 10.09 -17.88
C VAL A 1155 -13.22 10.68 -18.74
N VAL A 1156 -14.34 9.95 -18.90
CA VAL A 1156 -15.43 10.38 -19.76
C VAL A 1156 -16.15 11.61 -19.19
N ALA A 1157 -16.39 11.65 -17.87
CA ALA A 1157 -16.98 12.81 -17.21
C ALA A 1157 -16.13 14.07 -17.41
N ARG A 1158 -14.80 13.95 -17.30
CA ARG A 1158 -13.87 15.07 -17.48
C ARG A 1158 -13.70 15.49 -18.93
N LEU A 1159 -13.64 14.54 -19.85
CA LEU A 1159 -13.67 14.82 -21.29
C LEU A 1159 -14.96 15.51 -21.71
N LYS A 1160 -16.09 15.30 -21.02
CA LYS A 1160 -17.34 16.05 -21.26
C LYS A 1160 -17.30 17.47 -20.66
N HIS A 1161 -16.75 17.61 -19.46
CA HIS A 1161 -16.75 18.88 -18.72
C HIS A 1161 -15.86 19.94 -19.38
N MET A 1162 -14.63 19.59 -19.76
CA MET A 1162 -13.65 20.54 -20.31
C MET A 1162 -14.15 21.25 -21.59
N PRO A 1163 -14.63 20.55 -22.64
CA PRO A 1163 -15.24 21.18 -23.80
C PRO A 1163 -16.45 22.05 -23.50
N SER A 1164 -17.26 21.65 -22.52
CA SER A 1164 -18.45 22.41 -22.13
C SER A 1164 -18.05 23.78 -21.59
N LEU A 1165 -17.01 23.83 -20.75
CA LEU A 1165 -16.43 25.07 -20.24
C LEU A 1165 -15.84 25.95 -21.35
N VAL A 1166 -15.06 25.36 -22.26
CA VAL A 1166 -14.46 26.09 -23.38
C VAL A 1166 -15.55 26.67 -24.30
N LEU A 1167 -16.62 25.90 -24.54
CA LEU A 1167 -17.76 26.36 -25.30
C LEU A 1167 -18.48 27.51 -24.58
N CYS A 1168 -18.72 27.39 -23.27
CA CYS A 1168 -19.29 28.43 -22.43
C CYS A 1168 -18.47 29.73 -22.51
N ALA A 1169 -17.15 29.63 -22.33
CA ALA A 1169 -16.25 30.79 -22.41
C ALA A 1169 -16.27 31.47 -23.79
N LYS A 1170 -16.37 30.71 -24.88
CA LYS A 1170 -16.44 31.24 -26.25
C LYS A 1170 -17.78 31.94 -26.57
N ILE A 1171 -18.84 31.62 -25.84
CA ILE A 1171 -20.18 32.20 -26.01
C ILE A 1171 -20.34 33.50 -25.19
N CYS A 1172 -19.48 33.74 -24.20
CA CYS A 1172 -19.49 34.96 -23.40
C CYS A 1172 -19.17 36.21 -24.24
N PRO A 1173 -20.09 37.20 -24.33
CA PRO A 1173 -19.84 38.42 -25.08
C PRO A 1173 -18.96 39.41 -24.29
N PRO A 1174 -18.18 40.26 -24.99
CA PRO A 1174 -17.29 41.21 -24.34
C PRO A 1174 -18.06 42.24 -23.50
N GLY A 1175 -17.67 42.41 -22.24
CA GLY A 1175 -18.25 43.35 -21.27
C GLY A 1175 -19.04 42.69 -20.11
N ILE A 1176 -19.65 41.52 -20.31
CA ILE A 1176 -20.44 40.81 -19.28
C ILE A 1176 -19.95 39.36 -19.03
N GLU A 1177 -18.71 39.05 -19.41
CA GLU A 1177 -18.15 37.70 -19.42
C GLU A 1177 -18.24 37.02 -18.05
N GLY A 1178 -17.94 37.74 -16.96
CA GLY A 1178 -17.99 37.18 -15.60
C GLY A 1178 -19.41 36.77 -15.17
N THR A 1179 -20.40 37.65 -15.38
CA THR A 1179 -21.80 37.36 -15.06
C THR A 1179 -22.38 36.27 -15.95
N MET A 1180 -22.04 36.27 -17.24
CA MET A 1180 -22.46 35.24 -18.19
C MET A 1180 -21.81 33.90 -17.87
N PHE A 1181 -20.52 33.88 -17.53
CA PHE A 1181 -19.81 32.68 -17.10
C PHE A 1181 -20.40 32.10 -15.81
N ALA A 1182 -20.69 32.94 -14.82
CA ALA A 1182 -21.37 32.52 -13.60
C ALA A 1182 -22.77 31.91 -13.89
N LEU A 1183 -23.55 32.52 -14.79
CA LEU A 1183 -24.86 31.98 -15.21
C LEU A 1183 -24.71 30.60 -15.86
N LEU A 1184 -23.75 30.47 -16.77
CA LEU A 1184 -23.48 29.22 -17.49
C LEU A 1184 -23.09 28.09 -16.53
N MET A 1185 -22.23 28.38 -15.56
CA MET A 1185 -21.86 27.41 -14.51
C MET A 1185 -23.04 27.05 -13.60
N SER A 1186 -23.90 28.02 -13.31
CA SER A 1186 -25.14 27.76 -12.55
C SER A 1186 -26.13 26.86 -13.29
N ILE A 1187 -26.29 27.01 -14.61
CA ILE A 1187 -27.10 26.10 -15.43
C ILE A 1187 -26.53 24.68 -15.41
N TYR A 1188 -25.20 24.56 -15.47
CA TYR A 1188 -24.53 23.26 -15.36
C TYR A 1188 -24.80 22.62 -13.98
N ASN A 1189 -24.62 23.36 -12.88
CA ASN A 1189 -24.89 22.83 -11.53
C ASN A 1189 -26.38 22.48 -11.34
N PHE A 1190 -27.29 23.28 -11.90
CA PHE A 1190 -28.72 23.00 -11.86
C PHE A 1190 -29.08 21.68 -12.55
N SER A 1191 -28.41 21.36 -13.67
CA SER A 1191 -28.65 20.10 -14.37
C SER A 1191 -28.35 18.87 -13.50
N TRP A 1192 -27.32 18.94 -12.66
CA TRP A 1192 -26.99 17.87 -11.70
C TRP A 1192 -28.04 17.75 -10.60
N SER A 1193 -28.53 18.86 -10.04
CA SER A 1193 -29.62 18.81 -9.05
C SER A 1193 -30.88 18.18 -9.62
N VAL A 1194 -31.26 18.50 -10.86
CA VAL A 1194 -32.41 17.86 -11.54
C VAL A 1194 -32.19 16.36 -11.72
N ALA A 1195 -30.99 15.94 -12.14
CA ALA A 1195 -30.63 14.53 -12.25
C ALA A 1195 -30.71 13.80 -10.90
N SER A 1196 -30.26 14.43 -9.81
CA SER A 1196 -30.33 13.88 -8.45
C SER A 1196 -31.76 13.76 -7.94
N TYR A 1197 -32.64 14.74 -8.17
CA TYR A 1197 -34.06 14.58 -7.82
C TYR A 1197 -34.77 13.52 -8.66
N GLY A 1198 -34.47 13.44 -9.97
CA GLY A 1198 -34.97 12.36 -10.83
C GLY A 1198 -34.48 10.98 -10.37
N GLY A 1199 -33.25 10.92 -9.88
CA GLY A 1199 -32.65 9.76 -9.21
C GLY A 1199 -33.35 9.34 -7.94
N SER A 1200 -33.55 10.29 -7.02
CA SER A 1200 -34.29 10.09 -5.77
C SER A 1200 -35.71 9.54 -6.03
N TRP A 1201 -36.43 10.16 -6.98
CA TRP A 1201 -37.74 9.70 -7.42
C TRP A 1201 -37.70 8.27 -7.98
N LEU A 1202 -36.72 7.97 -8.84
CA LEU A 1202 -36.56 6.64 -9.43
C LEU A 1202 -36.24 5.56 -8.39
N CYS A 1203 -35.34 5.86 -7.45
CA CYS A 1203 -35.00 4.96 -6.35
C CYS A 1203 -36.20 4.67 -5.46
N ASN A 1204 -37.03 5.69 -5.16
CA ASN A 1204 -38.25 5.51 -4.39
C ASN A 1204 -39.31 4.72 -5.18
N TYR A 1205 -39.46 4.98 -6.48
CA TYR A 1205 -40.40 4.26 -7.34
C TYR A 1205 -40.06 2.77 -7.45
N LEU A 1206 -38.77 2.44 -7.57
CA LEU A 1206 -38.28 1.06 -7.65
C LEU A 1206 -38.04 0.41 -6.28
N GLN A 1207 -38.41 1.08 -5.18
CA GLN A 1207 -38.29 0.59 -3.81
C GLN A 1207 -36.86 0.14 -3.43
N ILE A 1208 -35.84 0.87 -3.90
CA ILE A 1208 -34.42 0.57 -3.62
C ILE A 1208 -34.07 1.08 -2.22
N SER A 1209 -33.76 0.18 -1.30
CA SER A 1209 -33.35 0.50 0.08
C SER A 1209 -31.92 0.05 0.37
N LYS A 1210 -31.44 0.26 1.61
CA LYS A 1210 -30.11 -0.24 2.04
C LYS A 1210 -30.02 -1.76 2.10
N THR A 1211 -31.16 -2.43 2.19
CA THR A 1211 -31.26 -3.89 2.33
C THR A 1211 -31.90 -4.55 1.12
N ASN A 1212 -32.48 -3.76 0.20
CA ASN A 1212 -33.12 -4.26 -1.00
C ASN A 1212 -32.61 -3.52 -2.25
N PHE A 1213 -31.79 -4.21 -3.03
CA PHE A 1213 -31.20 -3.70 -4.27
C PHE A 1213 -31.83 -4.28 -5.54
N ALA A 1214 -32.96 -5.00 -5.47
CA ALA A 1214 -33.55 -5.68 -6.63
C ALA A 1214 -33.88 -4.73 -7.80
N GLY A 1215 -34.29 -3.49 -7.48
CA GLY A 1215 -34.57 -2.45 -8.49
C GLY A 1215 -33.34 -1.78 -9.10
N LEU A 1216 -32.14 -1.99 -8.55
CA LEU A 1216 -30.93 -1.21 -8.89
C LEU A 1216 -30.44 -1.46 -10.32
N ALA A 1217 -30.46 -2.71 -10.79
CA ALA A 1217 -30.08 -3.03 -12.17
C ALA A 1217 -30.99 -2.32 -13.20
N THR A 1218 -32.29 -2.24 -12.88
CA THR A 1218 -33.28 -1.53 -13.70
C THR A 1218 -33.02 -0.02 -13.68
N ALA A 1219 -32.71 0.56 -12.52
CA ALA A 1219 -32.39 1.98 -12.39
C ALA A 1219 -31.14 2.37 -13.20
N VAL A 1220 -30.07 1.56 -13.12
CA VAL A 1220 -28.83 1.74 -13.90
C VAL A 1220 -29.09 1.63 -15.41
N THR A 1221 -29.96 0.71 -15.81
CA THR A 1221 -30.36 0.55 -17.22
C THR A 1221 -31.12 1.78 -17.73
N ILE A 1222 -32.12 2.26 -16.98
CA ILE A 1222 -32.89 3.46 -17.31
C ILE A 1222 -31.94 4.67 -17.45
N ARG A 1223 -31.02 4.86 -16.50
CA ARG A 1223 -29.99 5.92 -16.57
C ARG A 1223 -29.13 5.81 -17.83
N SER A 1224 -28.65 4.61 -18.14
CA SER A 1224 -27.75 4.39 -19.28
C SER A 1224 -28.44 4.65 -20.62
N VAL A 1225 -29.70 4.21 -20.76
CA VAL A 1225 -30.51 4.50 -21.95
C VAL A 1225 -30.82 5.99 -22.05
N ALA A 1226 -31.13 6.66 -20.93
CA ALA A 1226 -31.37 8.10 -20.91
C ALA A 1226 -30.16 8.93 -21.38
N LYS A 1227 -28.92 8.42 -21.22
CA LYS A 1227 -27.70 9.06 -21.76
C LYS A 1227 -27.62 9.07 -23.29
N ILE A 1228 -28.42 8.27 -24.00
CA ILE A 1228 -28.47 8.26 -25.47
C ILE A 1228 -29.35 9.40 -26.00
N VAL A 1229 -30.39 9.80 -25.27
CA VAL A 1229 -31.36 10.82 -25.70
C VAL A 1229 -30.71 12.15 -26.15
N PRO A 1230 -29.70 12.71 -25.43
CA PRO A 1230 -29.02 13.94 -25.84
C PRO A 1230 -28.30 13.86 -27.19
N LEU A 1231 -27.99 12.66 -27.71
CA LEU A 1231 -27.39 12.49 -29.03
C LEU A 1231 -28.33 12.98 -30.14
N PHE A 1232 -29.64 12.80 -29.99
CA PHE A 1232 -30.64 13.30 -30.94
C PHE A 1232 -30.75 14.83 -30.94
N LEU A 1233 -30.26 15.49 -29.88
CA LEU A 1233 -30.29 16.94 -29.71
C LEU A 1233 -28.96 17.63 -30.10
N LEU A 1234 -27.97 16.90 -30.61
CA LEU A 1234 -26.66 17.45 -30.98
C LEU A 1234 -26.70 18.53 -32.06
N PHE A 1235 -27.80 18.66 -32.81
CA PHE A 1235 -28.01 19.74 -33.76
C PHE A 1235 -28.01 21.13 -33.08
N MET A 1236 -28.29 21.19 -31.78
CA MET A 1236 -28.27 22.40 -30.96
C MET A 1236 -26.85 22.90 -30.66
N VAL A 1237 -25.83 22.04 -30.78
CA VAL A 1237 -24.42 22.38 -30.56
C VAL A 1237 -23.78 22.87 -31.87
N PRO A 1238 -22.90 23.89 -31.84
CA PRO A 1238 -22.25 24.42 -33.04
C PRO A 1238 -21.34 23.40 -33.72
N ALA A 1239 -21.26 23.46 -35.05
CA ALA A 1239 -20.43 22.56 -35.86
C ALA A 1239 -18.97 23.03 -36.01
N THR A 1240 -18.63 24.25 -35.58
CA THR A 1240 -17.30 24.85 -35.74
C THR A 1240 -16.60 25.05 -34.40
N THR A 1241 -15.27 25.07 -34.40
CA THR A 1241 -14.43 25.32 -33.22
C THR A 1241 -14.26 26.81 -32.91
N SER A 1242 -14.42 27.69 -33.90
CA SER A 1242 -14.39 29.14 -33.75
C SER A 1242 -15.82 29.72 -33.83
N ILE A 1243 -16.21 30.43 -32.77
CA ILE A 1243 -17.34 31.36 -32.75
C ILE A 1243 -16.67 32.74 -32.69
N SER A 1244 -16.77 33.55 -33.75
CA SER A 1244 -16.10 34.87 -33.73
C SER A 1244 -16.84 35.78 -32.75
N SER A 1245 -16.16 36.18 -31.68
CA SER A 1245 -16.61 37.17 -30.69
C SER A 1245 -16.95 38.52 -31.37
N SER A 1246 -16.29 38.84 -32.49
CA SER A 1246 -16.55 40.00 -33.32
C SER A 1246 -17.94 39.99 -33.98
N SER A 1247 -18.49 38.83 -34.34
CA SER A 1247 -19.85 38.72 -34.91
C SER A 1247 -20.94 38.99 -33.86
N LEU A 1248 -20.72 38.57 -32.61
CA LEU A 1248 -21.62 38.83 -31.48
C LEU A 1248 -21.54 40.28 -31.03
N ALA A 1249 -20.33 40.86 -30.98
CA ALA A 1249 -20.12 42.27 -30.65
C ALA A 1249 -20.71 43.24 -31.69
N SER A 1250 -20.63 42.91 -32.98
CA SER A 1250 -21.24 43.72 -34.07
C SER A 1250 -22.76 43.71 -34.03
N LYS A 1251 -23.39 42.56 -33.72
CA LYS A 1251 -24.84 42.43 -33.52
C LYS A 1251 -25.34 43.10 -32.24
N ALA A 1252 -24.59 43.00 -31.14
CA ALA A 1252 -24.91 43.69 -29.90
C ALA A 1252 -24.88 45.22 -30.10
N LYS A 1253 -23.80 45.76 -30.69
CA LYS A 1253 -23.70 47.20 -31.02
C LYS A 1253 -24.79 47.67 -32.00
N SER A 1254 -25.15 46.86 -32.98
CA SER A 1254 -26.25 47.16 -33.92
C SER A 1254 -27.61 47.25 -33.22
N LYS A 1255 -27.94 46.35 -32.29
CA LYS A 1255 -29.21 46.39 -31.54
C LYS A 1255 -29.26 47.52 -30.52
N THR A 1256 -28.17 47.84 -29.83
CA THR A 1256 -28.12 48.97 -28.89
C THR A 1256 -28.22 50.32 -29.60
N ALA A 1257 -27.63 50.45 -30.80
CA ALA A 1257 -27.77 51.66 -31.63
C ALA A 1257 -29.19 51.83 -32.21
N GLN A 1258 -29.91 50.73 -32.46
CA GLN A 1258 -31.28 50.75 -32.97
C GLN A 1258 -32.31 51.01 -31.85
N GLY A 1259 -32.05 50.55 -30.62
CA GLY A 1259 -32.86 50.88 -29.44
C GLY A 1259 -32.68 52.33 -28.97
N ARG A 1260 -31.46 52.89 -29.07
CA ARG A 1260 -31.20 54.29 -28.70
C ARG A 1260 -31.79 55.30 -29.70
N LYS A 1261 -31.92 54.92 -30.99
CA LYS A 1261 -32.64 55.71 -32.00
C LYS A 1261 -34.16 55.72 -31.85
N GLN A 1262 -34.74 54.91 -30.97
CA GLN A 1262 -36.18 54.93 -30.64
C GLN A 1262 -36.49 55.67 -29.33
N SER A 1263 -35.50 56.02 -28.50
CA SER A 1263 -35.71 56.79 -27.27
C SER A 1263 -35.26 58.26 -27.35
N GLU A 1264 -34.62 58.68 -28.44
CA GLU A 1264 -34.22 60.07 -28.69
C GLU A 1264 -34.93 60.58 -29.95
N GLY A 1265 -36.24 60.83 -29.83
CA GLY A 1265 -37.05 61.57 -30.78
C GLY A 1265 -37.68 62.75 -30.06
N GLY A 1266 -36.88 63.78 -29.77
CA GLY A 1266 -37.33 64.97 -29.06
C GLY A 1266 -36.25 66.05 -29.00
N SER A 1267 -36.36 66.98 -29.93
CA SER A 1267 -35.75 68.33 -29.98
C SER A 1267 -34.23 68.47 -29.95
N ASP A 1268 -33.70 68.75 -31.14
CA ASP A 1268 -32.47 69.51 -31.39
C ASP A 1268 -32.48 70.88 -30.69
N SER A 1269 -31.35 71.27 -30.09
CA SER A 1269 -30.67 72.53 -30.42
C SER A 1269 -29.27 72.59 -29.80
N ASP A 1270 -28.31 72.96 -30.65
CA ASP A 1270 -27.05 73.65 -30.38
C ASP A 1270 -25.78 72.87 -29.98
N SER A 1271 -24.96 72.72 -31.02
CA SER A 1271 -23.58 73.22 -31.12
C SER A 1271 -22.42 72.21 -31.06
N ALA A 1272 -21.76 72.16 -32.22
CA ALA A 1272 -20.32 72.19 -32.42
C ALA A 1272 -19.44 71.02 -31.91
N ALA A 1273 -18.99 70.27 -32.91
CA ALA A 1273 -17.75 69.50 -33.02
C ALA A 1273 -16.57 70.01 -32.16
N ILE A 1274 -15.76 69.07 -31.67
CA ILE A 1274 -14.29 69.04 -31.87
C ILE A 1274 -13.84 67.58 -31.90
N ASP A 1275 -13.18 67.26 -33.00
CA ASP A 1275 -12.43 66.04 -33.27
C ASP A 1275 -11.08 66.12 -32.52
N LEU A 1276 -10.71 65.10 -31.75
CA LEU A 1276 -9.35 64.96 -31.22
C LEU A 1276 -9.00 63.48 -31.00
N LYS A 1277 -8.26 62.93 -31.98
CA LYS A 1277 -7.33 61.82 -31.81
C LYS A 1277 -6.41 62.10 -30.62
N VAL A 1278 -6.34 61.19 -29.65
CA VAL A 1278 -5.12 60.97 -28.85
C VAL A 1278 -4.97 59.47 -28.58
N GLN A 1279 -3.75 58.99 -28.81
CA GLN A 1279 -3.21 57.66 -28.53
C GLN A 1279 -3.27 57.30 -27.04
N ALA A 1280 -3.52 56.02 -26.74
CA ALA A 1280 -2.83 55.23 -25.71
C ALA A 1280 -3.03 53.75 -26.02
#